data_AF-A0A534WGG2-F1
#
_entry.id   AF-A0A534WGG2-F1
#
_cell.length_a   1.000
_cell.length_b   1.000
_cell.length_c   1.000
_cell.angle_alpha   90.00
_cell.angle_beta   90.00
_cell.angle_gamma   90.00
#
_symmetry.space_group_name_H-M   'P 1'
#
loop_
_entity.id
_entity.type
_entity.pdbx_description
1 polymer ?
#
loop_
_entity_poly.entity_id
_entity_poly.type
_entity_poly.pdbx_seq_one_letter_code
_entity_poly.pdbx_strand_id
1 'polypeptide(L)'
;MRPLIPALLAVVTATPFAARSASDTPNPTSVTIAGDLQSELGCPGDWQPDCALTHLKYDSEGDVWTGTFNVPAGSWQYKAALNNSWAENYGANAKPNGDNIHLNLAAATNVKFYYDHKTHWITDNVNSVIVTAPGSYQMAFGCSGDWQPTCLRSLLEDPDGDGIYTLTVALPVRNYEVKAAINESWDENYGAGGVRNGPNIPFTVGSDCQKTSFTYDSRSHVLTIGAASAAPQPATVTIVGSLQSELGCSSDWDPGCASASTNTNLAFDATDGVWQRTFSVPAGGWEYKAALNGSWDENYGANATLGGANIGLNLPAPSDVKFYYDHGTHWITDNKNKIIAVAPGSFQSELGCPGDWDPGCLRSWLQDPHGDGLYSFSTTALHAGSYETKVAINESWNENYGEGGVPGGPNIAFTVPRSCQEMFFLYNPGTHVLTVSASGAPKGNLNKAQAHWVTGNTILWNIGNPGGDVKLHYSGSGSLVLGNDGVSGGAEILLTYDPAGFARLPPSVQENYPHLAKFSAFRLPDSAAADVPDALRGQVAVSAKGADGALLDATSLQIPGVLDALYTYSGSLGATFSGGVPTFRLWAPTAQSVNLHLYDSSTSTTEQLLPMTPDTASGVWQITGDASWYGKYYRYEVKVFTRSTGRVENNLVTDPYSVSLSRNSARGDATVPTGLRGTFKAFTHLSSNGMRHLAALSFAGLTHVHLLPSFDIATINEDKSQWQSPGDLSGYPPDSDQQQAAVIALADKDGFNWGYDPWHYTVPEGSYSTNPDGPARIVEFRQMVQGLSRIGLRAVMDVVYNHTNAAGQNEHSVLDRIVPGYYHRLSLDGTVENTSCCANTASEHNMMEKLLIDSVLTWATQYKVDGFRFDLMGHHMKRNMVKLRGALDALTPAHDGVDGRKIYLYGEAWNFGEVADNARGVNAIQKNMAGTGIGSFNDRIRDGARGGGPFSGLQEQGFLSGLYTDPNATNQGSADDQKATLLLRTDWIRCGMAGGLADFNIVDRNGTTIRCDQLDYNGQKTGYTSDPQEIINYIEAHDNETLFDALQEKLPNRLGMKDRVRMQNLGMSLLAFSQGIPFFHAGVELLRSKSGDGNSYNSGDWFNKLDFTYATDNWGVGLPPAGDNQGKWPILAPLLANPALKPAPRDIRSAFAHMLEVLAIRRSTPLLRLREAADINAKVQFLNGGPNATPGLIVMTVSDPAGSVDREHDLVAVLINSAPGEQKFSAPGLAKKKLRLHPVHMLSPDEVAMRAKFNRGQGEFSIPGRTAVVFWSSRSDRD
;
A
#
# COMPACT_ATOMS: atom_id res chain seq x y z
N MET A 1 66.97 2.79 -19.05
CA MET A 1 67.61 1.56 -18.52
C MET A 1 66.53 0.63 -17.99
N ARG A 2 66.73 -0.69 -17.95
CA ARG A 2 65.89 -1.61 -17.14
C ARG A 2 66.40 -1.61 -15.68
N PRO A 3 65.54 -1.91 -14.69
CA PRO A 3 65.42 -3.29 -14.16
C PRO A 3 64.02 -3.87 -14.46
N LEU A 4 63.86 -5.13 -14.89
CA LEU A 4 63.96 -6.40 -14.14
C LEU A 4 62.80 -6.62 -13.15
N ILE A 5 61.72 -7.20 -13.68
CA ILE A 5 60.67 -7.89 -12.92
C ILE A 5 61.06 -9.37 -12.84
N PRO A 6 61.13 -10.01 -11.66
CA PRO A 6 61.19 -11.46 -11.55
C PRO A 6 59.79 -12.07 -11.71
N ALA A 7 59.67 -13.13 -12.50
CA ALA A 7 58.44 -13.90 -12.57
C ALA A 7 58.34 -14.86 -11.36
N LEU A 8 57.14 -14.99 -10.79
CA LEU A 8 56.78 -16.10 -9.91
C LEU A 8 55.62 -16.86 -10.56
N LEU A 9 55.72 -18.19 -10.60
CA LEU A 9 54.62 -19.05 -11.06
C LEU A 9 53.53 -19.04 -9.99
N ALA A 10 52.35 -18.53 -10.33
CA ALA A 10 51.12 -18.89 -9.63
C ALA A 10 50.65 -20.25 -10.16
N VAL A 11 50.79 -21.31 -9.36
CA VAL A 11 50.15 -22.60 -9.65
C VAL A 11 48.68 -22.45 -9.33
N VAL A 12 47.84 -22.34 -10.35
CA VAL A 12 46.38 -22.38 -10.18
C VAL A 12 45.98 -23.82 -9.91
N THR A 13 45.92 -24.19 -8.63
CA THR A 13 45.21 -25.38 -8.18
C THR A 13 43.72 -25.11 -8.32
N ALA A 14 43.08 -25.67 -9.34
CA ALA A 14 41.63 -25.68 -9.44
C ALA A 14 41.08 -26.53 -8.28
N THR A 15 40.50 -25.88 -7.27
CA THR A 15 39.60 -26.52 -6.32
C THR A 15 38.30 -26.85 -7.04
N PRO A 16 37.78 -28.09 -6.95
CA PRO A 16 36.45 -28.38 -7.48
C PRO A 16 35.42 -27.53 -6.74
N PHE A 17 34.49 -26.93 -7.48
CA PHE A 17 33.24 -26.45 -6.89
C PHE A 17 32.39 -27.66 -6.50
N ALA A 18 31.53 -27.51 -5.50
CA ALA A 18 30.51 -28.49 -5.18
C ALA A 18 29.17 -28.00 -5.76
N ALA A 19 28.51 -28.86 -6.54
CA ALA A 19 27.14 -28.60 -7.00
C ALA A 19 26.20 -28.44 -5.78
N ARG A 20 25.24 -27.49 -5.87
CA ARG A 20 24.17 -27.37 -4.86
C ARG A 20 23.15 -28.49 -5.08
N SER A 21 22.64 -29.04 -3.97
CA SER A 21 21.31 -29.65 -3.96
C SER A 21 20.30 -28.53 -3.77
N ALA A 22 19.23 -28.52 -4.56
CA ALA A 22 18.01 -27.77 -4.25
C ALA A 22 16.93 -28.76 -3.80
N SER A 23 15.98 -28.27 -3.00
CA SER A 23 14.85 -29.02 -2.44
C SER A 23 13.70 -28.08 -2.14
N ASP A 24 12.48 -28.61 -2.23
CA ASP A 24 11.22 -27.99 -1.80
C ASP A 24 10.86 -26.65 -2.48
N THR A 25 11.08 -26.57 -3.80
CA THR A 25 10.34 -25.65 -4.67
C THR A 25 8.96 -26.24 -5.02
N PRO A 26 7.86 -25.49 -4.90
CA PRO A 26 6.55 -25.98 -5.33
C PRO A 26 6.52 -26.29 -6.83
N ASN A 27 5.91 -27.43 -7.21
CA ASN A 27 5.81 -27.85 -8.60
C ASN A 27 5.02 -26.80 -9.43
N PRO A 28 5.64 -26.16 -10.45
CA PRO A 28 5.05 -25.02 -11.13
C PRO A 28 3.74 -25.36 -11.86
N THR A 29 2.84 -24.39 -11.99
CA THR A 29 1.56 -24.59 -12.67
C THR A 29 1.69 -24.80 -14.18
N SER A 30 2.82 -24.40 -14.76
CA SER A 30 3.20 -24.59 -16.16
C SER A 30 4.71 -24.38 -16.33
N VAL A 31 5.33 -25.13 -17.25
CA VAL A 31 6.72 -24.93 -17.68
C VAL A 31 6.72 -24.74 -19.20
N THR A 32 7.22 -23.59 -19.66
CA THR A 32 7.23 -23.22 -21.09
C THR A 32 8.66 -23.20 -21.61
N ILE A 33 8.92 -23.91 -22.71
CA ILE A 33 10.14 -23.72 -23.50
C ILE A 33 10.00 -22.40 -24.24
N ALA A 34 10.62 -21.36 -23.71
CA ALA A 34 10.56 -20.00 -24.23
C ALA A 34 11.88 -19.66 -24.92
N GLY A 35 11.82 -19.15 -26.15
CA GLY A 35 12.99 -19.05 -27.03
C GLY A 35 12.70 -18.50 -28.43
N ASP A 36 13.73 -18.43 -29.27
CA ASP A 36 13.66 -18.00 -30.68
C ASP A 36 13.18 -19.11 -31.65
N LEU A 37 12.91 -20.30 -31.12
CA LEU A 37 12.32 -21.44 -31.82
C LEU A 37 10.78 -21.48 -31.74
N GLN A 38 10.15 -20.60 -30.93
CA GLN A 38 8.73 -20.70 -30.59
C GLN A 38 7.81 -20.38 -31.77
N SER A 39 8.11 -19.36 -32.57
CA SER A 39 7.32 -19.00 -33.76
C SER A 39 7.28 -20.13 -34.78
N GLU A 40 8.41 -20.82 -35.00
CA GLU A 40 8.52 -22.00 -35.88
C GLU A 40 7.80 -23.24 -35.31
N LEU A 41 7.63 -23.34 -33.99
CA LEU A 41 6.73 -24.31 -33.34
C LEU A 41 5.25 -23.88 -33.31
N GLY A 42 4.92 -22.72 -33.90
CA GLY A 42 3.56 -22.24 -34.10
C GLY A 42 3.05 -21.22 -33.07
N CYS A 43 3.89 -20.75 -32.14
CA CYS A 43 3.52 -19.65 -31.24
C CYS A 43 3.26 -18.34 -32.01
N PRO A 44 2.45 -17.41 -31.47
CA PRO A 44 2.25 -16.07 -32.03
C PRO A 44 3.53 -15.23 -32.18
N GLY A 45 4.63 -15.62 -31.52
CA GLY A 45 5.95 -15.02 -31.62
C GLY A 45 6.96 -15.72 -30.70
N ASP A 46 8.16 -15.17 -30.62
CA ASP A 46 9.28 -15.71 -29.85
C ASP A 46 9.38 -15.14 -28.43
N TRP A 47 10.04 -15.88 -27.54
CA TRP A 47 10.25 -15.53 -26.12
C TRP A 47 8.95 -15.26 -25.34
N GLN A 48 7.89 -15.99 -25.68
CA GLN A 48 6.55 -15.91 -25.08
C GLN A 48 6.41 -16.94 -23.94
N PRO A 49 6.42 -16.52 -22.66
CA PRO A 49 6.38 -17.45 -21.53
C PRO A 49 4.99 -18.09 -21.33
N ASP A 50 3.96 -17.51 -21.92
CA ASP A 50 2.55 -17.91 -21.89
C ASP A 50 2.11 -18.73 -23.14
N CYS A 51 3.04 -19.10 -24.03
CA CYS A 51 2.69 -19.88 -25.22
C CYS A 51 2.43 -21.36 -24.90
N ALA A 52 1.15 -21.70 -24.74
CA ALA A 52 0.64 -23.06 -24.51
C ALA A 52 1.09 -24.13 -25.54
N LEU A 53 1.62 -23.74 -26.71
CA LEU A 53 2.12 -24.68 -27.73
C LEU A 53 3.52 -25.23 -27.43
N THR A 54 4.33 -24.53 -26.62
CA THR A 54 5.65 -25.00 -26.16
C THR A 54 5.69 -25.30 -24.65
N HIS A 55 4.52 -25.52 -24.04
CA HIS A 55 4.43 -26.07 -22.69
C HIS A 55 4.95 -27.51 -22.66
N LEU A 56 5.82 -27.79 -21.68
CA LEU A 56 6.10 -29.15 -21.25
C LEU A 56 4.88 -29.74 -20.54
N LYS A 57 4.82 -31.06 -20.45
CA LYS A 57 3.86 -31.80 -19.64
C LYS A 57 4.58 -32.43 -18.45
N TYR A 58 4.02 -32.28 -17.26
CA TYR A 58 4.48 -33.00 -16.09
C TYR A 58 4.28 -34.50 -16.28
N ASP A 59 5.37 -35.26 -16.24
CA ASP A 59 5.33 -36.72 -16.14
C ASP A 59 5.26 -37.08 -14.65
N SER A 60 4.11 -37.57 -14.19
CA SER A 60 3.91 -37.99 -12.79
C SER A 60 4.55 -39.34 -12.45
N GLU A 61 4.80 -40.22 -13.44
CA GLU A 61 5.61 -41.42 -13.21
C GLU A 61 7.09 -41.04 -13.07
N GLY A 62 7.56 -40.05 -13.83
CA GLY A 62 8.91 -39.51 -13.79
C GLY A 62 9.22 -38.52 -12.65
N ASP A 63 8.23 -37.72 -12.23
CA ASP A 63 8.41 -36.51 -11.40
C ASP A 63 9.34 -35.45 -12.04
N VAL A 64 9.16 -35.26 -13.35
CA VAL A 64 9.93 -34.35 -14.23
C VAL A 64 8.99 -33.79 -15.31
N TRP A 65 9.17 -32.54 -15.74
CA TRP A 65 8.44 -31.98 -16.88
C TRP A 65 9.13 -32.34 -18.19
N THR A 66 8.40 -32.86 -19.17
CA THR A 66 8.96 -33.21 -20.49
C THR A 66 8.08 -32.82 -21.67
N GLY A 67 8.68 -32.64 -22.84
CA GLY A 67 7.98 -32.28 -24.06
C GLY A 67 8.84 -32.52 -25.29
N THR A 68 8.25 -33.10 -26.34
CA THR A 68 8.95 -33.42 -27.59
C THR A 68 8.40 -32.59 -28.73
N PHE A 69 9.25 -31.78 -29.35
CA PHE A 69 8.91 -30.89 -30.44
C PHE A 69 9.77 -31.16 -31.68
N ASN A 70 9.18 -31.04 -32.87
CA ASN A 70 9.93 -31.19 -34.13
C ASN A 70 10.55 -29.84 -34.51
N VAL A 71 11.74 -29.56 -33.96
CA VAL A 71 12.43 -28.29 -34.12
C VAL A 71 13.15 -28.27 -35.49
N PRO A 72 12.98 -27.22 -36.33
CA PRO A 72 13.63 -27.15 -37.64
C PRO A 72 15.17 -27.08 -37.59
N ALA A 73 15.80 -27.31 -38.73
CA ALA A 73 17.25 -27.11 -38.89
C ALA A 73 17.60 -25.62 -38.69
N GLY A 74 18.56 -25.33 -37.81
CA GLY A 74 18.89 -23.96 -37.42
C GLY A 74 19.82 -23.87 -36.21
N SER A 75 20.04 -22.65 -35.74
CA SER A 75 20.75 -22.33 -34.50
C SER A 75 19.79 -21.53 -33.62
N TRP A 76 19.35 -22.15 -32.53
CA TRP A 76 18.28 -21.68 -31.66
C TRP A 76 18.80 -21.36 -30.25
N GLN A 77 18.00 -20.65 -29.46
CA GLN A 77 18.21 -20.34 -28.05
C GLN A 77 16.90 -20.50 -27.27
N TYR A 78 16.98 -21.11 -26.08
CA TYR A 78 15.81 -21.32 -25.23
C TYR A 78 16.12 -21.27 -23.72
N LYS A 79 15.04 -21.21 -22.93
CA LYS A 79 14.97 -21.29 -21.45
C LYS A 79 13.67 -21.97 -21.01
N ALA A 80 13.61 -22.35 -19.73
CA ALA A 80 12.35 -22.67 -19.06
C ALA A 80 11.77 -21.41 -18.39
N ALA A 81 10.58 -20.97 -18.81
CA ALA A 81 9.80 -19.94 -18.14
C ALA A 81 8.67 -20.59 -17.33
N LEU A 82 8.45 -20.16 -16.09
CA LEU A 82 7.50 -20.81 -15.18
C LEU A 82 6.20 -20.00 -15.01
N ASN A 83 5.10 -20.70 -14.71
CA ASN A 83 3.83 -20.08 -14.33
C ASN A 83 3.29 -19.05 -15.35
N ASN A 84 3.55 -19.27 -16.65
CA ASN A 84 3.21 -18.37 -17.76
C ASN A 84 3.88 -16.98 -17.70
N SER A 85 5.02 -16.86 -17.01
CA SER A 85 5.67 -15.58 -16.71
C SER A 85 7.20 -15.65 -16.82
N TRP A 86 7.84 -14.49 -16.95
CA TRP A 86 9.30 -14.35 -16.81
C TRP A 86 9.74 -14.09 -15.36
N ALA A 87 8.80 -13.89 -14.41
CA ALA A 87 9.09 -13.62 -13.00
C ALA A 87 9.96 -14.70 -12.33
N GLU A 88 9.83 -15.94 -12.80
CA GLU A 88 10.63 -17.09 -12.39
C GLU A 88 11.00 -17.87 -13.65
N ASN A 89 12.30 -17.98 -13.95
CA ASN A 89 12.80 -18.62 -15.16
C ASN A 89 14.22 -19.15 -14.99
N TYR A 90 14.55 -20.21 -15.71
CA TYR A 90 15.81 -20.93 -15.58
C TYR A 90 16.46 -21.16 -16.94
N GLY A 91 17.78 -21.08 -16.97
CA GLY A 91 18.60 -21.24 -18.17
C GLY A 91 19.79 -22.15 -17.94
N ALA A 92 20.88 -21.88 -18.64
CA ALA A 92 22.10 -22.68 -18.58
C ALA A 92 22.59 -22.89 -17.13
N ASN A 93 22.95 -24.14 -16.84
CA ASN A 93 23.48 -24.61 -15.55
C ASN A 93 22.51 -24.33 -14.38
N ALA A 94 21.21 -24.59 -14.59
CA ALA A 94 20.12 -24.47 -13.62
C ALA A 94 19.98 -23.09 -12.93
N LYS A 95 20.58 -22.04 -13.50
CA LYS A 95 20.62 -20.71 -12.86
C LYS A 95 19.28 -19.97 -13.02
N PRO A 96 18.71 -19.40 -11.94
CA PRO A 96 17.59 -18.47 -12.04
C PRO A 96 18.06 -17.23 -12.82
N ASN A 97 17.30 -16.83 -13.85
CA ASN A 97 17.70 -15.80 -14.82
C ASN A 97 19.08 -16.08 -15.49
N GLY A 98 19.47 -17.36 -15.63
CA GLY A 98 20.75 -17.77 -16.21
C GLY A 98 20.95 -17.39 -17.68
N ASP A 99 22.03 -17.87 -18.30
CA ASP A 99 22.25 -17.66 -19.74
C ASP A 99 21.29 -18.49 -20.59
N ASN A 100 21.12 -18.13 -21.87
CA ASN A 100 20.27 -18.89 -22.80
C ASN A 100 20.95 -20.20 -23.22
N ILE A 101 20.20 -21.29 -23.31
CA ILE A 101 20.73 -22.58 -23.79
C ILE A 101 20.69 -22.58 -25.32
N HIS A 102 21.84 -22.78 -25.95
CA HIS A 102 21.97 -22.84 -27.42
C HIS A 102 21.68 -24.25 -27.95
N LEU A 103 20.85 -24.37 -28.99
CA LEU A 103 20.49 -25.63 -29.64
C LEU A 103 20.78 -25.56 -31.15
N ASN A 104 21.69 -26.41 -31.64
CA ASN A 104 22.16 -26.36 -33.04
C ASN A 104 21.79 -27.65 -33.79
N LEU A 105 20.95 -27.52 -34.83
CA LEU A 105 20.35 -28.65 -35.54
C LEU A 105 20.68 -28.62 -37.03
N ALA A 106 21.39 -29.64 -37.50
CA ALA A 106 21.76 -29.78 -38.92
C ALA A 106 20.60 -30.24 -39.83
N ALA A 107 19.52 -30.75 -39.23
CA ALA A 107 18.28 -31.18 -39.87
C ALA A 107 17.10 -30.97 -38.91
N ALA A 108 15.86 -30.92 -39.43
CA ALA A 108 14.68 -30.90 -38.57
C ALA A 108 14.62 -32.17 -37.72
N THR A 109 14.49 -32.01 -36.40
CA THR A 109 14.75 -33.05 -35.40
C THR A 109 13.68 -33.03 -34.32
N ASN A 110 13.20 -34.21 -33.92
CA ASN A 110 12.38 -34.36 -32.71
C ASN A 110 13.27 -34.21 -31.47
N VAL A 111 13.29 -33.02 -30.90
CA VAL A 111 14.02 -32.71 -29.67
C VAL A 111 13.09 -32.91 -28.48
N LYS A 112 13.49 -33.74 -27.51
CA LYS A 112 12.82 -33.90 -26.22
C LYS A 112 13.54 -33.06 -25.19
N PHE A 113 12.79 -32.17 -24.55
CA PHE A 113 13.22 -31.29 -23.47
C PHE A 113 12.78 -31.88 -22.13
N TYR A 114 13.56 -31.58 -21.09
CA TYR A 114 13.37 -32.02 -19.71
C TYR A 114 13.56 -30.82 -18.77
N TYR A 115 12.73 -30.72 -17.74
CA TYR A 115 12.90 -29.79 -16.64
C TYR A 115 12.47 -30.46 -15.34
N ASP A 116 13.40 -30.68 -14.40
CA ASP A 116 13.01 -30.88 -13.01
C ASP A 116 12.94 -29.54 -12.28
N HIS A 117 11.81 -29.31 -11.61
CA HIS A 117 11.59 -28.19 -10.72
C HIS A 117 12.45 -28.26 -9.44
N LYS A 118 12.73 -29.45 -8.92
CA LYS A 118 13.50 -29.65 -7.68
C LYS A 118 14.94 -29.19 -7.79
N THR A 119 15.58 -29.39 -8.95
CA THR A 119 16.96 -29.00 -9.25
C THR A 119 17.08 -27.77 -10.15
N HIS A 120 15.95 -27.35 -10.75
CA HIS A 120 15.85 -26.36 -11.82
C HIS A 120 16.61 -26.70 -13.11
N TRP A 121 17.01 -27.96 -13.30
CA TRP A 121 17.77 -28.37 -14.47
C TRP A 121 16.90 -28.46 -15.72
N ILE A 122 17.02 -27.45 -16.60
CA ILE A 122 16.44 -27.43 -17.94
C ILE A 122 17.48 -27.94 -18.95
N THR A 123 17.13 -28.98 -19.72
CA THR A 123 18.00 -29.47 -20.81
C THR A 123 17.21 -30.16 -21.95
N ASP A 124 17.94 -30.61 -22.98
CA ASP A 124 17.44 -31.35 -24.14
C ASP A 124 18.34 -32.52 -24.54
N ASN A 125 17.77 -33.48 -25.29
CA ASN A 125 18.44 -34.71 -25.72
C ASN A 125 19.43 -34.57 -26.89
N VAL A 126 19.81 -33.34 -27.27
CA VAL A 126 20.82 -33.05 -28.30
C VAL A 126 22.06 -32.40 -27.68
N ASN A 127 21.88 -31.52 -26.70
CA ASN A 127 22.96 -30.83 -25.99
C ASN A 127 23.51 -31.61 -24.78
N SER A 128 22.66 -32.34 -24.05
CA SER A 128 23.06 -33.17 -22.90
C SER A 128 22.93 -34.66 -23.18
N VAL A 129 23.66 -35.46 -22.41
CA VAL A 129 23.46 -36.92 -22.38
C VAL A 129 22.31 -37.20 -21.42
N ILE A 130 21.17 -37.70 -21.89
CA ILE A 130 20.06 -38.07 -21.01
C ILE A 130 20.38 -39.44 -20.40
N VAL A 131 20.86 -39.44 -19.15
CA VAL A 131 21.28 -40.65 -18.44
C VAL A 131 20.21 -41.06 -17.45
N THR A 132 19.71 -42.30 -17.54
CA THR A 132 18.96 -42.94 -16.45
C THR A 132 19.82 -44.02 -15.79
N ALA A 133 19.47 -44.42 -14.58
CA ALA A 133 20.09 -45.53 -13.86
C ALA A 133 19.11 -46.69 -13.59
N PRO A 134 18.76 -47.53 -14.59
CA PRO A 134 17.80 -48.60 -14.36
C PRO A 134 18.42 -49.77 -13.59
N GLY A 135 17.62 -50.39 -12.73
CA GLY A 135 18.09 -51.41 -11.80
C GLY A 135 17.00 -52.12 -11.03
N SER A 136 17.41 -53.07 -10.19
CA SER A 136 16.53 -53.91 -9.35
C SER A 136 16.03 -53.18 -8.08
N TYR A 137 15.94 -51.86 -8.14
CA TYR A 137 15.60 -50.96 -7.02
C TYR A 137 14.54 -49.92 -7.42
N GLN A 138 14.19 -49.81 -8.70
CA GLN A 138 13.29 -48.80 -9.24
C GLN A 138 11.86 -48.93 -8.70
N MET A 139 11.37 -50.13 -8.43
CA MET A 139 10.08 -50.33 -7.75
C MET A 139 10.08 -49.83 -6.29
N ALA A 140 11.25 -49.71 -5.64
CA ALA A 140 11.34 -49.29 -4.25
C ALA A 140 11.14 -47.78 -4.04
N PHE A 141 11.35 -46.96 -5.08
CA PHE A 141 11.20 -45.50 -4.99
C PHE A 141 10.25 -44.88 -6.05
N GLY A 142 9.39 -45.71 -6.66
CA GLY A 142 8.16 -45.24 -7.32
C GLY A 142 7.94 -45.64 -8.78
N CYS A 143 8.91 -46.27 -9.45
CA CYS A 143 8.71 -46.74 -10.83
C CYS A 143 7.68 -47.88 -10.90
N SER A 144 6.97 -47.97 -12.03
CA SER A 144 5.99 -49.01 -12.35
C SER A 144 6.61 -50.43 -12.51
N GLY A 145 7.94 -50.53 -12.63
CA GLY A 145 8.70 -51.79 -12.64
C GLY A 145 10.20 -51.58 -12.41
N ASP A 146 10.94 -52.66 -12.19
CA ASP A 146 12.41 -52.66 -12.17
C ASP A 146 12.99 -52.71 -13.59
N TRP A 147 14.23 -52.24 -13.76
CA TRP A 147 14.99 -52.21 -15.03
C TRP A 147 14.31 -51.44 -16.18
N GLN A 148 13.58 -50.37 -15.86
CA GLN A 148 12.89 -49.52 -16.84
C GLN A 148 13.75 -48.29 -17.22
N PRO A 149 14.30 -48.19 -18.46
CA PRO A 149 15.09 -47.04 -18.89
C PRO A 149 14.23 -45.79 -19.14
N THR A 150 12.92 -45.95 -19.27
CA THR A 150 11.95 -44.85 -19.39
C THR A 150 11.46 -44.29 -18.06
N CYS A 151 11.89 -44.83 -16.90
CA CYS A 151 11.47 -44.28 -15.61
C CYS A 151 12.34 -43.09 -15.21
N LEU A 152 11.86 -41.87 -15.50
CA LEU A 152 12.61 -40.63 -15.25
C LEU A 152 12.85 -40.30 -13.76
N ARG A 153 12.23 -41.00 -12.80
CA ARG A 153 12.68 -40.95 -11.38
C ARG A 153 14.13 -41.39 -11.23
N SER A 154 14.62 -42.23 -12.15
CA SER A 154 16.02 -42.66 -12.22
C SER A 154 16.89 -41.81 -13.15
N LEU A 155 16.44 -40.63 -13.58
CA LEU A 155 17.25 -39.64 -14.31
C LEU A 155 18.42 -39.17 -13.43
N LEU A 156 19.60 -39.03 -14.04
CA LEU A 156 20.78 -38.42 -13.43
C LEU A 156 21.00 -37.06 -14.10
N GLU A 157 21.35 -36.05 -13.30
CA GLU A 157 21.34 -34.64 -13.71
C GLU A 157 22.71 -33.97 -13.53
N ASP A 158 23.06 -33.06 -14.45
CA ASP A 158 24.32 -32.32 -14.52
C ASP A 158 24.03 -30.80 -14.42
N PRO A 159 23.58 -30.31 -13.23
CA PRO A 159 23.07 -28.96 -13.07
C PRO A 159 24.15 -27.87 -13.12
N ASP A 160 25.43 -28.18 -12.84
CA ASP A 160 26.54 -27.23 -12.96
C ASP A 160 27.33 -27.34 -14.28
N GLY A 161 27.08 -28.38 -15.08
CA GLY A 161 27.57 -28.51 -16.46
C GLY A 161 29.01 -29.01 -16.58
N ASP A 162 29.50 -29.78 -15.61
CA ASP A 162 30.87 -30.29 -15.60
C ASP A 162 31.01 -31.63 -16.36
N GLY A 163 29.90 -32.33 -16.61
CA GLY A 163 29.83 -33.63 -17.26
C GLY A 163 29.63 -34.82 -16.32
N ILE A 164 29.44 -34.60 -15.02
CA ILE A 164 29.17 -35.61 -13.99
C ILE A 164 27.69 -35.57 -13.59
N TYR A 165 26.93 -36.54 -14.10
CA TYR A 165 25.48 -36.62 -13.90
C TYR A 165 25.18 -37.33 -12.58
N THR A 166 24.28 -36.79 -11.76
CA THR A 166 24.03 -37.27 -10.38
C THR A 166 22.55 -37.52 -10.07
N LEU A 167 22.27 -38.49 -9.20
CA LEU A 167 20.96 -38.77 -8.62
C LEU A 167 21.16 -39.20 -7.16
N THR A 168 20.29 -38.77 -6.25
CA THR A 168 20.31 -39.23 -4.85
C THR A 168 18.91 -39.67 -4.41
N VAL A 169 18.77 -40.93 -3.99
CA VAL A 169 17.49 -41.54 -3.59
C VAL A 169 17.62 -42.30 -2.27
N ALA A 170 16.61 -42.22 -1.40
CA ALA A 170 16.52 -43.04 -0.20
C ALA A 170 16.11 -44.47 -0.58
N LEU A 171 16.91 -45.48 -0.20
CA LEU A 171 16.67 -46.88 -0.57
C LEU A 171 16.60 -47.80 0.66
N PRO A 172 15.75 -48.84 0.62
CA PRO A 172 15.73 -49.87 1.65
C PRO A 172 17.03 -50.69 1.77
N VAL A 173 17.23 -51.34 2.92
CA VAL A 173 18.43 -52.16 3.22
C VAL A 173 18.45 -53.45 2.41
N ARG A 174 19.20 -53.45 1.30
CA ARG A 174 19.29 -54.59 0.39
C ARG A 174 20.58 -54.58 -0.44
N ASN A 175 20.88 -55.74 -1.04
CA ASN A 175 21.72 -55.81 -2.24
C ASN A 175 20.86 -55.52 -3.47
N TYR A 176 21.39 -54.70 -4.37
CA TYR A 176 20.75 -54.26 -5.60
C TYR A 176 21.73 -54.34 -6.78
N GLU A 177 21.20 -54.27 -8.00
CA GLU A 177 21.97 -54.12 -9.23
C GLU A 177 21.46 -52.92 -10.04
N VAL A 178 22.36 -52.25 -10.78
CA VAL A 178 22.07 -51.08 -11.64
C VAL A 178 22.93 -51.06 -12.91
N LYS A 179 22.51 -50.29 -13.91
CA LYS A 179 23.28 -49.85 -15.09
C LYS A 179 22.97 -48.39 -15.40
N ALA A 180 23.83 -47.73 -16.19
CA ALA A 180 23.44 -46.50 -16.86
C ALA A 180 22.80 -46.82 -18.22
N ALA A 181 21.69 -46.18 -18.57
CA ALA A 181 21.00 -46.29 -19.86
C ALA A 181 20.78 -44.90 -20.47
N ILE A 182 21.06 -44.76 -21.77
CA ILE A 182 21.16 -43.46 -22.44
C ILE A 182 19.93 -43.20 -23.31
N ASN A 183 19.41 -41.97 -23.29
CA ASN A 183 18.24 -41.52 -24.04
C ASN A 183 17.03 -42.45 -23.86
N GLU A 184 16.77 -42.82 -22.60
CA GLU A 184 15.64 -43.68 -22.16
C GLU A 184 15.60 -45.07 -22.83
N SER A 185 16.69 -45.53 -23.45
CA SER A 185 16.76 -46.81 -24.17
C SER A 185 17.91 -47.70 -23.68
N TRP A 186 17.77 -49.01 -23.93
CA TRP A 186 18.85 -49.98 -23.78
C TRP A 186 19.79 -50.03 -25.00
N ASP A 187 19.50 -49.34 -26.12
CA ASP A 187 20.34 -49.32 -27.33
C ASP A 187 21.77 -48.83 -27.07
N GLU A 188 21.92 -47.91 -26.11
CA GLU A 188 23.19 -47.51 -25.51
C GLU A 188 23.09 -47.55 -23.99
N ASN A 189 23.89 -48.42 -23.38
CA ASN A 189 23.92 -48.63 -21.93
C ASN A 189 25.33 -49.02 -21.49
N TYR A 190 25.65 -48.73 -20.23
CA TYR A 190 26.97 -48.92 -19.64
C TYR A 190 26.88 -49.67 -18.32
N GLY A 191 27.73 -50.70 -18.19
CA GLY A 191 27.84 -51.57 -17.03
C GLY A 191 29.11 -51.33 -16.23
N ALA A 192 29.49 -52.31 -15.41
CA ALA A 192 30.63 -52.21 -14.50
C ALA A 192 31.93 -51.78 -15.23
N GLY A 193 32.60 -50.76 -14.70
CA GLY A 193 33.83 -50.20 -15.27
C GLY A 193 33.63 -49.36 -16.54
N GLY A 194 32.43 -48.86 -16.81
CA GLY A 194 32.14 -48.02 -17.98
C GLY A 194 32.09 -48.80 -19.30
N VAL A 195 31.88 -50.11 -19.25
CA VAL A 195 31.84 -50.96 -20.44
C VAL A 195 30.46 -50.90 -21.10
N ARG A 196 30.39 -50.44 -22.36
CA ARG A 196 29.14 -50.44 -23.15
C ARG A 196 28.63 -51.88 -23.29
N ASN A 197 27.35 -52.11 -22.99
CA ASN A 197 26.74 -53.45 -22.85
C ASN A 197 27.43 -54.37 -21.81
N GLY A 198 28.10 -53.81 -20.81
CA GLY A 198 28.80 -54.55 -19.76
C GLY A 198 27.89 -55.33 -18.80
N PRO A 199 28.45 -56.04 -17.80
CA PRO A 199 27.67 -56.65 -16.74
C PRO A 199 27.03 -55.59 -15.83
N ASN A 200 25.99 -55.98 -15.10
CA ASN A 200 25.32 -55.12 -14.13
C ASN A 200 26.28 -54.72 -13.00
N ILE A 201 26.04 -53.56 -12.37
CA ILE A 201 26.83 -53.05 -11.25
C ILE A 201 26.12 -53.44 -9.94
N PRO A 202 26.65 -54.37 -9.14
CA PRO A 202 26.08 -54.69 -7.83
C PRO A 202 26.46 -53.62 -6.81
N PHE A 203 25.51 -53.24 -5.95
CA PHE A 203 25.74 -52.38 -4.79
C PHE A 203 24.94 -52.87 -3.58
N THR A 204 25.37 -52.44 -2.38
CA THR A 204 24.73 -52.77 -1.11
C THR A 204 24.36 -51.50 -0.38
N VAL A 205 23.10 -51.38 0.00
CA VAL A 205 22.60 -50.34 0.90
C VAL A 205 22.72 -50.88 2.33
N GLY A 206 23.37 -50.12 3.22
CA GLY A 206 23.84 -50.59 4.53
C GLY A 206 22.87 -50.37 5.69
N SER A 207 21.95 -49.42 5.57
CA SER A 207 20.86 -49.16 6.51
C SER A 207 19.57 -48.84 5.77
N ASP A 208 18.41 -49.05 6.40
CA ASP A 208 17.12 -48.78 5.74
C ASP A 208 16.94 -47.27 5.49
N CYS A 209 16.26 -46.92 4.39
CA CYS A 209 16.08 -45.56 3.88
C CYS A 209 17.36 -44.70 3.74
N GLN A 210 18.52 -45.33 3.61
CA GLN A 210 19.78 -44.64 3.38
C GLN A 210 19.75 -43.90 2.03
N LYS A 211 19.98 -42.58 2.07
CA LYS A 211 20.24 -41.78 0.85
C LYS A 211 21.47 -42.33 0.14
N THR A 212 21.25 -42.85 -1.05
CA THR A 212 22.23 -43.51 -1.92
C THR A 212 22.44 -42.61 -3.14
N SER A 213 23.67 -42.20 -3.39
CA SER A 213 24.04 -41.37 -4.52
C SER A 213 24.56 -42.23 -5.68
N PHE A 214 24.12 -41.88 -6.88
CA PHE A 214 24.51 -42.45 -8.16
C PHE A 214 25.21 -41.34 -8.95
N THR A 215 26.35 -41.64 -9.53
CA THR A 215 27.24 -40.64 -10.16
C THR A 215 27.80 -41.19 -11.46
N TYR A 216 27.44 -40.61 -12.60
CA TYR A 216 27.86 -41.04 -13.93
C TYR A 216 28.76 -40.01 -14.60
N ASP A 217 30.02 -40.36 -14.83
CA ASP A 217 30.94 -39.56 -15.64
C ASP A 217 30.67 -39.79 -17.12
N SER A 218 30.18 -38.76 -17.82
CA SER A 218 29.88 -38.82 -19.25
C SER A 218 31.10 -39.08 -20.17
N ARG A 219 32.32 -38.86 -19.67
CA ARG A 219 33.58 -38.98 -20.43
C ARG A 219 34.25 -40.34 -20.29
N SER A 220 34.11 -40.99 -19.13
CA SER A 220 34.57 -42.38 -18.91
C SER A 220 33.44 -43.42 -18.97
N HIS A 221 32.18 -42.96 -19.00
CA HIS A 221 30.95 -43.75 -18.90
C HIS A 221 30.81 -44.58 -17.61
N VAL A 222 31.59 -44.26 -16.57
CA VAL A 222 31.57 -45.00 -15.30
C VAL A 222 30.43 -44.49 -14.42
N LEU A 223 29.45 -45.37 -14.16
CA LEU A 223 28.48 -45.20 -13.08
C LEU A 223 29.08 -45.70 -11.76
N THR A 224 29.16 -44.81 -10.78
CA THR A 224 29.57 -45.07 -9.38
C THR A 224 28.35 -44.97 -8.48
N ILE A 225 28.29 -45.79 -7.42
CA ILE A 225 27.19 -45.79 -6.44
C ILE A 225 27.80 -45.80 -5.03
N GLY A 226 27.24 -45.00 -4.12
CA GLY A 226 27.71 -44.92 -2.73
C GLY A 226 26.69 -44.28 -1.78
N ALA A 227 27.05 -44.17 -0.50
CA ALA A 227 26.29 -43.39 0.46
C ALA A 227 26.34 -41.91 0.05
N ALA A 228 25.20 -41.23 0.00
CA ALA A 228 25.17 -39.78 -0.18
C ALA A 228 25.71 -39.09 1.08
N SER A 229 26.68 -38.20 0.91
CA SER A 229 27.03 -37.22 1.95
C SER A 229 25.91 -36.19 2.09
N ALA A 230 25.62 -35.75 3.31
CA ALA A 230 24.81 -34.56 3.53
C ALA A 230 25.46 -33.34 2.83
N ALA A 231 24.63 -32.40 2.37
CA ALA A 231 25.12 -31.16 1.77
C ALA A 231 26.06 -30.42 2.75
N PRO A 232 27.19 -29.87 2.28
CA PRO A 232 28.13 -29.17 3.16
C PRO A 232 27.48 -27.91 3.72
N GLN A 233 27.31 -27.88 5.04
CA GLN A 233 26.81 -26.70 5.76
C GLN A 233 27.72 -25.49 5.52
N PRO A 234 27.18 -24.26 5.47
CA PRO A 234 27.98 -23.04 5.30
C PRO A 234 28.99 -22.89 6.44
N ALA A 235 30.11 -22.21 6.18
CA ALA A 235 31.13 -21.97 7.20
C ALA A 235 30.61 -21.09 8.36
N THR A 236 29.69 -20.17 8.05
CA THR A 236 28.97 -19.32 9.01
C THR A 236 27.57 -18.99 8.49
N VAL A 237 26.64 -18.77 9.42
CA VAL A 237 25.36 -18.09 9.18
C VAL A 237 25.30 -16.88 10.11
N THR A 238 25.21 -15.69 9.55
CA THR A 238 25.25 -14.41 10.28
C THR A 238 23.87 -13.76 10.28
N ILE A 239 23.38 -13.32 11.45
CA ILE A 239 22.20 -12.43 11.50
C ILE A 239 22.67 -11.01 11.18
N VAL A 240 22.21 -10.48 10.05
CA VAL A 240 22.65 -9.19 9.48
C VAL A 240 21.47 -8.24 9.40
N GLY A 241 21.61 -7.03 9.95
CA GLY A 241 20.46 -6.16 10.18
C GLY A 241 20.77 -4.89 10.97
N SER A 242 19.73 -4.11 11.31
CA SER A 242 19.81 -2.86 12.08
C SER A 242 19.92 -3.03 13.61
N LEU A 243 19.93 -4.28 14.09
CA LEU A 243 20.20 -4.63 15.49
C LEU A 243 21.65 -5.04 15.76
N GLN A 244 22.51 -5.10 14.74
CA GLN A 244 23.84 -5.68 14.87
C GLN A 244 24.77 -4.84 15.76
N SER A 245 24.69 -3.52 15.66
CA SER A 245 25.44 -2.57 16.50
C SER A 245 25.12 -2.76 17.99
N GLU A 246 23.84 -2.87 18.33
CA GLU A 246 23.35 -3.13 19.70
C GLU A 246 23.69 -4.55 20.20
N LEU A 247 23.86 -5.53 19.29
CA LEU A 247 24.41 -6.85 19.61
C LEU A 247 25.95 -6.89 19.62
N GLY A 248 26.62 -5.73 19.45
CA GLY A 248 28.05 -5.53 19.65
C GLY A 248 28.90 -5.43 18.38
N CYS A 249 28.33 -5.53 17.18
CA CYS A 249 29.05 -5.32 15.93
C CYS A 249 29.56 -3.86 15.80
N SER A 250 30.59 -3.64 14.99
CA SER A 250 31.14 -2.29 14.75
C SER A 250 30.22 -1.39 13.91
N SER A 251 29.24 -1.97 13.24
CA SER A 251 28.25 -1.32 12.39
C SER A 251 27.08 -2.28 12.15
N ASP A 252 25.95 -1.73 11.73
CA ASP A 252 24.83 -2.50 11.18
C ASP A 252 25.10 -2.95 9.74
N TRP A 253 24.34 -3.95 9.30
CA TRP A 253 24.39 -4.53 7.94
C TRP A 253 25.76 -5.12 7.52
N ASP A 254 26.55 -5.60 8.49
CA ASP A 254 27.85 -6.24 8.29
C ASP A 254 27.75 -7.78 8.31
N PRO A 255 27.85 -8.49 7.17
CA PRO A 255 27.94 -9.95 7.14
C PRO A 255 29.29 -10.46 7.68
N GLY A 256 30.31 -9.60 7.77
CA GLY A 256 31.66 -9.90 8.22
C GLY A 256 31.89 -9.77 9.73
N CYS A 257 30.84 -9.63 10.56
CA CYS A 257 30.92 -9.40 12.01
C CYS A 257 31.44 -10.61 12.84
N ALA A 258 32.47 -11.30 12.36
CA ALA A 258 32.97 -12.58 12.86
C ALA A 258 34.06 -12.45 13.95
N SER A 259 33.70 -11.91 15.13
CA SER A 259 34.60 -11.74 16.29
C SER A 259 34.10 -12.46 17.56
N ALA A 260 34.98 -13.20 18.26
CA ALA A 260 34.59 -14.16 19.30
C ALA A 260 33.89 -13.60 20.57
N SER A 261 33.67 -12.28 20.67
CA SER A 261 32.96 -11.63 21.78
C SER A 261 31.86 -10.65 21.36
N THR A 262 31.60 -10.48 20.06
CA THR A 262 30.75 -9.39 19.51
C THR A 262 29.96 -9.81 18.26
N ASN A 263 29.73 -11.10 18.08
CA ASN A 263 29.33 -11.69 16.79
C ASN A 263 27.88 -12.19 16.80
N THR A 264 27.15 -11.83 15.75
CA THR A 264 25.75 -12.19 15.45
C THR A 264 25.56 -13.49 14.66
N ASN A 265 26.63 -14.29 14.51
CA ASN A 265 26.57 -15.65 13.97
C ASN A 265 25.68 -16.56 14.81
N LEU A 266 24.89 -17.38 14.14
CA LEU A 266 24.19 -18.53 14.71
C LEU A 266 25.17 -19.67 15.01
N ALA A 267 24.77 -20.62 15.86
CA ALA A 267 25.51 -21.85 16.10
C ALA A 267 24.78 -23.02 15.40
N PHE A 268 25.51 -23.86 14.68
CA PHE A 268 24.95 -25.08 14.10
C PHE A 268 24.76 -26.13 15.19
N ASP A 269 23.54 -26.60 15.43
CA ASP A 269 23.32 -27.80 16.22
C ASP A 269 23.31 -29.02 15.29
N ALA A 270 24.28 -29.91 15.48
CA ALA A 270 24.40 -31.14 14.69
C ALA A 270 23.30 -32.17 15.01
N THR A 271 22.60 -32.02 16.13
CA THR A 271 21.54 -32.92 16.60
C THR A 271 20.30 -32.81 15.72
N ASP A 272 19.84 -31.57 15.47
CA ASP A 272 18.67 -31.30 14.62
C ASP A 272 19.01 -30.79 13.21
N GLY A 273 20.22 -30.26 13.00
CA GLY A 273 20.68 -29.73 11.72
C GLY A 273 20.33 -28.27 11.47
N VAL A 274 19.86 -27.53 12.47
CA VAL A 274 19.46 -26.13 12.35
C VAL A 274 20.55 -25.20 12.90
N TRP A 275 20.77 -24.07 12.21
CA TRP A 275 21.57 -22.97 12.75
C TRP A 275 20.70 -22.13 13.67
N GLN A 276 21.08 -22.01 14.94
CA GLN A 276 20.23 -21.38 15.95
C GLN A 276 21.05 -20.64 17.02
N ARG A 277 20.52 -19.53 17.53
CA ARG A 277 21.10 -18.80 18.67
C ARG A 277 20.12 -17.82 19.30
N THR A 278 20.22 -17.65 20.62
CA THR A 278 19.51 -16.61 21.37
C THR A 278 20.39 -15.38 21.57
N PHE A 279 19.82 -14.20 21.34
CA PHE A 279 20.41 -12.90 21.67
C PHE A 279 19.43 -12.11 22.54
N SER A 280 19.94 -11.28 23.46
CA SER A 280 19.12 -10.35 24.23
C SER A 280 19.05 -9.04 23.44
N VAL A 281 17.92 -8.79 22.77
CA VAL A 281 17.73 -7.67 21.84
C VAL A 281 17.00 -6.52 22.56
N PRO A 282 17.44 -5.25 22.45
CA PRO A 282 16.75 -4.13 23.09
C PRO A 282 15.33 -3.87 22.57
N ALA A 283 14.58 -3.04 23.29
CA ALA A 283 13.30 -2.53 22.80
C ALA A 283 13.52 -1.63 21.57
N GLY A 284 12.68 -1.76 20.55
CA GLY A 284 12.81 -1.03 19.29
C GLY A 284 12.18 -1.77 18.11
N GLY A 285 12.09 -1.08 16.96
CA GLY A 285 11.81 -1.68 15.67
C GLY A 285 13.11 -1.98 14.93
N TRP A 286 13.38 -3.26 14.70
CA TRP A 286 14.59 -3.78 14.08
C TRP A 286 14.28 -4.42 12.72
N GLU A 287 15.28 -4.56 11.86
CA GLU A 287 15.21 -5.31 10.62
C GLU A 287 16.40 -6.26 10.48
N TYR A 288 16.20 -7.46 9.93
CA TYR A 288 17.27 -8.45 9.77
C TYR A 288 17.10 -9.43 8.59
N LYS A 289 18.18 -10.17 8.31
CA LYS A 289 18.36 -11.25 7.31
C LYS A 289 19.38 -12.28 7.80
N ALA A 290 19.50 -13.40 7.10
CA ALA A 290 20.64 -14.32 7.21
C ALA A 290 21.62 -14.10 6.05
N ALA A 291 22.92 -13.93 6.34
CA ALA A 291 23.99 -13.94 5.34
C ALA A 291 24.90 -15.15 5.54
N LEU A 292 25.35 -15.80 4.46
CA LEU A 292 26.16 -17.01 4.53
C LEU A 292 27.65 -16.72 4.30
N ASN A 293 28.51 -17.52 4.92
CA ASN A 293 29.96 -17.56 4.71
C ASN A 293 30.71 -16.22 4.93
N GLY A 294 30.07 -15.22 5.52
CA GLY A 294 30.65 -13.91 5.83
C GLY A 294 30.57 -12.88 4.70
N SER A 295 29.77 -13.10 3.66
CA SER A 295 29.58 -12.14 2.56
C SER A 295 28.10 -11.97 2.19
N TRP A 296 27.82 -11.04 1.27
CA TRP A 296 26.48 -10.84 0.71
C TRP A 296 26.19 -11.72 -0.52
N ASP A 297 27.17 -12.51 -0.99
CA ASP A 297 27.06 -13.32 -2.23
C ASP A 297 25.94 -14.38 -2.16
N GLU A 298 25.61 -14.81 -0.94
CA GLU A 298 24.45 -15.65 -0.63
C GLU A 298 23.82 -15.17 0.68
N ASN A 299 22.58 -14.68 0.60
CA ASN A 299 21.82 -14.19 1.76
C ASN A 299 20.32 -14.40 1.55
N TYR A 300 19.59 -14.62 2.63
CA TYR A 300 18.18 -14.95 2.64
C TYR A 300 17.42 -14.01 3.58
N GLY A 301 16.23 -13.60 3.14
CA GLY A 301 15.35 -12.69 3.88
C GLY A 301 13.96 -13.25 4.10
N ALA A 302 12.96 -12.37 4.11
CA ALA A 302 11.56 -12.75 4.19
C ALA A 302 11.21 -13.82 3.13
N ASN A 303 10.36 -14.77 3.53
CA ASN A 303 9.87 -15.88 2.72
C ASN A 303 11.00 -16.66 2.00
N ALA A 304 12.06 -17.00 2.76
CA ALA A 304 13.21 -17.82 2.34
C ALA A 304 13.90 -17.35 1.03
N THR A 305 13.66 -16.11 0.61
CA THR A 305 14.02 -15.65 -0.75
C THR A 305 15.47 -15.20 -0.79
N LEU A 306 16.23 -15.72 -1.75
CA LEU A 306 17.61 -15.31 -2.03
C LEU A 306 17.64 -13.80 -2.37
N GLY A 307 18.32 -13.00 -1.56
CA GLY A 307 18.32 -11.54 -1.67
C GLY A 307 16.97 -10.88 -1.38
N GLY A 308 16.04 -11.57 -0.70
CA GLY A 308 14.67 -11.15 -0.45
C GLY A 308 14.49 -9.88 0.40
N ALA A 309 13.26 -9.59 0.83
CA ALA A 309 12.99 -8.43 1.69
C ALA A 309 13.58 -8.59 3.10
N ASN A 310 13.73 -7.48 3.82
CA ASN A 310 14.15 -7.49 5.22
C ASN A 310 13.02 -8.04 6.11
N ILE A 311 13.37 -8.74 7.21
CA ILE A 311 12.41 -9.21 8.21
C ILE A 311 12.37 -8.19 9.35
N GLY A 312 11.22 -7.52 9.53
CA GLY A 312 10.99 -6.61 10.65
C GLY A 312 10.78 -7.36 11.97
N LEU A 313 11.29 -6.82 13.08
CA LEU A 313 11.18 -7.36 14.44
C LEU A 313 10.93 -6.21 15.42
N ASN A 314 9.70 -6.09 15.93
CA ASN A 314 9.33 -5.03 16.86
C ASN A 314 9.25 -5.54 18.31
N LEU A 315 9.97 -4.91 19.23
CA LEU A 315 10.10 -5.33 20.63
C LEU A 315 9.68 -4.18 21.58
N PRO A 316 8.58 -4.33 22.35
CA PRO A 316 8.13 -3.29 23.29
C PRO A 316 8.98 -3.20 24.57
N ALA A 317 9.81 -4.21 24.83
CA ALA A 317 10.74 -4.29 25.96
C ALA A 317 11.97 -5.13 25.56
N PRO A 318 13.16 -4.91 26.17
CA PRO A 318 14.33 -5.76 25.92
C PRO A 318 14.00 -7.23 26.17
N SER A 319 14.31 -8.09 25.21
CA SER A 319 13.79 -9.45 25.12
C SER A 319 14.85 -10.43 24.62
N ASP A 320 14.89 -11.62 25.20
CA ASP A 320 15.63 -12.74 24.63
C ASP A 320 14.90 -13.27 23.39
N VAL A 321 15.52 -13.11 22.22
CA VAL A 321 15.04 -13.54 20.91
C VAL A 321 15.91 -14.68 20.41
N LYS A 322 15.31 -15.83 20.11
CA LYS A 322 16.00 -16.96 19.47
C LYS A 322 15.72 -16.92 17.97
N PHE A 323 16.80 -16.94 17.19
CA PHE A 323 16.78 -16.96 15.73
C PHE A 323 17.16 -18.36 15.23
N TYR A 324 16.61 -18.74 14.09
CA TYR A 324 16.73 -20.06 13.47
C TYR A 324 16.93 -19.89 11.96
N TYR A 325 17.85 -20.66 11.39
CA TYR A 325 18.04 -20.80 9.95
C TYR A 325 18.25 -22.28 9.60
N ASP A 326 17.37 -22.83 8.78
CA ASP A 326 17.58 -24.12 8.12
C ASP A 326 18.26 -23.90 6.77
N HIS A 327 19.33 -24.64 6.50
CA HIS A 327 20.05 -24.56 5.24
C HIS A 327 19.32 -25.27 4.08
N GLY A 328 18.46 -26.26 4.37
CA GLY A 328 17.73 -27.03 3.36
C GLY A 328 16.53 -26.28 2.76
N THR A 329 15.84 -25.48 3.56
CA THR A 329 14.71 -24.63 3.15
C THR A 329 15.09 -23.17 2.92
N HIS A 330 16.31 -22.78 3.33
CA HIS A 330 16.78 -21.39 3.44
C HIS A 330 15.93 -20.49 4.35
N TRP A 331 15.04 -21.06 5.17
CA TRP A 331 14.13 -20.26 5.98
C TRP A 331 14.83 -19.68 7.21
N ILE A 332 14.88 -18.35 7.28
CA ILE A 332 15.35 -17.56 8.42
C ILE A 332 14.15 -16.99 9.18
N THR A 333 14.10 -17.20 10.50
CA THR A 333 13.03 -16.66 11.37
C THR A 333 13.46 -16.51 12.82
N ASP A 334 12.59 -15.92 13.65
CA ASP A 334 12.73 -15.76 15.09
C ASP A 334 11.47 -16.15 15.89
N ASN A 335 11.62 -16.39 17.20
CA ASN A 335 10.54 -16.81 18.11
C ASN A 335 9.65 -15.68 18.67
N LYS A 336 9.61 -14.49 18.03
CA LYS A 336 8.66 -13.40 18.33
C LYS A 336 7.73 -13.15 17.16
N ASN A 337 8.27 -13.15 15.93
CA ASN A 337 7.52 -12.92 14.70
C ASN A 337 6.80 -14.18 14.18
N LYS A 338 7.31 -15.38 14.47
CA LYS A 338 6.72 -16.66 14.08
C LYS A 338 6.65 -17.60 15.28
N ILE A 339 5.72 -18.56 15.23
CA ILE A 339 5.72 -19.69 16.15
C ILE A 339 6.75 -20.73 15.70
N ILE A 340 7.40 -21.39 16.66
CA ILE A 340 8.33 -22.49 16.36
C ILE A 340 7.57 -23.80 16.60
N ALA A 341 6.84 -24.26 15.59
CA ALA A 341 6.00 -25.44 15.65
C ALA A 341 6.80 -26.71 15.30
N VAL A 342 6.91 -27.64 16.23
CA VAL A 342 7.54 -28.96 16.01
C VAL A 342 6.44 -30.01 15.97
N ALA A 343 6.64 -31.10 15.24
CA ALA A 343 5.75 -32.26 15.22
C ALA A 343 6.33 -33.48 16.00
N PRO A 344 6.42 -33.49 17.35
CA PRO A 344 6.95 -34.65 18.05
C PRO A 344 6.10 -35.91 17.88
N GLY A 345 6.72 -37.07 18.05
CA GLY A 345 6.03 -38.34 17.89
C GLY A 345 6.93 -39.56 17.99
N SER A 346 6.33 -40.73 17.79
CA SER A 346 6.97 -42.06 17.88
C SER A 346 7.85 -42.43 16.68
N PHE A 347 8.40 -41.42 16.00
CA PHE A 347 9.14 -41.52 14.73
C PHE A 347 10.38 -40.60 14.68
N GLN A 348 10.55 -39.73 15.68
CA GLN A 348 11.64 -38.74 15.68
C GLN A 348 13.03 -39.38 15.76
N SER A 349 13.14 -40.53 16.41
CA SER A 349 14.36 -41.34 16.40
C SER A 349 14.74 -41.84 14.99
N GLU A 350 13.77 -42.11 14.11
CA GLU A 350 14.02 -42.44 12.69
C GLU A 350 14.50 -41.21 11.89
N LEU A 351 14.13 -40.00 12.32
CA LEU A 351 14.66 -38.74 11.78
C LEU A 351 16.06 -38.36 12.34
N GLY A 352 16.62 -39.17 13.24
CA GLY A 352 17.92 -38.91 13.87
C GLY A 352 17.87 -38.04 15.13
N CYS A 353 16.71 -37.82 15.74
CA CYS A 353 16.64 -37.24 17.09
C CYS A 353 17.23 -38.21 18.14
N PRO A 354 17.66 -37.70 19.32
CA PRO A 354 18.17 -38.54 20.42
C PRO A 354 17.14 -39.53 21.00
N GLY A 355 15.85 -39.32 20.71
CA GLY A 355 14.73 -40.17 21.08
C GLY A 355 13.42 -39.70 20.45
N ASP A 356 12.33 -40.36 20.82
CA ASP A 356 10.96 -40.00 20.40
C ASP A 356 10.29 -39.04 21.39
N TRP A 357 9.27 -38.32 20.91
CA TRP A 357 8.47 -37.34 21.69
C TRP A 357 9.26 -36.16 22.30
N ASP A 358 10.34 -35.75 21.62
CA ASP A 358 11.17 -34.60 22.02
C ASP A 358 10.70 -33.31 21.30
N PRO A 359 10.14 -32.32 22.02
CA PRO A 359 9.71 -31.05 21.43
C PRO A 359 10.89 -30.13 21.08
N GLY A 360 12.09 -30.38 21.61
CA GLY A 360 13.29 -29.61 21.29
C GLY A 360 14.00 -30.06 20.01
N CYS A 361 13.65 -31.22 19.43
CA CYS A 361 14.33 -31.72 18.25
C CYS A 361 13.73 -31.16 16.94
N LEU A 362 14.40 -30.17 16.35
CA LEU A 362 13.95 -29.51 15.10
C LEU A 362 14.06 -30.39 13.83
N ARG A 363 14.42 -31.68 13.92
CA ARG A 363 14.32 -32.63 12.78
C ARG A 363 12.91 -32.75 12.21
N SER A 364 11.91 -32.45 13.03
CA SER A 364 10.48 -32.42 12.70
C SER A 364 9.90 -31.00 12.86
N TRP A 365 10.70 -29.97 12.54
CA TRP A 365 10.27 -28.57 12.54
C TRP A 365 9.34 -28.31 11.35
N LEU A 366 8.12 -27.85 11.65
CA LEU A 366 7.14 -27.38 10.68
C LEU A 366 7.48 -25.93 10.32
N GLN A 367 7.67 -25.64 9.03
CA GLN A 367 8.21 -24.37 8.53
C GLN A 367 7.23 -23.64 7.60
N ASP A 368 7.26 -22.30 7.61
CA ASP A 368 6.48 -21.41 6.72
C ASP A 368 7.42 -20.61 5.79
N PRO A 369 8.17 -21.27 4.88
CA PRO A 369 9.11 -20.61 3.98
C PRO A 369 8.43 -19.70 2.96
N HIS A 370 7.13 -19.85 2.72
CA HIS A 370 6.38 -19.09 1.71
C HIS A 370 5.63 -17.88 2.30
N GLY A 371 5.52 -17.77 3.63
CA GLY A 371 4.83 -16.68 4.31
C GLY A 371 3.30 -16.74 4.22
N ASP A 372 2.71 -17.92 3.98
CA ASP A 372 1.27 -18.08 3.75
C ASP A 372 0.46 -18.47 5.01
N GLY A 373 1.17 -18.62 6.13
CA GLY A 373 0.62 -18.88 7.45
C GLY A 373 0.36 -20.35 7.76
N LEU A 374 0.71 -21.28 6.85
CA LEU A 374 0.71 -22.72 7.11
C LEU A 374 2.14 -23.20 7.33
N TYR A 375 2.32 -24.13 8.28
CA TYR A 375 3.64 -24.61 8.68
C TYR A 375 3.77 -26.09 8.29
N SER A 376 4.74 -26.43 7.45
CA SER A 376 4.86 -27.77 6.84
C SER A 376 6.22 -28.45 7.03
N PHE A 377 6.23 -29.78 6.99
CA PHE A 377 7.41 -30.63 7.10
C PHE A 377 7.26 -31.87 6.21
N SER A 378 8.34 -32.28 5.53
CA SER A 378 8.38 -33.43 4.62
C SER A 378 9.47 -34.41 5.04
N THR A 379 9.22 -35.72 4.98
CA THR A 379 10.25 -36.73 5.23
C THR A 379 10.08 -38.03 4.45
N THR A 380 11.19 -38.57 3.96
CA THR A 380 11.33 -39.91 3.34
C THR A 380 12.16 -40.86 4.21
N ALA A 381 12.39 -40.53 5.48
CA ALA A 381 13.21 -41.34 6.40
C ALA A 381 12.42 -42.40 7.18
N LEU A 382 11.09 -42.42 7.08
CA LEU A 382 10.24 -43.30 7.89
C LEU A 382 10.06 -44.69 7.28
N HIS A 383 9.99 -45.71 8.13
CA HIS A 383 9.76 -47.09 7.72
C HIS A 383 8.26 -47.39 7.52
N ALA A 384 7.92 -48.52 6.89
CA ALA A 384 6.53 -48.97 6.79
C ALA A 384 5.98 -49.35 8.19
N GLY A 385 5.02 -48.59 8.71
CA GLY A 385 4.51 -48.79 10.06
C GLY A 385 3.38 -47.83 10.45
N SER A 386 2.82 -48.03 11.64
CA SER A 386 1.86 -47.11 12.25
C SER A 386 2.54 -46.32 13.37
N TYR A 387 2.33 -45.00 13.37
CA TYR A 387 3.04 -44.04 14.20
C TYR A 387 2.06 -43.03 14.82
N GLU A 388 2.49 -42.33 15.86
CA GLU A 388 1.73 -41.27 16.52
C GLU A 388 2.49 -39.95 16.56
N THR A 389 1.77 -38.82 16.49
CA THR A 389 2.33 -37.45 16.52
C THR A 389 1.44 -36.44 17.25
N LYS A 390 2.00 -35.27 17.59
CA LYS A 390 1.35 -34.05 18.06
C LYS A 390 2.11 -32.84 17.56
N VAL A 391 1.53 -31.64 17.67
CA VAL A 391 2.30 -30.38 17.53
C VAL A 391 2.66 -29.85 18.91
N ALA A 392 3.93 -29.47 19.09
CA ALA A 392 4.45 -28.74 20.24
C ALA A 392 4.92 -27.35 19.79
N ILE A 393 4.69 -26.32 20.61
CA ILE A 393 4.98 -24.92 20.26
C ILE A 393 6.14 -24.40 21.10
N ASN A 394 7.06 -23.70 20.42
CA ASN A 394 8.23 -23.05 21.02
C ASN A 394 9.09 -24.03 21.84
N GLU A 395 9.44 -25.15 21.20
CA GLU A 395 10.35 -26.20 21.69
C GLU A 395 9.89 -26.85 23.02
N SER A 396 8.61 -26.77 23.35
CA SER A 396 8.10 -27.13 24.67
C SER A 396 6.72 -27.79 24.65
N TRP A 397 6.47 -28.68 25.61
CA TRP A 397 5.14 -29.24 25.86
C TRP A 397 4.19 -28.26 26.56
N ASN A 398 4.65 -27.07 26.97
CA ASN A 398 3.83 -26.03 27.62
C ASN A 398 2.59 -25.63 26.81
N GLU A 399 2.72 -25.58 25.49
CA GLU A 399 1.63 -25.35 24.54
C GLU A 399 1.73 -26.43 23.47
N ASN A 400 0.70 -27.27 23.35
CA ASN A 400 0.70 -28.39 22.42
C ASN A 400 -0.73 -28.77 21.98
N TYR A 401 -0.85 -29.34 20.79
CA TYR A 401 -2.11 -29.62 20.13
C TYR A 401 -2.15 -31.06 19.59
N GLY A 402 -3.28 -31.72 19.82
CA GLY A 402 -3.52 -33.12 19.48
C GLY A 402 -4.57 -33.30 18.39
N GLU A 403 -5.19 -34.48 18.38
CA GLU A 403 -6.27 -34.83 17.47
C GLU A 403 -7.37 -33.74 17.43
N GLY A 404 -7.78 -33.35 16.22
CA GLY A 404 -8.76 -32.28 16.00
C GLY A 404 -8.31 -30.87 16.37
N GLY A 405 -7.01 -30.64 16.63
CA GLY A 405 -6.48 -29.35 17.08
C GLY A 405 -6.79 -29.04 18.55
N VAL A 406 -7.14 -30.05 19.35
CA VAL A 406 -7.50 -29.87 20.76
C VAL A 406 -6.22 -29.57 21.59
N PRO A 407 -6.19 -28.48 22.39
CA PRO A 407 -5.07 -28.19 23.30
C PRO A 407 -4.87 -29.34 24.29
N GLY A 408 -3.67 -29.93 24.32
CA GLY A 408 -3.36 -31.09 25.16
C GLY A 408 -4.16 -32.36 24.83
N GLY A 409 -4.75 -32.45 23.62
CA GLY A 409 -5.64 -33.53 23.20
C GLY A 409 -5.00 -34.92 23.02
N PRO A 410 -5.71 -35.88 22.39
CA PRO A 410 -5.16 -37.19 22.03
C PRO A 410 -3.99 -37.11 21.05
N ASN A 411 -3.21 -38.19 20.92
CA ASN A 411 -2.18 -38.30 19.89
C ASN A 411 -2.83 -38.54 18.51
N ILE A 412 -2.25 -37.97 17.46
CA ILE A 412 -2.69 -38.17 16.07
C ILE A 412 -2.01 -39.43 15.53
N ALA A 413 -2.78 -40.48 15.27
CA ALA A 413 -2.27 -41.70 14.66
C ALA A 413 -2.19 -41.57 13.12
N PHE A 414 -1.09 -42.02 12.53
CA PHE A 414 -0.91 -42.11 11.09
C PHE A 414 -0.25 -43.44 10.68
N THR A 415 -0.17 -43.71 9.38
CA THR A 415 0.48 -44.92 8.85
C THR A 415 1.29 -44.59 7.61
N VAL A 416 2.52 -45.08 7.58
CA VAL A 416 3.46 -44.98 6.46
C VAL A 416 3.28 -46.24 5.59
N PRO A 417 2.76 -46.15 4.36
CA PRO A 417 2.34 -47.33 3.61
C PRO A 417 3.48 -48.23 3.12
N ARG A 418 4.67 -47.65 2.91
CA ARG A 418 5.90 -48.29 2.42
C ARG A 418 7.11 -47.57 3.03
N SER A 419 8.18 -48.30 3.38
CA SER A 419 9.41 -47.66 3.86
C SER A 419 9.93 -46.68 2.82
N CYS A 420 10.44 -45.55 3.29
CA CYS A 420 11.01 -44.48 2.49
C CYS A 420 10.03 -43.76 1.54
N GLN A 421 8.72 -43.99 1.70
CA GLN A 421 7.68 -43.16 1.10
C GLN A 421 7.69 -41.78 1.75
N GLU A 422 7.46 -40.75 0.94
CA GLU A 422 7.32 -39.38 1.44
C GLU A 422 6.07 -39.22 2.31
N MET A 423 6.28 -38.63 3.48
CA MET A 423 5.26 -38.28 4.46
C MET A 423 5.29 -36.76 4.66
N PHE A 424 4.17 -36.12 4.32
CA PHE A 424 3.96 -34.68 4.46
C PHE A 424 3.14 -34.37 5.71
N PHE A 425 3.54 -33.33 6.42
CA PHE A 425 2.93 -32.84 7.66
C PHE A 425 2.57 -31.36 7.46
N LEU A 426 1.35 -30.95 7.82
CA LEU A 426 0.85 -29.58 7.65
C LEU A 426 0.07 -29.11 8.87
N TYR A 427 0.57 -28.08 9.55
CA TYR A 427 -0.06 -27.47 10.70
C TYR A 427 -0.66 -26.10 10.34
N ASN A 428 -1.95 -25.93 10.62
CA ASN A 428 -2.61 -24.63 10.55
C ASN A 428 -2.69 -24.02 11.96
N PRO A 429 -2.00 -22.89 12.24
CA PRO A 429 -2.01 -22.27 13.58
C PRO A 429 -3.33 -21.57 13.93
N GLY A 430 -4.17 -21.25 12.93
CA GLY A 430 -5.50 -20.67 13.14
C GLY A 430 -6.52 -21.69 13.64
N THR A 431 -6.43 -22.95 13.21
CA THR A 431 -7.31 -24.06 13.69
C THR A 431 -6.62 -25.01 14.65
N HIS A 432 -5.30 -24.91 14.80
CA HIS A 432 -4.41 -25.84 15.50
C HIS A 432 -4.41 -27.29 14.96
N VAL A 433 -5.00 -27.55 13.79
CA VAL A 433 -5.04 -28.89 13.20
C VAL A 433 -3.71 -29.21 12.52
N LEU A 434 -3.15 -30.39 12.82
CA LEU A 434 -2.08 -31.04 12.07
C LEU A 434 -2.67 -32.12 11.16
N THR A 435 -2.45 -31.98 9.86
CA THR A 435 -2.74 -32.99 8.84
C THR A 435 -1.46 -33.77 8.52
N VAL A 436 -1.54 -35.09 8.42
CA VAL A 436 -0.43 -35.96 7.98
C VAL A 436 -0.88 -36.74 6.75
N SER A 437 -0.08 -36.75 5.68
CA SER A 437 -0.42 -37.35 4.39
C SER A 437 0.74 -38.16 3.81
N ALA A 438 0.43 -39.34 3.28
CA ALA A 438 1.37 -40.17 2.51
C ALA A 438 1.27 -39.90 0.99
N SER A 439 0.71 -38.77 0.59
CA SER A 439 0.35 -38.44 -0.81
C SER A 439 0.72 -36.99 -1.19
N GLY A 440 1.78 -36.47 -0.58
CA GLY A 440 2.30 -35.11 -0.79
C GLY A 440 1.49 -34.01 -0.11
N ALA A 441 1.74 -32.76 -0.50
CA ALA A 441 1.01 -31.59 -0.01
C ALA A 441 -0.40 -31.47 -0.63
N PRO A 442 -1.41 -30.98 0.11
CA PRO A 442 -2.70 -30.62 -0.47
C PRO A 442 -2.56 -29.33 -1.30
N LYS A 443 -3.28 -29.25 -2.42
CA LYS A 443 -3.21 -28.10 -3.33
C LYS A 443 -4.21 -27.01 -2.94
N GLY A 444 -3.73 -25.77 -2.94
CA GLY A 444 -4.50 -24.58 -2.59
C GLY A 444 -4.27 -24.11 -1.16
N ASN A 445 -4.92 -23.01 -0.78
CA ASN A 445 -4.80 -22.39 0.53
C ASN A 445 -6.12 -21.70 0.92
N LEU A 446 -6.69 -22.08 2.07
CA LEU A 446 -7.96 -21.53 2.58
C LEU A 446 -7.79 -20.25 3.42
N ASN A 447 -6.58 -19.89 3.86
CA ASN A 447 -6.30 -18.58 4.45
C ASN A 447 -6.47 -17.50 3.37
N LYS A 448 -6.03 -17.78 2.14
CA LYS A 448 -6.26 -16.97 0.94
C LYS A 448 -7.70 -17.10 0.45
N ALA A 449 -8.21 -16.02 -0.15
CA ALA A 449 -9.53 -15.94 -0.76
C ALA A 449 -9.42 -15.42 -2.21
N GLN A 450 -9.13 -16.34 -3.14
CA GLN A 450 -8.87 -16.06 -4.56
C GLN A 450 -10.10 -16.31 -5.47
N ALA A 451 -11.22 -16.72 -4.88
CA ALA A 451 -12.52 -16.79 -5.53
C ALA A 451 -13.42 -15.64 -5.02
N HIS A 452 -14.30 -15.12 -5.88
CA HIS A 452 -15.18 -13.99 -5.56
C HIS A 452 -16.64 -14.38 -5.81
N TRP A 453 -17.48 -14.36 -4.77
CA TRP A 453 -18.91 -14.62 -4.88
C TRP A 453 -19.62 -13.29 -5.22
N VAL A 454 -19.96 -13.10 -6.49
CA VAL A 454 -20.34 -11.78 -7.06
C VAL A 454 -21.84 -11.58 -7.26
N THR A 455 -22.64 -12.64 -7.21
CA THR A 455 -24.12 -12.58 -7.22
C THR A 455 -24.68 -13.78 -6.45
N GLY A 456 -25.98 -13.76 -6.11
CA GLY A 456 -26.67 -14.87 -5.42
C GLY A 456 -26.48 -16.28 -6.00
N ASN A 457 -26.08 -16.42 -7.28
CA ASN A 457 -25.77 -17.72 -7.88
C ASN A 457 -24.49 -17.78 -8.73
N THR A 458 -23.54 -16.82 -8.61
CA THR A 458 -22.30 -16.83 -9.41
C THR A 458 -21.05 -16.54 -8.58
N ILE A 459 -20.06 -17.42 -8.71
CA ILE A 459 -18.70 -17.28 -8.21
C ILE A 459 -17.75 -17.09 -9.40
N LEU A 460 -16.75 -16.22 -9.25
CA LEU A 460 -15.65 -16.01 -10.20
C LEU A 460 -14.34 -16.54 -9.59
N TRP A 461 -13.54 -17.29 -10.36
CA TRP A 461 -12.24 -17.80 -9.91
C TRP A 461 -11.29 -17.97 -11.11
N ASN A 462 -10.00 -17.66 -10.92
CA ASN A 462 -9.00 -17.67 -11.98
C ASN A 462 -8.35 -19.06 -12.18
N ILE A 463 -9.17 -20.06 -12.50
CA ILE A 463 -8.74 -21.47 -12.68
C ILE A 463 -9.06 -22.05 -14.07
N GLY A 464 -9.59 -21.24 -14.98
CA GLY A 464 -10.05 -21.69 -16.30
C GLY A 464 -11.25 -22.66 -16.21
N ASN A 465 -11.32 -23.59 -17.17
CA ASN A 465 -12.25 -24.72 -17.11
C ASN A 465 -11.47 -25.96 -16.61
N PRO A 466 -11.73 -26.46 -15.39
CA PRO A 466 -10.98 -27.59 -14.82
C PRO A 466 -11.39 -28.95 -15.40
N GLY A 467 -12.54 -29.04 -16.10
CA GLY A 467 -13.01 -30.27 -16.74
C GLY A 467 -13.60 -31.35 -15.80
N GLY A 468 -13.36 -31.25 -14.49
CA GLY A 468 -14.00 -32.07 -13.45
C GLY A 468 -14.87 -31.26 -12.50
N ASP A 469 -15.16 -31.84 -11.32
CA ASP A 469 -16.02 -31.24 -10.29
C ASP A 469 -15.46 -29.91 -9.76
N VAL A 470 -16.33 -28.91 -9.64
CA VAL A 470 -16.07 -27.70 -8.83
C VAL A 470 -17.14 -27.60 -7.77
N LYS A 471 -16.75 -27.44 -6.51
CA LYS A 471 -17.69 -27.40 -5.37
C LYS A 471 -17.47 -26.16 -4.51
N LEU A 472 -18.57 -25.57 -4.06
CA LEU A 472 -18.64 -24.64 -2.93
C LEU A 472 -18.82 -25.46 -1.66
N HIS A 473 -18.03 -25.17 -0.63
CA HIS A 473 -18.04 -25.79 0.69
C HIS A 473 -18.39 -24.74 1.75
N TYR A 474 -19.17 -25.10 2.76
CA TYR A 474 -19.51 -24.19 3.86
C TYR A 474 -19.65 -24.86 5.22
N SER A 475 -19.25 -24.14 6.28
CA SER A 475 -19.41 -24.55 7.68
C SER A 475 -19.74 -23.38 8.60
N GLY A 476 -20.90 -23.46 9.26
CA GLY A 476 -21.32 -22.48 10.28
C GLY A 476 -20.44 -22.46 11.55
N SER A 477 -19.57 -23.44 11.74
CA SER A 477 -18.65 -23.53 12.90
C SER A 477 -17.19 -23.18 12.58
N GLY A 478 -16.84 -22.88 11.33
CA GLY A 478 -15.44 -22.66 10.95
C GLY A 478 -14.60 -23.94 10.89
N SER A 479 -15.24 -25.06 10.51
CA SER A 479 -14.62 -26.40 10.53
C SER A 479 -14.15 -26.91 9.15
N LEU A 480 -14.05 -26.05 8.12
CA LEU A 480 -13.51 -26.48 6.83
C LEU A 480 -12.00 -26.68 6.92
N VAL A 481 -11.54 -27.85 6.52
CA VAL A 481 -10.12 -28.22 6.43
C VAL A 481 -9.77 -28.67 5.02
N LEU A 482 -8.55 -28.35 4.59
CA LEU A 482 -8.01 -28.72 3.27
C LEU A 482 -7.12 -29.96 3.41
N GLY A 483 -7.44 -30.99 2.64
CA GLY A 483 -6.62 -32.19 2.46
C GLY A 483 -6.42 -32.51 0.98
N ASN A 484 -5.69 -33.58 0.68
CA ASN A 484 -5.25 -33.89 -0.69
C ASN A 484 -6.42 -34.18 -1.66
N ASP A 485 -7.54 -34.68 -1.12
CA ASP A 485 -8.78 -34.89 -1.87
C ASP A 485 -9.65 -33.62 -2.04
N GLY A 486 -9.26 -32.50 -1.43
CA GLY A 486 -9.98 -31.22 -1.45
C GLY A 486 -10.41 -30.75 -0.07
N VAL A 487 -11.42 -29.88 -0.05
CA VAL A 487 -11.99 -29.35 1.21
C VAL A 487 -12.96 -30.36 1.81
N SER A 488 -12.96 -30.46 3.14
CA SER A 488 -13.88 -31.30 3.92
C SER A 488 -14.25 -30.59 5.24
N GLY A 489 -15.11 -31.21 6.07
CA GLY A 489 -15.51 -30.66 7.37
C GLY A 489 -16.71 -29.70 7.35
N GLY A 490 -17.48 -29.69 6.25
CA GLY A 490 -18.71 -28.92 6.08
C GLY A 490 -19.67 -29.53 5.06
N ALA A 491 -20.66 -28.76 4.63
CA ALA A 491 -21.59 -29.14 3.57
C ALA A 491 -21.06 -28.67 2.19
N GLU A 492 -21.45 -29.37 1.12
CA GLU A 492 -20.98 -29.10 -0.25
C GLU A 492 -22.13 -28.85 -1.26
N ILE A 493 -21.89 -27.94 -2.20
CA ILE A 493 -22.76 -27.58 -3.32
C ILE A 493 -21.95 -27.70 -4.62
N LEU A 494 -22.36 -28.60 -5.52
CA LEU A 494 -21.75 -28.74 -6.83
C LEU A 494 -22.05 -27.52 -7.71
N LEU A 495 -21.02 -26.96 -8.34
CA LEU A 495 -21.11 -25.78 -9.22
C LEU A 495 -21.00 -26.17 -10.70
N THR A 496 -21.65 -25.42 -11.57
CA THR A 496 -21.57 -25.59 -13.04
C THR A 496 -20.71 -24.49 -13.67
N TYR A 497 -19.69 -24.85 -14.44
CA TYR A 497 -18.91 -23.90 -15.23
C TYR A 497 -19.78 -23.16 -16.27
N ASP A 498 -19.72 -21.83 -16.29
CA ASP A 498 -20.45 -20.97 -17.23
C ASP A 498 -19.49 -20.41 -18.31
N PRO A 499 -19.50 -20.96 -19.55
CA PRO A 499 -18.59 -20.53 -20.61
C PRO A 499 -18.87 -19.13 -21.17
N ALA A 500 -19.95 -18.46 -20.75
CA ALA A 500 -20.15 -17.04 -21.04
C ALA A 500 -19.41 -16.12 -20.04
N GLY A 501 -18.90 -16.68 -18.93
CA GLY A 501 -18.02 -16.01 -17.99
C GLY A 501 -18.60 -14.71 -17.42
N PHE A 502 -17.69 -13.77 -17.18
CA PHE A 502 -17.99 -12.41 -16.72
C PHE A 502 -19.01 -11.66 -17.58
N ALA A 503 -19.02 -11.89 -18.90
CA ALA A 503 -19.87 -11.16 -19.85
C ALA A 503 -21.38 -11.42 -19.67
N ARG A 504 -21.77 -12.48 -18.92
CA ARG A 504 -23.17 -12.77 -18.57
C ARG A 504 -23.61 -12.12 -17.24
N LEU A 505 -22.71 -11.48 -16.50
CA LEU A 505 -23.06 -10.79 -15.25
C LEU A 505 -23.89 -9.51 -15.52
N PRO A 506 -24.71 -9.05 -14.57
CA PRO A 506 -25.40 -7.76 -14.69
C PRO A 506 -24.39 -6.60 -14.90
N PRO A 507 -24.71 -5.57 -15.71
CA PRO A 507 -23.77 -4.47 -15.98
C PRO A 507 -23.21 -3.79 -14.73
N SER A 508 -24.02 -3.62 -13.68
CA SER A 508 -23.56 -3.07 -12.39
C SER A 508 -22.49 -3.92 -11.69
N VAL A 509 -22.52 -5.24 -11.87
CA VAL A 509 -21.49 -6.16 -11.36
C VAL A 509 -20.24 -6.09 -12.23
N GLN A 510 -20.40 -5.92 -13.55
CA GLN A 510 -19.27 -5.71 -14.46
C GLN A 510 -18.56 -4.37 -14.19
N GLU A 511 -19.31 -3.32 -13.83
CA GLU A 511 -18.81 -1.99 -13.45
C GLU A 511 -18.11 -1.98 -12.08
N ASN A 512 -18.59 -2.78 -11.11
CA ASN A 512 -17.97 -2.93 -9.78
C ASN A 512 -16.66 -3.75 -9.83
N TYR A 513 -16.61 -4.79 -10.65
CA TYR A 513 -15.53 -5.79 -10.62
C TYR A 513 -14.75 -5.95 -11.94
N PRO A 514 -14.36 -4.88 -12.68
CA PRO A 514 -13.73 -5.00 -13.99
C PRO A 514 -12.37 -5.71 -13.96
N HIS A 515 -11.66 -5.68 -12.82
CA HIS A 515 -10.44 -6.46 -12.57
C HIS A 515 -10.67 -7.99 -12.65
N LEU A 516 -11.89 -8.47 -12.42
CA LEU A 516 -12.26 -9.89 -12.50
C LEU A 516 -12.72 -10.31 -13.91
N ALA A 517 -12.63 -9.45 -14.92
CA ALA A 517 -13.18 -9.71 -16.26
C ALA A 517 -12.59 -10.93 -16.99
N LYS A 518 -11.40 -11.40 -16.57
CA LYS A 518 -10.75 -12.61 -17.10
C LYS A 518 -11.08 -13.90 -16.33
N PHE A 519 -11.74 -13.80 -15.17
CA PHE A 519 -11.96 -14.95 -14.29
C PHE A 519 -13.05 -15.88 -14.87
N SER A 520 -12.90 -17.19 -14.62
CA SER A 520 -13.90 -18.18 -15.00
C SER A 520 -15.09 -18.14 -14.04
N ALA A 521 -16.30 -18.29 -14.58
CA ALA A 521 -17.54 -18.21 -13.80
C ALA A 521 -18.10 -19.60 -13.49
N PHE A 522 -18.57 -19.77 -12.27
CA PHE A 522 -19.15 -20.99 -11.73
C PHE A 522 -20.50 -20.69 -11.10
N ARG A 523 -21.52 -21.47 -11.46
CA ARG A 523 -22.92 -21.25 -11.08
C ARG A 523 -23.35 -22.20 -9.97
N LEU A 524 -24.02 -21.66 -8.96
CA LEU A 524 -24.82 -22.46 -8.04
C LEU A 524 -26.11 -22.91 -8.76
N PRO A 525 -26.60 -24.13 -8.53
CA PRO A 525 -27.91 -24.56 -9.01
C PRO A 525 -29.04 -23.85 -8.24
N ASP A 526 -30.16 -23.58 -8.89
CA ASP A 526 -31.30 -22.85 -8.27
C ASP A 526 -31.83 -23.54 -7.00
N SER A 527 -31.65 -24.85 -6.86
CA SER A 527 -32.01 -25.62 -5.67
C SER A 527 -31.21 -25.24 -4.42
N ALA A 528 -29.97 -24.74 -4.57
CA ALA A 528 -29.10 -24.35 -3.46
C ALA A 528 -29.39 -22.94 -2.93
N ALA A 529 -30.33 -22.20 -3.53
CA ALA A 529 -30.66 -20.83 -3.12
C ALA A 529 -31.19 -20.72 -1.67
N ALA A 530 -31.70 -21.82 -1.10
CA ALA A 530 -32.11 -21.89 0.30
C ALA A 530 -30.93 -21.99 1.29
N ASP A 531 -29.80 -22.54 0.86
CA ASP A 531 -28.61 -22.79 1.69
C ASP A 531 -27.67 -21.57 1.77
N VAL A 532 -27.73 -20.68 0.77
CA VAL A 532 -26.88 -19.49 0.66
C VAL A 532 -26.87 -18.60 1.92
N PRO A 533 -28.00 -18.30 2.60
CA PRO A 533 -27.99 -17.48 3.81
C PRO A 533 -27.23 -18.10 4.99
N ASP A 534 -27.19 -19.42 5.10
CA ASP A 534 -26.47 -20.10 6.18
C ASP A 534 -25.01 -20.38 5.81
N ALA A 535 -24.70 -20.56 4.52
CA ALA A 535 -23.33 -20.51 4.03
C ALA A 535 -22.66 -19.16 4.34
N LEU A 536 -23.33 -18.04 4.07
CA LEU A 536 -22.81 -16.68 4.30
C LEU A 536 -22.67 -16.29 5.79
N ARG A 537 -23.16 -17.12 6.72
CA ARG A 537 -22.96 -16.96 8.18
C ARG A 537 -21.80 -17.79 8.74
N GLY A 538 -21.11 -18.53 7.88
CA GLY A 538 -20.02 -19.43 8.22
C GLY A 538 -18.75 -19.18 7.41
N GLN A 539 -17.83 -20.13 7.53
CA GLN A 539 -16.69 -20.25 6.63
C GLN A 539 -17.16 -20.78 5.28
N VAL A 540 -16.62 -20.22 4.18
CA VAL A 540 -16.92 -20.66 2.82
C VAL A 540 -15.64 -20.83 2.00
N ALA A 541 -15.56 -21.90 1.23
CA ALA A 541 -14.43 -22.22 0.35
C ALA A 541 -14.88 -22.84 -0.98
N VAL A 542 -14.05 -22.79 -2.01
CA VAL A 542 -14.21 -23.60 -3.23
C VAL A 542 -13.06 -24.60 -3.39
N SER A 543 -13.33 -25.69 -4.10
CA SER A 543 -12.31 -26.64 -4.59
C SER A 543 -12.62 -27.06 -6.02
N ALA A 544 -11.61 -27.18 -6.87
CA ALA A 544 -11.74 -27.70 -8.24
C ALA A 544 -10.93 -28.99 -8.44
N LYS A 545 -11.51 -29.94 -9.17
CA LYS A 545 -10.87 -31.19 -9.58
C LYS A 545 -10.72 -31.27 -11.10
N GLY A 546 -9.66 -31.93 -11.54
CA GLY A 546 -9.42 -32.23 -12.95
C GLY A 546 -10.37 -33.29 -13.50
N ALA A 547 -10.35 -33.48 -14.81
CA ALA A 547 -11.09 -34.56 -15.48
C ALA A 547 -10.57 -35.98 -15.11
N ASP A 548 -9.42 -36.06 -14.44
CA ASP A 548 -8.82 -37.23 -13.81
C ASP A 548 -9.29 -37.47 -12.36
N GLY A 549 -10.01 -36.51 -11.76
CA GLY A 549 -10.44 -36.53 -10.37
C GLY A 549 -9.40 -36.03 -9.35
N ALA A 550 -8.21 -35.62 -9.81
CA ALA A 550 -7.19 -35.04 -8.95
C ALA A 550 -7.59 -33.63 -8.51
N LEU A 551 -7.21 -33.23 -7.28
CA LEU A 551 -7.34 -31.83 -6.87
C LEU A 551 -6.45 -30.95 -7.74
N LEU A 552 -6.97 -29.78 -8.14
CA LEU A 552 -6.23 -28.74 -8.84
C LEU A 552 -5.87 -27.59 -7.87
N ASP A 553 -6.87 -27.06 -7.16
CA ASP A 553 -6.74 -25.94 -6.24
C ASP A 553 -7.94 -25.89 -5.27
N ALA A 554 -7.80 -25.14 -4.18
CA ALA A 554 -8.85 -24.80 -3.23
C ALA A 554 -8.56 -23.47 -2.51
N THR A 555 -9.59 -22.63 -2.32
CA THR A 555 -9.42 -21.29 -1.74
C THR A 555 -10.70 -20.79 -1.05
N SER A 556 -10.60 -19.85 -0.10
CA SER A 556 -11.79 -19.18 0.46
C SER A 556 -12.46 -18.23 -0.54
N LEU A 557 -13.66 -17.74 -0.23
CA LEU A 557 -14.33 -16.72 -1.07
C LEU A 557 -14.34 -15.32 -0.45
N GLN A 558 -14.18 -14.33 -1.32
CA GLN A 558 -14.57 -12.94 -1.06
C GLN A 558 -16.07 -12.80 -1.37
N ILE A 559 -16.87 -12.42 -0.38
CA ILE A 559 -18.34 -12.37 -0.46
C ILE A 559 -19.04 -11.00 -0.67
N PRO A 560 -18.37 -9.83 -0.86
CA PRO A 560 -19.11 -8.55 -0.95
C PRO A 560 -20.19 -8.47 -2.03
N GLY A 561 -19.92 -9.00 -3.24
CA GLY A 561 -20.87 -8.90 -4.36
C GLY A 561 -22.16 -9.70 -4.13
N VAL A 562 -22.09 -10.87 -3.48
CA VAL A 562 -23.28 -11.62 -3.07
C VAL A 562 -24.00 -10.96 -1.89
N LEU A 563 -23.28 -10.33 -0.94
CA LEU A 563 -23.91 -9.55 0.13
C LEU A 563 -24.66 -8.33 -0.42
N ASP A 564 -24.08 -7.62 -1.39
CA ASP A 564 -24.77 -6.53 -2.11
C ASP A 564 -25.99 -7.04 -2.88
N ALA A 565 -25.87 -8.18 -3.57
CA ALA A 565 -26.94 -8.76 -4.38
C ALA A 565 -28.14 -9.27 -3.56
N LEU A 566 -27.96 -9.59 -2.27
CA LEU A 566 -29.00 -10.15 -1.40
C LEU A 566 -29.50 -9.17 -0.32
N TYR A 567 -28.61 -8.34 0.24
CA TYR A 567 -28.86 -7.63 1.51
C TYR A 567 -28.67 -6.10 1.44
N THR A 568 -28.56 -5.49 0.25
CA THR A 568 -28.49 -4.02 0.12
C THR A 568 -29.72 -3.36 0.76
N TYR A 569 -29.53 -2.57 1.81
CA TYR A 569 -30.59 -1.98 2.62
C TYR A 569 -30.61 -0.45 2.53
N SER A 570 -31.71 0.12 2.07
CA SER A 570 -31.87 1.57 1.85
C SER A 570 -32.41 2.35 3.05
N GLY A 571 -32.95 1.68 4.08
CA GLY A 571 -33.56 2.32 5.24
C GLY A 571 -32.56 2.94 6.23
N SER A 572 -33.07 3.46 7.34
CA SER A 572 -32.22 4.04 8.40
C SER A 572 -31.49 2.95 9.18
N LEU A 573 -30.22 3.21 9.51
CA LEU A 573 -29.38 2.42 10.42
C LEU A 573 -29.02 3.26 11.66
N GLY A 574 -28.39 2.63 12.65
CA GLY A 574 -28.05 3.25 13.94
C GLY A 574 -29.24 3.42 14.88
N ALA A 575 -29.07 4.30 15.88
CA ALA A 575 -30.10 4.66 16.85
C ALA A 575 -31.06 5.73 16.31
N THR A 576 -32.25 5.31 15.90
CA THR A 576 -33.35 6.18 15.43
C THR A 576 -34.39 6.41 16.53
N PHE A 577 -35.13 7.54 16.51
CA PHE A 577 -36.12 7.86 17.56
C PHE A 577 -37.50 8.20 16.97
N SER A 578 -38.56 7.69 17.61
CA SER A 578 -39.95 8.04 17.32
C SER A 578 -40.71 8.30 18.61
N GLY A 579 -41.30 9.49 18.78
CA GLY A 579 -41.98 9.88 20.02
C GLY A 579 -41.11 9.88 21.29
N GLY A 580 -39.77 9.89 21.13
CA GLY A 580 -38.80 9.73 22.22
C GLY A 580 -38.38 8.28 22.49
N VAL A 581 -39.01 7.29 21.84
CA VAL A 581 -38.65 5.87 21.92
C VAL A 581 -37.56 5.54 20.90
N PRO A 582 -36.43 4.90 21.29
CA PRO A 582 -35.39 4.51 20.35
C PRO A 582 -35.68 3.19 19.64
N THR A 583 -35.22 3.07 18.39
CA THR A 583 -35.02 1.80 17.68
C THR A 583 -33.62 1.77 17.09
N PHE A 584 -32.86 0.75 17.48
CA PHE A 584 -31.50 0.47 17.05
C PHE A 584 -31.53 -0.47 15.84
N ARG A 585 -30.67 -0.21 14.83
CA ARG A 585 -30.58 -1.03 13.62
C ARG A 585 -29.14 -1.19 13.15
N LEU A 586 -28.65 -2.43 13.15
CA LEU A 586 -27.32 -2.80 12.69
C LEU A 586 -27.42 -3.68 11.45
N TRP A 587 -26.74 -3.31 10.37
CA TRP A 587 -26.60 -4.17 9.19
C TRP A 587 -25.45 -5.16 9.41
N ALA A 588 -25.78 -6.44 9.59
CA ALA A 588 -24.84 -7.52 9.87
C ALA A 588 -25.36 -8.85 9.28
N PRO A 589 -25.40 -8.99 7.93
CA PRO A 589 -25.99 -10.14 7.25
C PRO A 589 -25.28 -11.47 7.55
N THR A 590 -23.96 -11.42 7.79
CA THR A 590 -23.11 -12.58 8.08
C THR A 590 -23.11 -12.98 9.56
N ALA A 591 -23.73 -12.19 10.43
CA ALA A 591 -23.77 -12.48 11.87
C ALA A 591 -24.69 -13.67 12.18
N GLN A 592 -24.28 -14.47 13.16
CA GLN A 592 -25.04 -15.59 13.72
C GLN A 592 -25.99 -15.13 14.83
N SER A 593 -25.57 -14.11 15.59
CA SER A 593 -26.38 -13.42 16.59
C SER A 593 -25.88 -12.00 16.81
N VAL A 594 -26.79 -11.07 17.08
CA VAL A 594 -26.46 -9.72 17.57
C VAL A 594 -27.24 -9.43 18.85
N ASN A 595 -26.54 -9.05 19.91
CA ASN A 595 -27.11 -8.59 21.17
C ASN A 595 -26.74 -7.12 21.42
N LEU A 596 -27.65 -6.35 22.01
CA LEU A 596 -27.42 -4.99 22.49
C LEU A 596 -27.04 -5.05 23.98
N HIS A 597 -25.83 -4.60 24.34
CA HIS A 597 -25.46 -4.29 25.73
C HIS A 597 -25.84 -2.84 26.01
N LEU A 598 -26.71 -2.60 26.98
CA LEU A 598 -27.21 -1.26 27.34
C LEU A 598 -26.73 -0.87 28.74
N TYR A 599 -26.10 0.31 28.88
CA TYR A 599 -25.40 0.76 30.09
C TYR A 599 -25.95 2.12 30.59
N ASP A 600 -26.07 2.28 31.91
CA ASP A 600 -26.59 3.50 32.53
C ASP A 600 -25.60 4.68 32.54
N SER A 601 -24.30 4.43 32.35
CA SER A 601 -23.26 5.45 32.21
C SER A 601 -22.07 4.95 31.38
N SER A 602 -21.21 5.87 30.93
CA SER A 602 -19.93 5.60 30.27
C SER A 602 -18.95 4.77 31.13
N THR A 603 -19.18 4.71 32.44
CA THR A 603 -18.34 4.00 33.42
C THR A 603 -19.03 2.78 34.04
N SER A 604 -20.23 2.40 33.59
CA SER A 604 -20.95 1.25 34.15
C SER A 604 -20.32 -0.05 33.66
N THR A 605 -19.82 -0.86 34.60
CA THR A 605 -19.43 -2.27 34.34
C THR A 605 -20.61 -3.23 34.49
N THR A 606 -21.85 -2.72 34.54
CA THR A 606 -23.08 -3.50 34.57
C THR A 606 -23.95 -3.09 33.39
N GLU A 607 -24.26 -4.06 32.53
CA GLU A 607 -25.16 -3.92 31.38
C GLU A 607 -26.54 -4.54 31.63
N GLN A 608 -27.48 -4.15 30.76
CA GLN A 608 -28.65 -4.94 30.40
C GLN A 608 -28.40 -5.55 29.02
N LEU A 609 -28.21 -6.87 28.95
CA LEU A 609 -28.03 -7.62 27.70
C LEU A 609 -29.38 -7.92 27.04
N LEU A 610 -29.54 -7.59 25.76
CA LEU A 610 -30.81 -7.63 25.03
C LEU A 610 -30.65 -8.20 23.62
N PRO A 611 -31.23 -9.38 23.28
CA PRO A 611 -31.10 -9.95 21.94
C PRO A 611 -31.87 -9.15 20.90
N MET A 612 -31.25 -8.91 19.74
CA MET A 612 -31.87 -8.20 18.61
C MET A 612 -32.54 -9.19 17.65
N THR A 613 -33.58 -8.73 16.95
CA THR A 613 -34.31 -9.55 15.97
C THR A 613 -33.76 -9.32 14.56
N PRO A 614 -33.34 -10.36 13.82
CA PRO A 614 -32.89 -10.22 12.44
C PRO A 614 -34.06 -10.09 11.46
N ASP A 615 -33.99 -9.12 10.55
CA ASP A 615 -34.72 -9.15 9.28
C ASP A 615 -33.91 -9.94 8.24
N THR A 616 -34.34 -11.16 7.96
CA THR A 616 -33.68 -12.06 7.02
C THR A 616 -33.71 -11.59 5.57
N ALA A 617 -34.56 -10.62 5.21
CA ALA A 617 -34.62 -10.06 3.85
C ALA A 617 -33.60 -8.93 3.62
N SER A 618 -33.06 -8.32 4.68
CA SER A 618 -32.14 -7.17 4.57
C SER A 618 -30.82 -7.35 5.32
N GLY A 619 -30.66 -8.39 6.14
CA GLY A 619 -29.49 -8.57 7.00
C GLY A 619 -29.43 -7.58 8.17
N VAL A 620 -30.51 -6.82 8.42
CA VAL A 620 -30.59 -5.83 9.49
C VAL A 620 -31.11 -6.47 10.78
N TRP A 621 -30.31 -6.41 11.83
CA TRP A 621 -30.72 -6.72 13.19
C TRP A 621 -31.32 -5.47 13.82
N GLN A 622 -32.47 -5.60 14.50
CA GLN A 622 -33.13 -4.46 15.14
C GLN A 622 -33.75 -4.77 16.52
N ILE A 623 -33.82 -3.74 17.36
CA ILE A 623 -34.57 -3.74 18.63
C ILE A 623 -35.16 -2.34 18.89
N THR A 624 -36.43 -2.30 19.29
CA THR A 624 -37.09 -1.09 19.80
C THR A 624 -37.11 -1.15 21.32
N GLY A 625 -36.63 -0.08 21.97
CA GLY A 625 -36.57 0.01 23.43
C GLY A 625 -37.72 0.80 24.04
N ASP A 626 -37.50 1.30 25.26
CA ASP A 626 -38.39 2.26 25.93
C ASP A 626 -37.84 3.69 25.83
N ALA A 627 -38.71 4.70 26.00
CA ALA A 627 -38.28 6.10 26.06
C ALA A 627 -37.29 6.41 27.21
N SER A 628 -37.19 5.54 28.22
CA SER A 628 -36.21 5.61 29.32
C SER A 628 -34.78 5.24 28.92
N TRP A 629 -34.56 4.74 27.70
CA TRP A 629 -33.22 4.43 27.18
C TRP A 629 -32.53 5.66 26.54
N TYR A 630 -33.25 6.79 26.38
CA TYR A 630 -32.66 8.02 25.85
C TYR A 630 -31.48 8.49 26.72
N GLY A 631 -30.31 8.65 26.11
CA GLY A 631 -29.08 9.09 26.78
C GLY A 631 -28.30 7.98 27.50
N LYS A 632 -28.74 6.71 27.42
CA LYS A 632 -27.93 5.55 27.83
C LYS A 632 -26.81 5.27 26.81
N TYR A 633 -25.78 4.56 27.27
CA TYR A 633 -24.65 4.10 26.45
C TYR A 633 -24.92 2.68 25.97
N TYR A 634 -24.35 2.28 24.82
CA TYR A 634 -24.57 0.94 24.29
C TYR A 634 -23.38 0.44 23.45
N ARG A 635 -23.32 -0.88 23.31
CA ARG A 635 -22.47 -1.62 22.35
C ARG A 635 -23.26 -2.79 21.79
N TYR A 636 -22.87 -3.27 20.61
CA TYR A 636 -23.36 -4.54 20.07
C TYR A 636 -22.36 -5.65 20.38
N GLU A 637 -22.83 -6.80 20.85
CA GLU A 637 -22.11 -8.06 20.75
C GLU A 637 -22.53 -8.73 19.44
N VAL A 638 -21.58 -8.87 18.51
CA VAL A 638 -21.79 -9.45 17.19
C VAL A 638 -21.02 -10.77 17.11
N LYS A 639 -21.73 -11.89 16.98
CA LYS A 639 -21.12 -13.21 16.76
C LYS A 639 -21.02 -13.48 15.26
N VAL A 640 -19.82 -13.60 14.71
CA VAL A 640 -19.60 -13.65 13.24
C VAL A 640 -18.36 -14.45 12.86
N PHE A 641 -18.41 -15.19 11.75
CA PHE A 641 -17.23 -15.87 11.20
C PHE A 641 -16.23 -14.86 10.61
N THR A 642 -14.95 -14.96 10.99
CA THR A 642 -13.86 -14.11 10.53
C THR A 642 -12.80 -14.96 9.83
N ARG A 643 -12.61 -14.75 8.51
CA ARG A 643 -11.61 -15.52 7.74
C ARG A 643 -10.18 -15.35 8.26
N SER A 644 -9.78 -14.13 8.65
CA SER A 644 -8.42 -13.83 9.09
C SER A 644 -8.00 -14.48 10.42
N THR A 645 -8.95 -14.99 11.20
CA THR A 645 -8.69 -15.83 12.38
C THR A 645 -9.07 -17.30 12.17
N GLY A 646 -9.80 -17.61 11.09
CA GLY A 646 -10.37 -18.93 10.81
C GLY A 646 -11.50 -19.34 11.77
N ARG A 647 -12.06 -18.42 12.55
CA ARG A 647 -12.93 -18.72 13.71
C ARG A 647 -14.23 -17.93 13.70
N VAL A 648 -15.19 -18.37 14.51
CA VAL A 648 -16.39 -17.60 14.83
C VAL A 648 -16.10 -16.74 16.06
N GLU A 649 -15.91 -15.43 15.82
CA GLU A 649 -15.60 -14.45 16.85
C GLU A 649 -16.86 -13.96 17.57
N ASN A 650 -16.68 -13.37 18.76
CA ASN A 650 -17.74 -12.75 19.54
C ASN A 650 -17.33 -11.32 19.92
N ASN A 651 -17.75 -10.36 19.10
CA ASN A 651 -17.20 -9.01 19.05
C ASN A 651 -18.07 -7.98 19.76
N LEU A 652 -17.59 -7.45 20.88
CA LEU A 652 -18.21 -6.29 21.54
C LEU A 652 -17.72 -4.98 20.89
N VAL A 653 -18.59 -4.32 20.14
CA VAL A 653 -18.28 -3.20 19.22
C VAL A 653 -19.26 -2.03 19.37
N THR A 654 -18.83 -0.85 18.94
CA THR A 654 -19.64 0.37 18.82
C THR A 654 -20.50 0.39 17.55
N ASP A 655 -21.44 1.34 17.46
CA ASP A 655 -22.29 1.49 16.28
C ASP A 655 -21.58 2.33 15.18
N PRO A 656 -21.47 1.86 13.92
CA PRO A 656 -20.93 2.65 12.81
C PRO A 656 -21.70 3.95 12.52
N TYR A 657 -22.99 3.98 12.85
CA TYR A 657 -23.89 5.13 12.77
C TYR A 657 -24.04 5.84 14.13
N SER A 658 -23.04 5.71 15.02
CA SER A 658 -22.96 6.50 16.25
C SER A 658 -23.03 8.00 15.98
N VAL A 659 -23.64 8.74 16.93
CA VAL A 659 -23.69 10.22 16.93
C VAL A 659 -23.16 10.84 18.23
N SER A 660 -22.65 10.03 19.17
CA SER A 660 -22.05 10.45 20.45
C SER A 660 -21.17 9.34 21.05
N LEU A 661 -20.03 9.68 21.64
CA LEU A 661 -19.05 8.75 22.26
C LEU A 661 -18.49 9.33 23.59
N SER A 662 -17.30 8.89 24.07
CA SER A 662 -16.80 9.13 25.43
C SER A 662 -15.28 9.43 25.61
N ARG A 663 -15.00 10.72 25.93
CA ARG A 663 -13.91 11.34 26.76
C ARG A 663 -12.38 11.48 26.39
N ASN A 664 -11.99 12.61 25.72
CA ASN A 664 -11.13 13.85 26.01
C ASN A 664 -9.79 14.29 25.29
N SER A 665 -9.11 15.40 25.70
CA SER A 665 -8.96 16.70 24.95
C SER A 665 -8.09 17.86 25.59
N ALA A 666 -7.61 18.85 24.78
CA ALA A 666 -7.26 20.30 25.06
C ALA A 666 -5.79 20.87 25.17
N ARG A 667 -5.40 21.84 24.29
CA ARG A 667 -4.19 22.77 24.29
C ARG A 667 -4.32 23.99 23.31
N GLY A 668 -3.73 25.21 23.38
CA GLY A 668 -2.94 25.96 24.40
C GLY A 668 -3.03 27.54 24.46
N ASP A 669 -3.76 28.30 23.61
CA ASP A 669 -3.75 29.82 23.51
C ASP A 669 -4.07 30.65 24.78
N ALA A 670 -3.15 31.55 25.18
CA ALA A 670 -3.28 32.51 26.30
C ALA A 670 -4.56 33.37 26.32
N THR A 671 -5.10 33.80 25.17
CA THR A 671 -6.31 34.64 25.08
C THR A 671 -7.62 33.85 25.15
N VAL A 672 -7.54 32.52 25.11
CA VAL A 672 -8.64 31.59 25.37
C VAL A 672 -8.52 31.07 26.81
N PRO A 673 -9.64 30.96 27.58
CA PRO A 673 -9.60 30.38 28.93
C PRO A 673 -9.02 28.96 28.92
N THR A 674 -8.21 28.61 29.94
CA THR A 674 -7.33 27.44 29.87
C THR A 674 -8.01 26.12 29.48
N GLY A 675 -9.17 25.80 30.06
CA GLY A 675 -9.91 24.57 29.75
C GLY A 675 -10.67 24.57 28.41
N LEU A 676 -10.53 25.60 27.58
CA LEU A 676 -11.24 25.75 26.29
C LEU A 676 -10.28 25.78 25.08
N ARG A 677 -8.97 25.69 25.33
CA ARG A 677 -7.93 25.73 24.29
C ARG A 677 -7.87 24.38 23.59
N GLY A 678 -7.78 24.34 22.26
CA GLY A 678 -7.78 23.08 21.51
C GLY A 678 -9.11 22.35 21.65
N THR A 679 -10.20 23.11 21.74
CA THR A 679 -11.56 22.58 21.73
C THR A 679 -12.43 23.40 20.78
N PHE A 680 -13.52 22.83 20.29
CA PHE A 680 -14.53 23.51 19.48
C PHE A 680 -15.02 24.82 20.14
N LYS A 681 -15.02 24.90 21.48
CA LYS A 681 -15.37 26.12 22.24
C LYS A 681 -14.38 27.28 22.08
N ALA A 682 -13.15 27.07 21.61
CA ALA A 682 -12.23 28.17 21.29
C ALA A 682 -12.87 29.16 20.28
N PHE A 683 -13.61 28.63 19.29
CA PHE A 683 -14.31 29.41 18.27
C PHE A 683 -15.52 30.21 18.81
N THR A 684 -15.99 29.96 20.04
CA THR A 684 -17.04 30.79 20.66
C THR A 684 -16.48 32.07 21.27
N HIS A 685 -15.18 32.12 21.55
CA HIS A 685 -14.51 33.29 22.12
C HIS A 685 -14.15 34.30 21.02
N LEU A 686 -15.15 35.02 20.51
CA LEU A 686 -15.00 36.01 19.42
C LEU A 686 -13.98 37.13 19.71
N SER A 687 -13.59 37.32 20.98
CA SER A 687 -12.56 38.26 21.43
C SER A 687 -11.15 37.65 21.56
N SER A 688 -10.94 36.37 21.30
CA SER A 688 -9.60 35.76 21.24
C SER A 688 -8.77 36.36 20.11
N ASN A 689 -7.45 36.15 20.15
CA ASN A 689 -6.59 36.59 19.05
C ASN A 689 -6.91 35.84 17.75
N GLY A 690 -7.13 34.52 17.81
CA GLY A 690 -7.51 33.69 16.66
C GLY A 690 -8.84 34.10 16.02
N MET A 691 -9.90 34.33 16.80
CA MET A 691 -11.19 34.76 16.23
C MET A 691 -11.14 36.19 15.68
N ARG A 692 -10.37 37.10 16.28
CA ARG A 692 -10.14 38.44 15.71
C ARG A 692 -9.33 38.39 14.40
N HIS A 693 -8.36 37.47 14.30
CA HIS A 693 -7.60 37.22 13.08
C HIS A 693 -8.51 36.68 11.95
N LEU A 694 -9.30 35.62 12.22
CA LEU A 694 -10.26 35.05 11.27
C LEU A 694 -11.32 36.07 10.83
N ALA A 695 -11.83 36.90 11.75
CA ALA A 695 -12.79 37.96 11.42
C ALA A 695 -12.20 39.02 10.50
N ALA A 696 -10.90 39.36 10.64
CA ALA A 696 -10.22 40.27 9.73
C ALA A 696 -10.04 39.66 8.32
N LEU A 697 -9.64 38.39 8.22
CA LEU A 697 -9.59 37.66 6.95
C LEU A 697 -10.97 37.63 6.26
N SER A 698 -12.04 37.36 7.00
CA SER A 698 -13.41 37.36 6.46
C SER A 698 -13.86 38.74 6.00
N PHE A 699 -13.54 39.79 6.76
CA PHE A 699 -13.81 41.17 6.38
C PHE A 699 -13.10 41.54 5.06
N ALA A 700 -11.86 41.13 4.88
CA ALA A 700 -11.14 41.32 3.62
C ALA A 700 -11.76 40.54 2.45
N GLY A 701 -12.05 39.25 2.64
CA GLY A 701 -12.73 38.44 1.61
C GLY A 701 -12.66 36.92 1.75
N LEU A 702 -12.08 36.37 2.82
CA LEU A 702 -12.16 34.94 3.10
C LEU A 702 -13.62 34.53 3.36
N THR A 703 -14.04 33.37 2.84
CA THR A 703 -15.45 32.94 2.88
C THR A 703 -15.67 31.61 3.60
N HIS A 704 -14.65 30.77 3.72
CA HIS A 704 -14.73 29.43 4.32
C HIS A 704 -13.51 29.20 5.22
N VAL A 705 -13.66 28.32 6.21
CA VAL A 705 -12.57 27.68 6.95
C VAL A 705 -12.71 26.19 6.73
N HIS A 706 -11.69 25.58 6.14
CA HIS A 706 -11.53 24.12 6.07
C HIS A 706 -10.88 23.67 7.38
N LEU A 707 -11.64 22.94 8.19
CA LEU A 707 -11.20 22.28 9.39
C LEU A 707 -10.65 20.90 9.02
N LEU A 708 -9.45 20.58 9.51
CA LEU A 708 -8.90 19.21 9.49
C LEU A 708 -9.86 18.21 10.17
N PRO A 709 -9.59 16.89 10.06
CA PRO A 709 -10.39 15.83 10.67
C PRO A 709 -10.92 16.19 12.06
N SER A 710 -12.24 16.15 12.18
CA SER A 710 -12.98 16.51 13.40
C SER A 710 -14.23 15.65 13.60
N PHE A 711 -14.30 14.55 12.84
CA PHE A 711 -14.99 13.32 13.22
C PHE A 711 -14.13 12.54 14.25
N ASP A 712 -14.64 11.45 14.79
CA ASP A 712 -13.98 10.66 15.85
C ASP A 712 -12.78 9.83 15.34
N ILE A 713 -11.59 10.09 15.90
CA ILE A 713 -10.30 9.52 15.46
C ILE A 713 -9.74 8.53 16.49
N ALA A 714 -8.83 7.66 16.06
CA ALA A 714 -8.20 6.66 16.94
C ALA A 714 -6.92 7.13 17.65
N THR A 715 -6.22 8.14 17.10
CA THR A 715 -4.80 8.41 17.37
C THR A 715 -4.50 9.47 18.43
N ILE A 716 -5.51 10.10 19.04
CA ILE A 716 -5.33 10.89 20.25
C ILE A 716 -5.98 10.12 21.41
N ASN A 717 -5.19 9.67 22.38
CA ASN A 717 -5.72 9.05 23.60
C ASN A 717 -6.72 10.01 24.24
N GLU A 718 -7.98 9.60 24.32
CA GLU A 718 -9.03 10.51 24.72
C GLU A 718 -8.87 10.91 26.24
N ASP A 719 -8.13 10.20 27.11
CA ASP A 719 -7.91 10.69 28.49
C ASP A 719 -6.91 11.87 28.60
N LYS A 720 -7.42 13.12 28.65
CA LYS A 720 -6.64 14.35 28.87
C LYS A 720 -5.82 14.41 30.15
N SER A 721 -6.08 13.54 31.12
CA SER A 721 -5.26 13.44 32.34
C SER A 721 -3.99 12.60 32.14
N GLN A 722 -3.93 11.82 31.07
CA GLN A 722 -2.77 11.01 30.65
C GLN A 722 -1.84 11.78 29.68
N TRP A 723 -2.30 12.93 29.16
CA TRP A 723 -1.57 13.73 28.16
C TRP A 723 -0.25 14.28 28.71
N GLN A 724 0.84 13.94 28.03
CA GLN A 724 2.20 14.33 28.38
C GLN A 724 2.66 15.51 27.52
N SER A 725 3.54 16.35 28.06
CA SER A 725 4.04 17.54 27.40
C SER A 725 5.57 17.59 27.47
N PRO A 726 6.28 17.94 26.38
CA PRO A 726 7.73 18.10 26.41
C PRO A 726 8.16 19.37 27.17
N GLY A 727 7.21 20.22 27.59
CA GLY A 727 7.47 21.46 28.31
C GLY A 727 7.91 22.59 27.39
N ASP A 728 8.80 23.45 27.89
CA ASP A 728 9.41 24.53 27.12
C ASP A 728 10.78 24.08 26.57
N LEU A 729 10.84 23.83 25.27
CA LEU A 729 12.04 23.39 24.56
C LEU A 729 12.89 24.57 24.04
N SER A 730 12.54 25.83 24.35
CA SER A 730 13.21 27.02 23.80
C SER A 730 14.64 27.26 24.32
N GLY A 731 15.10 26.47 25.30
CA GLY A 731 16.47 26.48 25.79
C GLY A 731 17.48 25.76 24.88
N TYR A 732 17.02 24.97 23.90
CA TYR A 732 17.89 24.26 22.95
C TYR A 732 18.22 25.14 21.72
N PRO A 733 19.39 24.94 21.07
CA PRO A 733 19.75 25.64 19.82
C PRO A 733 18.71 25.46 18.70
N PRO A 734 18.51 26.46 17.83
CA PRO A 734 17.45 26.44 16.82
C PRO A 734 17.64 25.36 15.74
N ASP A 735 18.84 24.81 15.63
CA ASP A 735 19.36 23.86 14.65
C ASP A 735 19.70 22.49 15.24
N SER A 736 19.33 22.21 16.49
CA SER A 736 19.66 20.95 17.16
C SER A 736 18.49 19.95 17.20
N ASP A 737 18.81 18.70 17.54
CA ASP A 737 17.94 17.52 17.44
C ASP A 737 17.21 17.18 18.75
N GLN A 738 17.53 17.84 19.87
CA GLN A 738 16.93 17.55 21.17
C GLN A 738 15.43 17.91 21.22
N GLN A 739 14.98 18.93 20.49
CA GLN A 739 13.56 19.30 20.47
C GLN A 739 12.71 18.21 19.83
N GLN A 740 13.09 17.70 18.66
CA GLN A 740 12.34 16.60 18.04
C GLN A 740 12.47 15.30 18.83
N ALA A 741 13.61 15.03 19.48
CA ALA A 741 13.74 13.87 20.36
C ALA A 741 12.77 13.96 21.57
N ALA A 742 12.62 15.14 22.16
CA ALA A 742 11.69 15.37 23.26
C ALA A 742 10.20 15.33 22.84
N VAL A 743 9.88 15.77 21.61
CA VAL A 743 8.52 15.67 21.04
C VAL A 743 8.18 14.21 20.71
N ILE A 744 9.03 13.51 19.95
CA ILE A 744 8.75 12.16 19.45
C ILE A 744 8.78 11.11 20.56
N ALA A 745 9.53 11.31 21.65
CA ALA A 745 9.39 10.48 22.86
C ALA A 745 7.97 10.48 23.45
N LEU A 746 7.17 11.52 23.15
CA LEU A 746 5.80 11.74 23.61
C LEU A 746 4.74 11.62 22.50
N ALA A 747 5.12 11.21 21.28
CA ALA A 747 4.17 10.83 20.24
C ALA A 747 3.13 9.82 20.79
N ASP A 748 1.89 9.94 20.32
CA ASP A 748 0.70 9.16 20.74
C ASP A 748 0.29 9.31 22.23
N LYS A 749 1.09 10.01 23.05
CA LYS A 749 0.87 10.31 24.48
C LYS A 749 0.59 11.79 24.71
N ASP A 750 0.61 12.56 23.63
CA ASP A 750 0.51 14.01 23.57
C ASP A 750 -0.99 14.41 23.40
N GLY A 751 -1.30 15.54 22.77
CA GLY A 751 -2.66 16.02 22.52
C GLY A 751 -2.88 16.44 21.07
N PHE A 752 -2.02 15.95 20.17
CA PHE A 752 -1.90 16.41 18.79
C PHE A 752 -1.83 15.21 17.84
N ASN A 753 -2.78 15.17 16.91
CA ASN A 753 -2.64 14.53 15.61
C ASN A 753 -3.40 15.42 14.60
N TRP A 754 -3.12 15.29 13.29
CA TRP A 754 -4.02 15.80 12.26
C TRP A 754 -5.35 15.04 12.20
N GLY A 755 -5.38 13.77 12.61
CA GLY A 755 -6.58 12.96 12.75
C GLY A 755 -7.05 12.26 11.48
N TYR A 756 -6.15 11.98 10.54
CA TYR A 756 -6.44 11.17 9.35
C TYR A 756 -6.50 9.66 9.69
N ASP A 757 -7.15 9.33 10.81
CA ASP A 757 -7.10 8.02 11.46
C ASP A 757 -8.51 7.59 11.92
N PRO A 758 -9.44 7.29 11.00
CA PRO A 758 -10.87 7.29 11.31
C PRO A 758 -11.32 6.13 12.19
N TRP A 759 -12.05 6.45 13.27
CA TRP A 759 -12.72 5.48 14.13
C TRP A 759 -14.25 5.51 13.94
N HIS A 760 -14.88 6.69 14.01
CA HIS A 760 -16.32 6.85 13.73
C HIS A 760 -16.64 8.11 12.92
N TYR A 761 -16.97 7.95 11.63
CA TYR A 761 -17.16 9.05 10.68
C TYR A 761 -18.26 10.08 11.02
N THR A 762 -19.21 9.76 11.91
CA THR A 762 -20.44 10.56 12.16
C THR A 762 -20.55 11.14 13.58
N VAL A 763 -19.49 11.03 14.39
CA VAL A 763 -19.41 11.60 15.74
C VAL A 763 -18.35 12.70 15.76
N PRO A 764 -18.57 13.86 16.42
CA PRO A 764 -17.52 14.87 16.58
C PRO A 764 -16.38 14.39 17.46
N GLU A 765 -15.15 14.79 17.12
CA GLU A 765 -13.95 14.39 17.83
C GLU A 765 -14.01 14.73 19.33
N GLY A 766 -13.70 13.76 20.18
CA GLY A 766 -13.76 13.92 21.62
C GLY A 766 -12.58 14.70 22.18
N SER A 767 -11.39 14.55 21.58
CA SER A 767 -10.18 15.32 21.89
C SER A 767 -10.25 16.81 21.54
N TYR A 768 -11.38 17.27 20.98
CA TYR A 768 -11.70 18.69 20.82
C TYR A 768 -12.93 19.16 21.63
N SER A 769 -13.39 18.46 22.67
CA SER A 769 -14.49 18.93 23.55
C SER A 769 -14.06 19.33 24.98
N THR A 770 -14.86 20.08 25.72
CA THR A 770 -14.63 20.38 27.15
C THR A 770 -15.14 19.28 28.09
N ASN A 771 -16.30 18.67 27.77
CA ASN A 771 -16.72 17.38 28.30
C ASN A 771 -17.16 16.47 27.15
N PRO A 772 -16.30 15.54 26.71
CA PRO A 772 -16.57 14.61 25.62
C PRO A 772 -17.28 13.32 26.04
N ASP A 773 -17.67 13.18 27.31
CA ASP A 773 -18.65 12.18 27.74
C ASP A 773 -20.04 12.63 27.28
N GLY A 774 -20.60 11.94 26.27
CA GLY A 774 -21.96 12.20 25.80
C GLY A 774 -22.11 13.55 25.06
N PRO A 775 -23.25 14.25 25.21
CA PRO A 775 -23.73 15.21 24.20
C PRO A 775 -22.96 16.53 24.12
N ALA A 776 -21.99 16.81 24.99
CA ALA A 776 -21.28 18.08 24.96
C ALA A 776 -20.34 18.21 23.74
N ARG A 777 -19.73 17.14 23.23
CA ARG A 777 -19.01 17.15 21.93
C ARG A 777 -19.92 17.60 20.77
N ILE A 778 -21.18 17.13 20.74
CA ILE A 778 -22.21 17.53 19.74
C ILE A 778 -22.56 19.01 19.83
N VAL A 779 -22.83 19.50 21.05
CA VAL A 779 -23.22 20.90 21.29
C VAL A 779 -22.07 21.85 20.97
N GLU A 780 -20.85 21.47 21.29
CA GLU A 780 -19.66 22.31 21.11
C GLU A 780 -19.23 22.40 19.64
N PHE A 781 -19.30 21.32 18.86
CA PHE A 781 -19.12 21.38 17.40
C PHE A 781 -20.16 22.31 16.75
N ARG A 782 -21.44 22.19 17.13
CA ARG A 782 -22.51 23.11 16.68
C ARG A 782 -22.23 24.57 17.08
N GLN A 783 -21.62 24.80 18.23
CA GLN A 783 -21.21 26.13 18.70
C GLN A 783 -19.99 26.67 17.92
N MET A 784 -19.06 25.83 17.48
CA MET A 784 -17.95 26.20 16.58
C MET A 784 -18.47 26.67 15.22
N VAL A 785 -19.33 25.87 14.56
CA VAL A 785 -19.94 26.23 13.26
C VAL A 785 -20.71 27.55 13.39
N GLN A 786 -21.47 27.74 14.48
CA GLN A 786 -22.14 29.00 14.79
C GLN A 786 -21.15 30.17 15.06
N GLY A 787 -19.98 29.90 15.66
CA GLY A 787 -18.92 30.89 15.92
C GLY A 787 -18.29 31.42 14.64
N LEU A 788 -17.94 30.51 13.71
CA LEU A 788 -17.46 30.85 12.37
C LEU A 788 -18.51 31.62 11.56
N SER A 789 -19.75 31.12 11.55
CA SER A 789 -20.87 31.75 10.83
C SER A 789 -21.13 33.19 11.31
N ARG A 790 -21.03 33.44 12.63
CA ARG A 790 -21.17 34.79 13.23
C ARG A 790 -20.11 35.79 12.78
N ILE A 791 -18.92 35.36 12.36
CA ILE A 791 -17.87 36.25 11.82
C ILE A 791 -17.83 36.28 10.29
N GLY A 792 -18.80 35.65 9.61
CA GLY A 792 -18.93 35.67 8.15
C GLY A 792 -18.27 34.50 7.43
N LEU A 793 -17.79 33.48 8.16
CA LEU A 793 -17.11 32.31 7.60
C LEU A 793 -18.01 31.07 7.61
N ARG A 794 -18.01 30.35 6.49
CA ARG A 794 -18.61 29.03 6.34
C ARG A 794 -17.66 27.94 6.88
N ALA A 795 -18.21 26.86 7.42
CA ALA A 795 -17.44 25.74 7.95
C ALA A 795 -17.35 24.60 6.92
N VAL A 796 -16.15 24.31 6.43
CA VAL A 796 -15.85 23.12 5.62
C VAL A 796 -15.18 22.08 6.52
N MET A 797 -15.57 20.82 6.36
CA MET A 797 -15.05 19.70 7.13
C MET A 797 -14.20 18.77 6.24
N ASP A 798 -13.04 18.37 6.73
CA ASP A 798 -12.30 17.25 6.15
C ASP A 798 -12.99 15.93 6.45
N VAL A 799 -13.11 15.06 5.46
CA VAL A 799 -13.77 13.76 5.58
C VAL A 799 -12.97 12.66 4.89
N VAL A 800 -12.65 11.63 5.68
CA VAL A 800 -11.64 10.61 5.38
C VAL A 800 -12.32 9.25 5.23
N TYR A 801 -13.22 9.12 4.24
CA TYR A 801 -13.94 7.85 4.02
C TYR A 801 -13.10 6.81 3.27
N ASN A 802 -11.92 7.16 2.75
CA ASN A 802 -11.13 6.30 1.87
C ASN A 802 -10.45 5.12 2.59
N HIS A 803 -10.30 5.19 3.92
CA HIS A 803 -9.80 4.12 4.77
C HIS A 803 -10.44 4.17 6.18
N THR A 804 -10.09 3.20 7.03
CA THR A 804 -10.30 3.22 8.48
C THR A 804 -8.95 3.05 9.19
N ASN A 805 -8.83 3.51 10.43
CA ASN A 805 -7.62 3.30 11.24
C ASN A 805 -7.19 1.81 11.31
N ALA A 806 -8.15 0.88 11.46
CA ALA A 806 -7.85 -0.55 11.54
C ALA A 806 -8.95 -1.48 10.99
N ALA A 807 -8.52 -2.64 10.50
CA ALA A 807 -9.36 -3.77 10.08
C ALA A 807 -9.10 -5.02 10.96
N GLY A 808 -9.74 -6.14 10.64
CA GLY A 808 -9.67 -7.38 11.40
C GLY A 808 -10.19 -7.24 12.84
N GLN A 809 -9.59 -7.99 13.76
CA GLN A 809 -9.98 -7.99 15.19
C GLN A 809 -9.17 -7.00 16.05
N ASN A 810 -8.59 -5.96 15.44
CA ASN A 810 -7.98 -4.84 16.18
C ASN A 810 -9.03 -4.07 17.00
N GLU A 811 -8.66 -3.55 18.17
CA GLU A 811 -9.61 -2.88 19.07
C GLU A 811 -10.22 -1.57 18.53
N HIS A 812 -9.50 -0.87 17.64
CA HIS A 812 -10.00 0.30 16.91
C HIS A 812 -10.72 -0.07 15.61
N SER A 813 -10.82 -1.35 15.25
CA SER A 813 -11.66 -1.78 14.14
C SER A 813 -13.12 -1.89 14.57
N VAL A 814 -14.01 -1.25 13.81
CA VAL A 814 -15.48 -1.30 14.05
C VAL A 814 -16.15 -2.05 12.90
N LEU A 815 -16.00 -1.55 11.67
CA LEU A 815 -16.69 -2.07 10.48
C LEU A 815 -16.36 -3.55 10.19
N ASP A 816 -15.07 -3.92 10.21
CA ASP A 816 -14.62 -5.27 9.85
C ASP A 816 -14.93 -6.30 10.95
N ARG A 817 -15.20 -5.85 12.18
CA ARG A 817 -15.64 -6.71 13.29
C ARG A 817 -17.14 -7.01 13.25
N ILE A 818 -17.91 -6.27 12.46
CA ILE A 818 -19.36 -6.43 12.27
C ILE A 818 -19.65 -7.22 10.98
N VAL A 819 -18.99 -6.87 9.87
CA VAL A 819 -19.12 -7.59 8.58
C VAL A 819 -17.72 -7.81 7.97
N PRO A 820 -17.01 -8.87 8.40
CA PRO A 820 -15.62 -9.13 7.98
C PRO A 820 -15.46 -9.23 6.46
N GLY A 821 -14.49 -8.49 5.92
CA GLY A 821 -14.14 -8.46 4.50
C GLY A 821 -15.15 -7.76 3.58
N TYR A 822 -16.11 -7.00 4.12
CA TYR A 822 -17.10 -6.26 3.32
C TYR A 822 -16.76 -4.77 3.13
N TYR A 823 -16.50 -4.05 4.23
CA TYR A 823 -16.30 -2.60 4.17
C TYR A 823 -14.93 -2.21 3.61
N HIS A 824 -13.97 -3.13 3.66
CA HIS A 824 -12.60 -2.95 3.20
C HIS A 824 -12.39 -3.46 1.78
N ARG A 825 -11.47 -2.82 1.05
CA ARG A 825 -11.06 -3.30 -0.27
C ARG A 825 -10.00 -4.38 -0.11
N LEU A 826 -10.19 -5.47 -0.85
CA LEU A 826 -9.33 -6.64 -0.80
C LEU A 826 -8.56 -6.82 -2.11
N SER A 827 -7.32 -7.30 -1.99
CA SER A 827 -6.49 -7.75 -3.11
C SER A 827 -7.06 -9.03 -3.75
N LEU A 828 -6.37 -9.58 -4.75
CA LEU A 828 -6.79 -10.84 -5.39
C LEU A 828 -6.60 -12.10 -4.51
N ASP A 829 -5.94 -12.02 -3.35
CA ASP A 829 -5.86 -13.13 -2.38
C ASP A 829 -6.66 -12.89 -1.10
N GLY A 830 -7.38 -11.77 -1.01
CA GLY A 830 -8.18 -11.41 0.14
C GLY A 830 -7.44 -10.66 1.24
N THR A 831 -6.14 -10.33 1.09
CA THR A 831 -5.48 -9.36 1.97
C THR A 831 -6.12 -7.97 1.83
N VAL A 832 -6.15 -7.18 2.91
CA VAL A 832 -6.69 -5.82 2.91
C VAL A 832 -5.70 -4.88 2.22
N GLU A 833 -6.19 -4.09 1.28
CA GLU A 833 -5.42 -3.07 0.57
C GLU A 833 -5.10 -1.90 1.51
N ASN A 834 -3.84 -1.46 1.58
CA ASN A 834 -3.40 -0.38 2.48
C ASN A 834 -2.76 0.82 1.75
N THR A 835 -3.12 1.06 0.48
CA THR A 835 -2.41 2.03 -0.37
C THR A 835 -2.64 3.49 0.00
N SER A 836 -3.66 3.81 0.80
CA SER A 836 -3.88 5.16 1.31
C SER A 836 -2.84 5.54 2.38
N CYS A 837 -2.72 4.67 3.38
CA CYS A 837 -1.84 4.70 4.57
C CYS A 837 -2.23 3.54 5.51
N CYS A 838 -3.55 3.31 5.62
CA CYS A 838 -4.21 2.36 6.51
C CYS A 838 -5.23 1.52 5.71
N ALA A 839 -6.10 0.77 6.40
CA ALA A 839 -7.01 -0.19 5.76
C ALA A 839 -8.04 0.48 4.83
N ASN A 840 -7.83 0.40 3.50
CA ASN A 840 -8.64 1.05 2.47
C ASN A 840 -10.10 0.56 2.50
N THR A 841 -11.07 1.47 2.33
CA THR A 841 -12.49 1.11 2.20
C THR A 841 -12.88 0.78 0.76
N ALA A 842 -13.82 -0.16 0.60
CA ALA A 842 -14.42 -0.50 -0.68
C ALA A 842 -15.70 0.31 -0.92
N SER A 843 -15.56 1.59 -1.24
CA SER A 843 -16.71 2.47 -1.52
C SER A 843 -17.57 2.05 -2.73
N GLU A 844 -17.06 1.13 -3.57
CA GLU A 844 -17.79 0.43 -4.62
C GLU A 844 -18.89 -0.52 -4.09
N HIS A 845 -18.85 -0.93 -2.81
CA HIS A 845 -19.89 -1.74 -2.18
C HIS A 845 -21.03 -0.88 -1.63
N ASN A 846 -22.28 -1.31 -1.84
CA ASN A 846 -23.48 -0.47 -1.70
C ASN A 846 -23.67 0.10 -0.28
N MET A 847 -23.35 -0.66 0.76
CA MET A 847 -23.52 -0.22 2.15
C MET A 847 -22.37 0.67 2.63
N MET A 848 -21.19 0.64 1.98
CA MET A 848 -20.13 1.61 2.20
C MET A 848 -20.42 2.93 1.47
N GLU A 849 -20.95 2.90 0.24
CA GLU A 849 -21.50 4.09 -0.43
C GLU A 849 -22.60 4.74 0.43
N LYS A 850 -23.51 3.94 0.99
CA LYS A 850 -24.56 4.43 1.90
C LYS A 850 -24.00 5.06 3.17
N LEU A 851 -23.03 4.42 3.84
CA LEU A 851 -22.40 4.95 5.06
C LEU A 851 -21.75 6.32 4.80
N LEU A 852 -21.02 6.45 3.69
CA LEU A 852 -20.41 7.71 3.24
C LEU A 852 -21.48 8.79 3.03
N ILE A 853 -22.55 8.49 2.31
CA ILE A 853 -23.60 9.47 2.00
C ILE A 853 -24.41 9.87 3.25
N ASP A 854 -24.87 8.89 4.04
CA ASP A 854 -25.68 9.14 5.24
C ASP A 854 -24.88 9.94 6.31
N SER A 855 -23.57 9.68 6.44
CA SER A 855 -22.67 10.46 7.29
C SER A 855 -22.58 11.92 6.83
N VAL A 856 -22.29 12.18 5.56
CA VAL A 856 -22.22 13.56 5.02
C VAL A 856 -23.56 14.29 5.13
N LEU A 857 -24.68 13.60 4.88
CA LEU A 857 -26.02 14.17 5.08
C LEU A 857 -26.30 14.47 6.56
N THR A 858 -25.73 13.70 7.49
CA THR A 858 -25.81 13.99 8.93
C THR A 858 -24.99 15.22 9.29
N TRP A 859 -23.76 15.36 8.79
CA TRP A 859 -22.95 16.58 8.97
C TRP A 859 -23.61 17.83 8.39
N ALA A 860 -24.18 17.73 7.18
CA ALA A 860 -24.94 18.80 6.55
C ALA A 860 -26.20 19.19 7.35
N THR A 861 -27.07 18.21 7.67
CA THR A 861 -28.38 18.50 8.27
C THR A 861 -28.30 18.76 9.78
N GLN A 862 -27.50 17.99 10.52
CA GLN A 862 -27.46 18.05 11.99
C GLN A 862 -26.41 19.02 12.52
N TYR A 863 -25.29 19.20 11.83
CA TYR A 863 -24.19 20.08 12.27
C TYR A 863 -24.08 21.38 11.47
N LYS A 864 -24.82 21.50 10.36
CA LYS A 864 -24.87 22.69 9.49
C LYS A 864 -23.53 23.02 8.83
N VAL A 865 -22.77 21.97 8.49
CA VAL A 865 -21.52 22.07 7.73
C VAL A 865 -21.82 22.58 6.30
N ASP A 866 -21.01 23.53 5.84
CA ASP A 866 -21.17 24.27 4.58
C ASP A 866 -20.39 23.66 3.39
N GLY A 867 -19.59 22.61 3.61
CA GLY A 867 -18.89 21.90 2.56
C GLY A 867 -17.94 20.83 3.07
N PHE A 868 -17.43 20.01 2.16
CA PHE A 868 -16.64 18.83 2.48
C PHE A 868 -15.41 18.71 1.57
N ARG A 869 -14.23 18.54 2.17
CA ARG A 869 -12.99 18.12 1.48
C ARG A 869 -12.87 16.61 1.65
N PHE A 870 -12.86 15.88 0.55
CA PHE A 870 -12.65 14.45 0.52
C PHE A 870 -11.15 14.14 0.44
N ASP A 871 -10.64 13.60 1.54
CA ASP A 871 -9.30 13.03 1.61
C ASP A 871 -9.15 11.86 0.64
N LEU A 872 -8.03 11.81 -0.09
CA LEU A 872 -7.74 10.82 -1.15
C LEU A 872 -8.97 10.44 -1.99
N MET A 873 -9.73 11.44 -2.45
CA MET A 873 -10.97 11.26 -3.24
C MET A 873 -10.79 10.30 -4.44
N GLY A 874 -9.59 10.17 -5.00
CA GLY A 874 -9.24 9.18 -6.01
C GLY A 874 -9.52 7.71 -5.64
N HIS A 875 -9.63 7.37 -4.36
CA HIS A 875 -10.00 6.04 -3.85
C HIS A 875 -11.53 5.81 -3.77
N HIS A 876 -12.33 6.82 -4.10
CA HIS A 876 -13.78 6.74 -4.22
C HIS A 876 -14.27 6.57 -5.65
N MET A 877 -15.39 5.87 -5.83
CA MET A 877 -16.05 5.76 -7.12
C MET A 877 -16.69 7.11 -7.52
N LYS A 878 -16.53 7.53 -8.78
CA LYS A 878 -17.12 8.77 -9.32
C LYS A 878 -18.63 8.82 -9.10
N ARG A 879 -19.32 7.67 -9.24
CA ARG A 879 -20.77 7.58 -9.05
C ARG A 879 -21.20 8.02 -7.65
N ASN A 880 -20.42 7.67 -6.62
CA ASN A 880 -20.72 7.98 -5.21
C ASN A 880 -20.69 9.50 -5.01
N MET A 881 -19.67 10.16 -5.56
CA MET A 881 -19.50 11.61 -5.49
C MET A 881 -20.62 12.36 -6.22
N VAL A 882 -21.03 11.89 -7.40
CA VAL A 882 -22.15 12.44 -8.16
C VAL A 882 -23.50 12.19 -7.45
N LYS A 883 -23.69 11.01 -6.86
CA LYS A 883 -24.88 10.65 -6.07
C LYS A 883 -25.00 11.51 -4.81
N LEU A 884 -23.88 11.75 -4.12
CA LEU A 884 -23.79 12.65 -2.97
C LEU A 884 -24.12 14.10 -3.35
N ARG A 885 -23.58 14.61 -4.47
CA ARG A 885 -23.92 15.95 -5.00
C ARG A 885 -25.42 16.08 -5.21
N GLY A 886 -26.05 15.10 -5.87
CA GLY A 886 -27.50 15.06 -6.06
C GLY A 886 -28.31 14.97 -4.76
N ALA A 887 -27.83 14.20 -3.77
CA ALA A 887 -28.47 14.10 -2.46
C ALA A 887 -28.40 15.42 -1.67
N LEU A 888 -27.27 16.13 -1.73
CA LEU A 888 -27.13 17.47 -1.15
C LEU A 888 -28.00 18.49 -1.89
N ASP A 889 -28.08 18.46 -3.21
CA ASP A 889 -28.90 19.40 -4.00
C ASP A 889 -30.42 19.27 -3.80
N ALA A 890 -30.86 18.19 -3.14
CA ALA A 890 -32.22 17.96 -2.68
C ALA A 890 -32.52 18.57 -1.29
N LEU A 891 -31.51 18.89 -0.47
CA LEU A 891 -31.71 19.48 0.86
C LEU A 891 -32.17 20.94 0.76
N THR A 892 -33.23 21.29 1.48
CA THR A 892 -33.87 22.61 1.45
C THR A 892 -33.96 23.29 2.82
N PRO A 893 -33.94 24.64 2.90
CA PRO A 893 -34.12 25.35 4.17
C PRO A 893 -35.47 25.10 4.86
N ALA A 894 -36.48 24.65 4.11
CA ALA A 894 -37.84 24.45 4.60
C ALA A 894 -38.06 23.07 5.26
N HIS A 895 -37.32 22.04 4.83
CA HIS A 895 -37.43 20.67 5.35
C HIS A 895 -36.22 20.32 6.24
N ASP A 896 -35.02 20.63 5.76
CA ASP A 896 -33.74 20.15 6.33
C ASP A 896 -32.98 21.26 7.07
N GLY A 897 -33.43 22.52 6.92
CA GLY A 897 -32.81 23.69 7.52
C GLY A 897 -31.40 23.99 6.98
N VAL A 898 -31.10 23.63 5.73
CA VAL A 898 -29.90 24.03 4.97
C VAL A 898 -30.25 24.24 3.50
N ASP A 899 -29.58 25.16 2.81
CA ASP A 899 -29.62 25.24 1.34
C ASP A 899 -28.48 24.37 0.80
N GLY A 900 -28.79 23.10 0.49
CA GLY A 900 -27.77 22.13 0.09
C GLY A 900 -27.06 22.46 -1.23
N ARG A 901 -27.69 23.31 -2.05
CA ARG A 901 -27.09 23.92 -3.26
C ARG A 901 -26.11 25.06 -2.95
N LYS A 902 -25.74 25.23 -1.68
CA LYS A 902 -24.61 26.04 -1.21
C LYS A 902 -23.54 25.19 -0.52
N ILE A 903 -23.82 23.92 -0.25
CA ILE A 903 -22.84 23.00 0.32
C ILE A 903 -21.87 22.60 -0.78
N TYR A 904 -20.60 22.96 -0.62
CA TYR A 904 -19.58 22.72 -1.64
C TYR A 904 -18.84 21.39 -1.44
N LEU A 905 -18.39 20.77 -2.52
CA LEU A 905 -17.64 19.50 -2.50
C LEU A 905 -16.34 19.66 -3.27
N TYR A 906 -15.23 19.22 -2.68
CA TYR A 906 -13.95 19.06 -3.37
C TYR A 906 -13.13 17.93 -2.75
N GLY A 907 -12.00 17.56 -3.33
CA GLY A 907 -11.13 16.55 -2.74
C GLY A 907 -9.84 16.26 -3.51
N GLU A 908 -9.16 15.22 -3.06
CA GLU A 908 -7.87 14.80 -3.59
C GLU A 908 -8.00 13.73 -4.66
N ALA A 909 -8.23 14.19 -5.87
CA ALA A 909 -8.52 13.37 -7.03
C ALA A 909 -7.24 12.74 -7.65
N TRP A 910 -6.29 12.29 -6.81
CA TRP A 910 -5.02 11.68 -7.21
C TRP A 910 -5.22 10.28 -7.81
N ASN A 911 -4.37 9.86 -8.75
CA ASN A 911 -4.48 8.58 -9.46
C ASN A 911 -3.32 7.65 -9.10
N PHE A 912 -3.51 6.79 -8.09
CA PHE A 912 -2.50 5.86 -7.57
C PHE A 912 -3.15 4.67 -6.85
N GLY A 913 -2.35 3.71 -6.38
CA GLY A 913 -2.83 2.52 -5.66
C GLY A 913 -3.59 1.51 -6.54
N GLU A 914 -4.30 0.59 -5.90
CA GLU A 914 -5.09 -0.48 -6.51
C GLU A 914 -6.28 0.04 -7.34
N VAL A 915 -6.69 1.29 -7.12
CA VAL A 915 -7.78 1.97 -7.85
C VAL A 915 -7.30 2.66 -9.13
N ALA A 916 -5.99 2.76 -9.36
CA ALA A 916 -5.39 3.53 -10.44
C ALA A 916 -5.96 3.16 -11.82
N ASP A 917 -6.08 4.16 -12.68
CA ASP A 917 -6.58 4.05 -14.06
C ASP A 917 -7.92 3.29 -14.20
N ASN A 918 -8.77 3.37 -13.18
CA ASN A 918 -10.10 2.77 -13.07
C ASN A 918 -10.11 1.23 -12.86
N ALA A 919 -9.02 0.64 -12.34
CA ALA A 919 -8.90 -0.82 -12.16
C ALA A 919 -9.99 -1.46 -11.27
N ARG A 920 -10.57 -0.68 -10.33
CA ARG A 920 -11.68 -1.10 -9.45
C ARG A 920 -13.03 -0.47 -9.84
N GLY A 921 -13.15 0.05 -11.05
CA GLY A 921 -14.30 0.85 -11.50
C GLY A 921 -13.93 2.33 -11.68
N VAL A 922 -14.84 3.12 -12.25
CA VAL A 922 -14.57 4.54 -12.59
C VAL A 922 -14.44 5.39 -11.32
N ASN A 923 -13.20 5.67 -10.92
CA ASN A 923 -12.87 6.38 -9.69
C ASN A 923 -12.81 7.90 -9.87
N ALA A 924 -12.84 8.64 -8.76
CA ALA A 924 -13.03 10.09 -8.71
C ALA A 924 -11.72 10.90 -8.89
N ILE A 925 -10.90 10.53 -9.86
CA ILE A 925 -9.64 11.21 -10.22
C ILE A 925 -9.85 12.50 -11.02
N GLN A 926 -8.87 13.42 -11.04
CA GLN A 926 -8.97 14.77 -11.62
C GLN A 926 -9.61 14.78 -13.02
N LYS A 927 -9.09 13.93 -13.92
CA LYS A 927 -9.59 13.73 -15.29
C LYS A 927 -11.05 13.25 -15.34
N ASN A 928 -11.46 12.42 -14.39
CA ASN A 928 -12.81 11.85 -14.34
C ASN A 928 -13.82 12.80 -13.71
N MET A 929 -13.40 13.71 -12.81
CA MET A 929 -14.30 14.64 -12.11
C MET A 929 -14.68 15.88 -12.94
N ALA A 930 -14.06 16.10 -14.10
CA ALA A 930 -14.46 17.13 -15.05
C ALA A 930 -15.94 17.02 -15.45
N GLY A 931 -16.65 18.15 -15.41
CA GLY A 931 -18.08 18.25 -15.73
C GLY A 931 -19.02 17.73 -14.62
N THR A 932 -18.56 17.66 -13.37
CA THR A 932 -19.37 17.27 -12.21
C THR A 932 -19.68 18.42 -11.24
N GLY A 933 -18.97 19.54 -11.34
CA GLY A 933 -19.07 20.65 -10.38
C GLY A 933 -18.46 20.35 -9.00
N ILE A 934 -17.65 19.29 -8.89
CA ILE A 934 -16.92 18.90 -7.67
C ILE A 934 -15.43 19.23 -7.87
N GLY A 935 -14.83 19.91 -6.89
CA GLY A 935 -13.46 20.40 -7.00
C GLY A 935 -12.37 19.34 -6.81
N SER A 936 -11.21 19.58 -7.41
CA SER A 936 -9.97 18.89 -7.06
C SER A 936 -8.77 19.81 -6.91
N PHE A 937 -7.84 19.42 -6.04
CA PHE A 937 -6.58 20.14 -5.84
C PHE A 937 -5.72 20.20 -7.11
N ASN A 938 -5.10 21.37 -7.32
CA ASN A 938 -4.25 21.66 -8.46
C ASN A 938 -2.77 21.63 -8.08
N ASP A 939 -2.20 20.44 -8.14
CA ASP A 939 -0.77 20.14 -8.10
C ASP A 939 0.04 20.85 -9.21
N ARG A 940 -0.53 21.09 -10.40
CA ARG A 940 0.19 21.75 -11.51
C ARG A 940 0.58 23.20 -11.20
N ILE A 941 -0.31 23.96 -10.56
CA ILE A 941 0.03 25.34 -10.11
C ILE A 941 0.93 25.31 -8.87
N ARG A 942 0.75 24.35 -7.95
CA ARG A 942 1.61 24.13 -6.78
C ARG A 942 3.07 23.94 -7.19
N ASP A 943 3.34 23.00 -8.09
CA ASP A 943 4.68 22.58 -8.49
C ASP A 943 5.35 23.61 -9.41
N GLY A 944 4.59 24.20 -10.34
CA GLY A 944 5.07 25.32 -11.16
C GLY A 944 5.49 26.52 -10.30
N ALA A 945 4.75 26.79 -9.22
CA ALA A 945 5.02 27.89 -8.30
C ALA A 945 6.18 27.59 -7.32
N ARG A 946 6.10 26.51 -6.54
CA ARG A 946 7.11 26.13 -5.52
C ARG A 946 8.46 25.79 -6.15
N GLY A 947 8.46 25.02 -7.24
CA GLY A 947 9.65 24.35 -7.76
C GLY A 947 9.79 22.92 -7.25
N GLY A 948 9.99 21.98 -8.17
CA GLY A 948 9.86 20.55 -7.89
C GLY A 948 8.41 20.14 -7.60
N GLY A 949 8.25 19.02 -6.92
CA GLY A 949 7.04 18.53 -6.26
C GLY A 949 7.41 17.68 -5.02
N PRO A 950 6.45 17.06 -4.32
CA PRO A 950 6.68 16.32 -3.06
C PRO A 950 7.84 15.30 -3.08
N PHE A 951 8.04 14.62 -4.22
CA PHE A 951 9.02 13.52 -4.36
C PHE A 951 10.23 13.92 -5.24
N SER A 952 10.62 15.19 -5.23
CA SER A 952 11.65 15.77 -6.12
C SER A 952 12.88 16.29 -5.36
N GLY A 953 13.81 16.97 -6.06
CA GLY A 953 14.97 17.58 -5.41
C GLY A 953 14.55 18.70 -4.44
N LEU A 954 14.88 18.55 -3.15
CA LEU A 954 14.51 19.48 -2.06
C LEU A 954 14.71 20.96 -2.43
N GLN A 955 15.86 21.30 -3.03
CA GLN A 955 16.22 22.67 -3.41
C GLN A 955 15.87 23.07 -4.86
N GLU A 956 15.09 22.28 -5.60
CA GLU A 956 14.60 22.67 -6.93
C GLU A 956 13.76 23.96 -6.86
N GLN A 957 14.08 24.91 -7.73
CA GLN A 957 13.40 26.21 -7.81
C GLN A 957 12.27 26.20 -8.85
N GLY A 958 11.29 27.08 -8.64
CA GLY A 958 10.15 27.35 -9.52
C GLY A 958 9.90 28.84 -9.65
N PHE A 959 8.70 29.22 -10.06
CA PHE A 959 8.34 30.61 -10.31
C PHE A 959 8.45 31.51 -9.07
N LEU A 960 8.16 31.00 -7.87
CA LEU A 960 8.22 31.73 -6.60
C LEU A 960 9.55 31.60 -5.85
N SER A 961 10.42 30.66 -6.24
CA SER A 961 11.68 30.37 -5.53
C SER A 961 12.95 30.70 -6.33
N GLY A 962 12.82 31.26 -7.54
CA GLY A 962 13.91 31.97 -8.23
C GLY A 962 14.59 31.23 -9.38
N LEU A 963 13.99 30.16 -9.92
CA LEU A 963 14.52 29.44 -11.09
C LEU A 963 14.85 30.41 -12.21
N TYR A 964 16.05 30.34 -12.80
CA TYR A 964 16.59 31.27 -13.82
C TYR A 964 16.73 32.75 -13.38
N THR A 965 15.72 33.36 -12.73
CA THR A 965 15.70 34.80 -12.41
C THR A 965 16.52 35.18 -11.19
N ASP A 966 16.72 34.25 -10.25
CA ASP A 966 17.55 34.41 -9.06
C ASP A 966 18.07 33.03 -8.58
N PRO A 967 18.95 32.35 -9.34
CA PRO A 967 19.31 30.95 -9.08
C PRO A 967 20.05 30.73 -7.76
N ASN A 968 19.78 29.60 -7.12
CA ASN A 968 20.45 29.14 -5.91
C ASN A 968 21.77 28.37 -6.24
N ALA A 969 22.33 27.65 -5.26
CA ALA A 969 23.57 26.89 -5.44
C ALA A 969 23.37 25.49 -6.07
N THR A 970 22.13 25.03 -6.20
CA THR A 970 21.78 23.69 -6.68
C THR A 970 21.85 23.64 -8.19
N ASN A 971 22.60 22.69 -8.74
CA ASN A 971 22.71 22.50 -10.20
C ASN A 971 21.36 22.06 -10.79
N GLN A 972 20.76 22.92 -11.61
CA GLN A 972 19.46 22.73 -12.25
C GLN A 972 19.58 22.85 -13.78
N GLY A 973 20.73 22.46 -14.34
CA GLY A 973 21.05 22.62 -15.76
C GLY A 973 21.62 24.01 -16.09
N SER A 974 21.85 24.25 -17.39
CA SER A 974 22.35 25.52 -17.89
C SER A 974 21.34 26.66 -17.74
N ALA A 975 21.76 27.91 -17.98
CA ALA A 975 20.86 29.06 -17.96
C ALA A 975 19.69 28.92 -18.97
N ASP A 976 19.91 28.27 -20.11
CA ASP A 976 18.86 28.04 -21.10
C ASP A 976 17.92 26.90 -20.69
N ASP A 977 18.43 25.85 -20.04
CA ASP A 977 17.60 24.76 -19.47
C ASP A 977 16.70 25.30 -18.35
N GLN A 978 17.27 26.11 -17.44
CA GLN A 978 16.54 26.78 -16.38
C GLN A 978 15.49 27.74 -16.95
N LYS A 979 15.80 28.49 -18.01
CA LYS A 979 14.83 29.35 -18.71
C LYS A 979 13.69 28.53 -19.33
N ALA A 980 14.01 27.45 -20.06
CA ALA A 980 13.02 26.59 -20.70
C ALA A 980 12.11 25.88 -19.69
N THR A 981 12.65 25.55 -18.52
CA THR A 981 11.93 24.95 -17.39
C THR A 981 11.08 25.98 -16.65
N LEU A 982 11.58 27.20 -16.42
CA LEU A 982 10.79 28.30 -15.85
C LEU A 982 9.61 28.66 -16.76
N LEU A 983 9.82 28.73 -18.08
CA LEU A 983 8.73 28.99 -19.01
C LEU A 983 7.68 27.87 -18.98
N LEU A 984 8.08 26.59 -18.96
CA LEU A 984 7.14 25.46 -18.78
C LEU A 984 6.36 25.55 -17.47
N ARG A 985 7.05 25.77 -16.34
CA ARG A 985 6.43 25.96 -15.02
C ARG A 985 5.51 27.19 -15.00
N THR A 986 5.80 28.22 -15.80
CA THR A 986 4.92 29.39 -16.01
C THR A 986 3.69 29.03 -16.86
N ASP A 987 3.82 28.17 -17.87
CA ASP A 987 2.69 27.70 -18.70
C ASP A 987 1.68 26.91 -17.85
N TRP A 988 2.16 26.04 -16.96
CA TRP A 988 1.32 25.35 -15.96
C TRP A 988 0.56 26.33 -15.07
N ILE A 989 1.25 27.34 -14.55
CA ILE A 989 0.63 28.40 -13.73
C ILE A 989 -0.43 29.17 -14.55
N ARG A 990 -0.17 29.52 -15.82
CA ARG A 990 -1.14 30.23 -16.67
C ARG A 990 -2.42 29.40 -16.88
N CYS A 991 -2.30 28.10 -17.08
CA CYS A 991 -3.46 27.20 -17.14
C CYS A 991 -4.22 27.09 -15.81
N GLY A 992 -3.52 26.98 -14.68
CA GLY A 992 -4.16 27.01 -13.35
C GLY A 992 -4.88 28.33 -13.06
N MET A 993 -4.25 29.47 -13.41
CA MET A 993 -4.86 30.80 -13.31
C MET A 993 -6.07 30.99 -14.23
N ALA A 994 -6.20 30.20 -15.30
CA ALA A 994 -7.36 30.14 -16.18
C ALA A 994 -8.46 29.17 -15.69
N GLY A 995 -8.48 28.81 -14.40
CA GLY A 995 -9.50 27.91 -13.85
C GLY A 995 -9.22 26.42 -14.11
N GLY A 996 -8.01 26.05 -14.56
CA GLY A 996 -7.63 24.68 -14.86
C GLY A 996 -8.30 24.07 -16.11
N LEU A 997 -9.02 24.90 -16.88
CA LEU A 997 -9.90 24.46 -17.96
C LEU A 997 -9.15 23.70 -19.05
N ALA A 998 -9.71 22.56 -19.47
CA ALA A 998 -9.15 21.73 -20.52
C ALA A 998 -9.05 22.46 -21.88
N ASP A 999 -10.08 23.24 -22.24
CA ASP A 999 -10.20 23.88 -23.56
C ASP A 999 -9.57 25.28 -23.68
N PHE A 1000 -9.15 25.87 -22.56
CA PHE A 1000 -8.56 27.22 -22.53
C PHE A 1000 -7.25 27.28 -23.31
N ASN A 1001 -7.09 28.31 -24.14
CA ASN A 1001 -5.97 28.44 -25.07
C ASN A 1001 -4.88 29.38 -24.53
N ILE A 1002 -3.62 28.94 -24.57
CA ILE A 1002 -2.43 29.75 -24.29
C ILE A 1002 -1.49 29.76 -25.49
N VAL A 1003 -0.70 30.83 -25.63
CA VAL A 1003 0.55 30.79 -26.41
C VAL A 1003 1.63 30.23 -25.50
N ASP A 1004 2.08 29.00 -25.75
CA ASP A 1004 3.03 28.24 -24.93
C ASP A 1004 4.46 28.81 -24.98
N ARG A 1005 5.40 28.19 -24.25
CA ARG A 1005 6.83 28.52 -24.28
C ARG A 1005 7.49 28.40 -25.67
N ASN A 1006 6.92 27.63 -26.58
CA ASN A 1006 7.43 27.47 -27.95
C ASN A 1006 6.83 28.50 -28.94
N GLY A 1007 5.80 29.25 -28.53
CA GLY A 1007 5.10 30.23 -29.38
C GLY A 1007 3.92 29.65 -30.15
N THR A 1008 3.53 28.41 -29.86
CA THR A 1008 2.37 27.73 -30.44
C THR A 1008 1.13 28.07 -29.62
N THR A 1009 -0.01 28.28 -30.28
CA THR A 1009 -1.30 28.34 -29.57
C THR A 1009 -1.79 26.92 -29.32
N ILE A 1010 -1.89 26.52 -28.05
CA ILE A 1010 -2.34 25.20 -27.61
C ILE A 1010 -3.46 25.36 -26.58
N ARG A 1011 -4.31 24.34 -26.45
CA ARG A 1011 -5.20 24.21 -25.29
C ARG A 1011 -4.42 23.69 -24.08
N CYS A 1012 -4.86 24.04 -22.88
CA CYS A 1012 -4.25 23.56 -21.64
C CYS A 1012 -4.32 22.02 -21.47
N ASP A 1013 -5.28 21.33 -22.08
CA ASP A 1013 -5.31 19.85 -22.11
C ASP A 1013 -4.26 19.21 -23.05
N GLN A 1014 -3.52 20.00 -23.82
CA GLN A 1014 -2.42 19.56 -24.68
C GLN A 1014 -1.03 19.84 -24.08
N LEU A 1015 -0.98 20.58 -22.96
CA LEU A 1015 0.26 20.86 -22.23
C LEU A 1015 0.53 19.74 -21.23
N ASP A 1016 1.67 19.07 -21.38
CA ASP A 1016 2.11 18.00 -20.48
C ASP A 1016 2.49 18.54 -19.09
N TYR A 1017 2.07 17.80 -18.07
CA TYR A 1017 2.56 17.85 -16.70
C TYR A 1017 2.84 16.40 -16.27
N ASN A 1018 4.11 15.99 -16.38
CA ASN A 1018 4.61 14.68 -15.95
C ASN A 1018 3.81 13.49 -16.53
N GLY A 1019 3.49 13.53 -17.84
CA GLY A 1019 2.66 12.52 -18.52
C GLY A 1019 1.14 12.70 -18.36
N GLN A 1020 0.70 13.66 -17.53
CA GLN A 1020 -0.70 14.05 -17.39
C GLN A 1020 -1.02 15.35 -18.13
N LYS A 1021 -2.31 15.63 -18.29
CA LYS A 1021 -2.80 16.91 -18.83
C LYS A 1021 -2.70 18.01 -17.79
N THR A 1022 -2.19 19.18 -18.18
CA THR A 1022 -2.17 20.37 -17.31
C THR A 1022 -3.60 20.88 -17.05
N GLY A 1023 -4.34 21.20 -18.12
CA GLY A 1023 -5.75 21.55 -18.05
C GLY A 1023 -6.63 20.30 -18.07
N TYR A 1024 -7.58 20.21 -17.14
CA TYR A 1024 -8.45 19.04 -17.00
C TYR A 1024 -9.90 19.37 -16.63
N THR A 1025 -10.21 20.55 -16.09
CA THR A 1025 -11.59 20.90 -15.66
C THR A 1025 -12.48 21.29 -16.84
N SER A 1026 -13.80 21.21 -16.65
CA SER A 1026 -14.81 21.75 -17.58
C SER A 1026 -15.52 22.99 -17.02
N ASP A 1027 -15.43 23.23 -15.71
CA ASP A 1027 -16.00 24.37 -15.00
C ASP A 1027 -14.95 24.92 -14.02
N PRO A 1028 -14.73 26.26 -13.93
CA PRO A 1028 -13.71 26.82 -13.05
C PRO A 1028 -13.96 26.60 -11.55
N GLN A 1029 -15.16 26.22 -11.11
CA GLN A 1029 -15.36 25.80 -9.71
C GLN A 1029 -14.62 24.48 -9.42
N GLU A 1030 -14.38 23.64 -10.43
CA GLU A 1030 -13.73 22.33 -10.28
C GLU A 1030 -12.23 22.42 -9.94
N ILE A 1031 -11.61 23.60 -9.98
CA ILE A 1031 -10.18 23.78 -9.62
C ILE A 1031 -10.01 24.38 -8.23
N ILE A 1032 -9.25 23.68 -7.38
CA ILE A 1032 -8.76 24.20 -6.10
C ILE A 1032 -7.27 24.55 -6.26
N ASN A 1033 -6.99 25.82 -6.54
CA ASN A 1033 -5.64 26.35 -6.76
C ASN A 1033 -4.93 26.54 -5.42
N TYR A 1034 -3.78 25.88 -5.21
CA TYR A 1034 -3.00 25.93 -3.98
C TYR A 1034 -1.48 25.89 -4.22
N ILE A 1035 -0.68 26.28 -3.23
CA ILE A 1035 0.79 26.19 -3.20
C ILE A 1035 1.34 25.72 -1.83
N GLU A 1036 0.44 25.52 -0.87
CA GLU A 1036 0.69 25.10 0.51
C GLU A 1036 -0.60 24.49 1.05
N ALA A 1037 -0.48 23.40 1.80
CA ALA A 1037 -1.55 22.78 2.55
C ALA A 1037 -1.00 22.33 3.92
N HIS A 1038 -1.70 21.41 4.58
CA HIS A 1038 -1.29 20.89 5.88
C HIS A 1038 -0.17 19.84 5.71
N ASP A 1039 -0.25 19.05 4.64
CA ASP A 1039 0.77 18.18 4.08
C ASP A 1039 1.91 18.98 3.40
N ASN A 1040 3.08 18.34 3.31
CA ASN A 1040 4.32 18.90 2.77
C ASN A 1040 4.82 20.13 3.56
N GLU A 1041 5.95 20.71 3.16
CA GLU A 1041 6.50 21.88 3.87
C GLU A 1041 5.59 23.11 3.67
N THR A 1042 5.57 24.01 4.65
CA THR A 1042 4.96 25.33 4.46
C THR A 1042 5.59 26.06 3.27
N LEU A 1043 4.90 27.04 2.68
CA LEU A 1043 5.51 27.87 1.63
C LEU A 1043 6.74 28.61 2.19
N PHE A 1044 6.70 28.99 3.47
CA PHE A 1044 7.83 29.68 4.09
C PHE A 1044 9.05 28.76 4.23
N ASP A 1045 8.89 27.56 4.80
CA ASP A 1045 9.97 26.56 4.92
C ASP A 1045 10.54 26.20 3.53
N ALA A 1046 9.68 25.89 2.56
CA ALA A 1046 10.09 25.57 1.19
C ALA A 1046 10.83 26.74 0.52
N LEU A 1047 10.41 27.99 0.76
CA LEU A 1047 11.15 29.17 0.33
C LEU A 1047 12.47 29.34 1.10
N GLN A 1048 12.57 28.90 2.35
CA GLN A 1048 13.81 28.96 3.12
C GLN A 1048 14.89 28.07 2.51
N GLU A 1049 14.53 26.83 2.16
CA GLU A 1049 15.40 25.84 1.51
C GLU A 1049 15.75 26.18 0.07
N LYS A 1050 14.78 26.66 -0.73
CA LYS A 1050 14.94 26.85 -2.18
C LYS A 1050 15.51 28.23 -2.56
N LEU A 1051 15.29 29.30 -1.77
CA LEU A 1051 15.79 30.63 -2.10
C LEU A 1051 17.29 30.80 -1.83
N PRO A 1052 18.05 31.48 -2.71
CA PRO A 1052 19.48 31.76 -2.51
C PRO A 1052 19.83 32.29 -1.12
N ASN A 1053 20.79 31.66 -0.44
CA ASN A 1053 21.17 31.97 0.96
C ASN A 1053 21.62 33.44 1.18
N ARG A 1054 21.98 34.16 0.12
CA ARG A 1054 22.30 35.60 0.16
C ARG A 1054 21.08 36.54 0.35
N LEU A 1055 19.86 36.03 0.24
CA LEU A 1055 18.63 36.83 0.34
C LEU A 1055 18.18 36.98 1.80
N GLY A 1056 18.07 38.24 2.26
CA GLY A 1056 17.60 38.57 3.61
C GLY A 1056 16.07 38.55 3.72
N MET A 1057 15.57 38.62 4.96
CA MET A 1057 14.14 38.42 5.29
C MET A 1057 13.16 39.23 4.42
N LYS A 1058 13.42 40.52 4.17
CA LYS A 1058 12.54 41.37 3.33
C LYS A 1058 12.29 40.75 1.94
N ASP A 1059 13.31 40.17 1.33
CA ASP A 1059 13.20 39.58 -0.01
C ASP A 1059 12.46 38.24 0.03
N ARG A 1060 12.58 37.48 1.14
CA ARG A 1060 11.88 36.22 1.38
C ARG A 1060 10.38 36.43 1.62
N VAL A 1061 10.02 37.40 2.47
CA VAL A 1061 8.62 37.83 2.69
C VAL A 1061 7.93 38.21 1.38
N ARG A 1062 8.62 38.90 0.46
CA ARG A 1062 8.00 39.26 -0.82
C ARG A 1062 7.80 38.07 -1.76
N MET A 1063 8.53 36.97 -1.62
CA MET A 1063 8.22 35.71 -2.33
C MET A 1063 7.01 34.99 -1.73
N GLN A 1064 6.86 34.98 -0.39
CA GLN A 1064 5.63 34.49 0.27
C GLN A 1064 4.41 35.27 -0.22
N ASN A 1065 4.51 36.61 -0.21
CA ASN A 1065 3.45 37.52 -0.64
C ASN A 1065 3.08 37.33 -2.13
N LEU A 1066 4.06 37.06 -3.01
CA LEU A 1066 3.79 36.67 -4.40
C LEU A 1066 2.96 35.39 -4.49
N GLY A 1067 3.22 34.40 -3.65
CA GLY A 1067 2.44 33.16 -3.60
C GLY A 1067 0.97 33.43 -3.22
N MET A 1068 0.74 34.20 -2.16
CA MET A 1068 -0.61 34.61 -1.75
C MET A 1068 -1.32 35.39 -2.87
N SER A 1069 -0.63 36.31 -3.55
CA SER A 1069 -1.17 37.04 -4.71
C SER A 1069 -1.48 36.14 -5.90
N LEU A 1070 -0.61 35.18 -6.22
CA LEU A 1070 -0.77 34.29 -7.37
C LEU A 1070 -2.08 33.51 -7.27
N LEU A 1071 -2.34 32.96 -6.09
CA LEU A 1071 -3.60 32.27 -5.78
C LEU A 1071 -4.77 33.25 -5.72
N ALA A 1072 -4.67 34.34 -4.97
CA ALA A 1072 -5.75 35.32 -4.81
C ALA A 1072 -6.18 36.01 -6.12
N PHE A 1073 -5.34 36.02 -7.16
CA PHE A 1073 -5.66 36.58 -8.47
C PHE A 1073 -5.96 35.54 -9.56
N SER A 1074 -5.93 34.24 -9.25
CA SER A 1074 -6.34 33.15 -10.16
C SER A 1074 -7.86 33.10 -10.39
N GLN A 1075 -8.34 32.57 -11.53
CA GLN A 1075 -9.74 32.14 -11.64
C GLN A 1075 -9.96 30.83 -10.85
N GLY A 1076 -11.22 30.45 -10.62
CA GLY A 1076 -11.59 29.31 -9.79
C GLY A 1076 -11.47 29.57 -8.29
N ILE A 1077 -11.16 28.53 -7.50
CA ILE A 1077 -11.17 28.58 -6.04
C ILE A 1077 -9.73 28.57 -5.48
N PRO A 1078 -9.24 29.67 -4.89
CA PRO A 1078 -7.96 29.68 -4.20
C PRO A 1078 -8.08 29.05 -2.81
N PHE A 1079 -7.13 28.18 -2.46
CA PHE A 1079 -6.97 27.59 -1.14
C PHE A 1079 -5.72 28.13 -0.45
N PHE A 1080 -5.80 28.31 0.87
CA PHE A 1080 -4.72 28.86 1.70
C PHE A 1080 -4.60 28.05 2.98
N HIS A 1081 -3.42 27.51 3.25
CA HIS A 1081 -3.11 26.89 4.53
C HIS A 1081 -3.10 27.95 5.65
N ALA A 1082 -3.67 27.62 6.81
CA ALA A 1082 -3.71 28.54 7.95
C ALA A 1082 -2.28 28.90 8.40
N GLY A 1083 -1.94 30.18 8.38
CA GLY A 1083 -0.61 30.69 8.71
C GLY A 1083 0.27 31.04 7.52
N VAL A 1084 -0.15 30.79 6.26
CA VAL A 1084 0.58 31.29 5.07
C VAL A 1084 0.74 32.82 5.12
N GLU A 1085 -0.27 33.49 5.67
CA GLU A 1085 -0.34 34.92 5.96
C GLU A 1085 0.46 35.38 7.20
N LEU A 1086 0.99 34.44 7.98
CA LEU A 1086 1.81 34.68 9.18
C LEU A 1086 3.29 34.31 8.97
N LEU A 1087 3.70 33.94 7.76
CA LEU A 1087 5.00 33.31 7.48
C LEU A 1087 5.19 31.98 8.21
N ARG A 1088 4.11 31.25 8.54
CA ARG A 1088 4.15 30.05 9.38
C ARG A 1088 5.21 29.08 8.90
N SER A 1089 6.04 28.65 9.84
CA SER A 1089 7.05 27.62 9.70
C SER A 1089 6.63 26.38 10.49
N LYS A 1090 7.14 25.22 10.05
CA LYS A 1090 7.17 23.95 10.80
C LYS A 1090 8.61 23.50 11.07
N SER A 1091 9.57 24.43 11.00
CA SER A 1091 11.02 24.20 11.14
C SER A 1091 11.58 23.27 10.05
N GLY A 1092 10.96 23.27 8.87
CA GLY A 1092 11.27 22.33 7.77
C GLY A 1092 10.56 20.97 7.81
N ASP A 1093 9.63 20.74 8.74
CA ASP A 1093 8.88 19.48 8.79
C ASP A 1093 7.83 19.37 7.67
N GLY A 1094 8.02 18.40 6.77
CA GLY A 1094 7.09 18.12 5.67
C GLY A 1094 5.95 17.14 6.00
N ASN A 1095 6.02 16.40 7.11
CA ASN A 1095 5.01 15.40 7.50
C ASN A 1095 4.63 15.52 8.97
N SER A 1096 4.05 16.67 9.32
CA SER A 1096 3.95 17.12 10.71
C SER A 1096 2.77 16.54 11.50
N TYR A 1097 2.23 15.38 11.08
CA TYR A 1097 0.98 14.82 11.60
C TYR A 1097 1.04 14.48 13.09
N ASN A 1098 2.17 13.92 13.55
CA ASN A 1098 2.43 13.54 14.95
C ASN A 1098 3.56 14.39 15.58
N SER A 1099 3.85 15.57 15.01
CA SER A 1099 4.95 16.44 15.42
C SER A 1099 4.59 17.42 16.56
N GLY A 1100 3.49 17.15 17.27
CA GLY A 1100 3.02 17.92 18.42
C GLY A 1100 2.65 19.37 18.14
N ASP A 1101 2.23 20.07 19.21
CA ASP A 1101 2.07 21.53 19.23
C ASP A 1101 3.36 22.28 18.85
N TRP A 1102 4.53 21.72 19.19
CA TRP A 1102 5.80 22.42 19.13
C TRP A 1102 6.20 22.82 17.70
N PHE A 1103 6.14 21.87 16.75
CA PHE A 1103 6.42 22.17 15.34
C PHE A 1103 5.21 22.79 14.63
N ASN A 1104 3.98 22.43 15.01
CA ASN A 1104 2.77 22.90 14.31
C ASN A 1104 2.25 24.29 14.74
N LYS A 1105 2.79 24.89 15.80
CA LYS A 1105 2.34 26.13 16.45
C LYS A 1105 1.84 27.25 15.50
N LEU A 1106 0.66 27.77 15.79
CA LEU A 1106 0.14 29.04 15.24
C LEU A 1106 0.15 30.14 16.31
N ASP A 1107 0.91 31.21 16.08
CA ASP A 1107 1.07 32.32 17.04
C ASP A 1107 0.28 33.57 16.64
N PHE A 1108 -0.99 33.61 17.04
CA PHE A 1108 -1.85 34.77 16.84
C PHE A 1108 -1.48 36.01 17.69
N THR A 1109 -0.37 35.99 18.44
CA THR A 1109 0.22 37.23 18.99
C THR A 1109 1.10 37.97 17.97
N TYR A 1110 1.40 37.34 16.83
CA TYR A 1110 2.30 37.86 15.79
C TYR A 1110 3.72 38.15 16.34
N ALA A 1111 4.17 37.38 17.34
CA ALA A 1111 5.50 37.50 17.94
C ALA A 1111 6.52 36.55 17.29
N THR A 1112 6.06 35.36 16.89
CA THR A 1112 6.84 34.31 16.23
C THR A 1112 6.08 33.73 15.04
N ASP A 1113 6.82 33.19 14.09
CA ASP A 1113 6.37 32.43 12.90
C ASP A 1113 6.56 30.92 13.07
N ASN A 1114 7.33 30.53 14.09
CA ASN A 1114 7.82 29.19 14.42
C ASN A 1114 9.04 28.67 13.61
N TRP A 1115 9.86 29.55 13.00
CA TRP A 1115 11.14 29.16 12.37
C TRP A 1115 12.28 29.04 13.38
N GLY A 1116 13.16 28.05 13.20
CA GLY A 1116 14.30 27.83 14.07
C GLY A 1116 13.87 27.48 15.49
N VAL A 1117 13.19 26.33 15.62
CA VAL A 1117 12.72 25.75 16.89
C VAL A 1117 13.28 24.34 17.12
N GLY A 1118 14.40 24.02 16.48
CA GLY A 1118 15.00 22.68 16.41
C GLY A 1118 14.89 22.09 15.00
N LEU A 1119 15.67 21.05 14.74
CA LEU A 1119 15.50 20.19 13.57
C LEU A 1119 14.16 19.45 13.65
N PRO A 1120 13.48 19.23 12.51
CA PRO A 1120 12.21 18.53 12.47
C PRO A 1120 12.39 17.01 12.66
N PRO A 1121 11.33 16.27 13.07
CA PRO A 1121 11.38 14.83 13.37
C PRO A 1121 12.15 13.98 12.37
N ALA A 1122 13.04 13.13 12.92
CA ALA A 1122 14.04 12.40 12.16
C ALA A 1122 13.45 11.46 11.09
N GLY A 1123 12.35 10.76 11.39
CA GLY A 1123 11.77 9.71 10.52
C GLY A 1123 11.64 10.13 9.05
N ASP A 1124 10.95 11.24 8.79
CA ASP A 1124 10.74 11.75 7.43
C ASP A 1124 11.75 12.84 7.00
N ASN A 1125 12.48 13.44 7.96
CA ASN A 1125 13.26 14.65 7.70
C ASN A 1125 14.78 14.55 7.96
N GLN A 1126 15.32 13.45 8.50
CA GLN A 1126 16.75 13.34 8.80
C GLN A 1126 17.64 13.53 7.56
N GLY A 1127 17.19 13.05 6.39
CA GLY A 1127 17.86 13.30 5.10
C GLY A 1127 17.88 14.78 4.68
N LYS A 1128 16.97 15.61 5.20
CA LYS A 1128 16.93 17.07 4.98
C LYS A 1128 17.83 17.84 5.95
N TRP A 1129 18.19 17.26 7.10
CA TRP A 1129 18.95 17.95 8.16
C TRP A 1129 20.26 18.62 7.70
N PRO A 1130 21.08 18.06 6.78
CA PRO A 1130 22.28 18.74 6.27
C PRO A 1130 22.01 20.05 5.53
N ILE A 1131 20.79 20.24 5.01
CA ILE A 1131 20.33 21.48 4.38
C ILE A 1131 19.68 22.39 5.43
N LEU A 1132 18.83 21.82 6.30
CA LEU A 1132 18.06 22.58 7.29
C LEU A 1132 18.92 23.17 8.41
N ALA A 1133 19.83 22.42 9.03
CA ALA A 1133 20.63 22.86 10.17
C ALA A 1133 21.32 24.24 9.95
N PRO A 1134 22.11 24.46 8.87
CA PRO A 1134 22.74 25.77 8.63
C PRO A 1134 21.75 26.91 8.28
N LEU A 1135 20.51 26.60 7.90
CA LEU A 1135 19.45 27.59 7.67
C LEU A 1135 18.74 27.95 8.99
N LEU A 1136 18.43 26.95 9.82
CA LEU A 1136 17.82 27.12 11.15
C LEU A 1136 18.77 27.84 12.12
N ALA A 1137 20.08 27.56 12.03
CA ALA A 1137 21.14 28.22 12.80
C ALA A 1137 21.29 29.72 12.49
N ASN A 1138 20.75 30.19 11.36
CA ASN A 1138 20.97 31.55 10.87
C ASN A 1138 19.91 32.53 11.41
N PRO A 1139 20.24 33.42 12.37
CA PRO A 1139 19.26 34.34 12.96
C PRO A 1139 18.74 35.39 11.96
N ALA A 1140 19.40 35.61 10.82
CA ALA A 1140 18.91 36.49 9.77
C ALA A 1140 17.75 35.88 8.94
N LEU A 1141 17.49 34.57 9.10
CA LEU A 1141 16.38 33.86 8.49
C LEU A 1141 15.15 33.73 9.40
N LYS A 1142 15.21 34.16 10.66
CA LYS A 1142 14.05 34.20 11.56
C LYS A 1142 13.28 35.53 11.39
N PRO A 1143 11.98 35.53 11.00
CA PRO A 1143 11.18 36.74 10.85
C PRO A 1143 11.06 37.55 12.15
N ALA A 1144 11.00 38.88 12.04
CA ALA A 1144 10.60 39.74 13.14
C ALA A 1144 9.07 39.95 13.15
N PRO A 1145 8.46 40.32 14.29
CA PRO A 1145 7.03 40.63 14.41
C PRO A 1145 6.45 41.62 13.39
N ARG A 1146 7.28 42.50 12.83
CA ARG A 1146 6.87 43.44 11.75
C ARG A 1146 6.73 42.74 10.39
N ASP A 1147 7.53 41.70 10.15
CA ASP A 1147 7.64 41.00 8.88
C ASP A 1147 6.41 40.07 8.73
N ILE A 1148 6.07 39.35 9.82
CA ILE A 1148 4.82 38.61 10.01
C ILE A 1148 3.60 39.52 9.77
N ARG A 1149 3.55 40.70 10.40
CA ARG A 1149 2.43 41.65 10.21
C ARG A 1149 2.36 42.24 8.80
N SER A 1150 3.47 42.28 8.07
CA SER A 1150 3.50 42.71 6.67
C SER A 1150 2.92 41.65 5.72
N ALA A 1151 3.20 40.36 5.98
CA ALA A 1151 2.56 39.26 5.27
C ALA A 1151 1.04 39.23 5.51
N PHE A 1152 0.62 39.42 6.76
CA PHE A 1152 -0.81 39.44 7.11
C PHE A 1152 -1.54 40.62 6.45
N ALA A 1153 -0.94 41.82 6.46
CA ALA A 1153 -1.49 42.98 5.77
C ALA A 1153 -1.64 42.73 4.26
N HIS A 1154 -0.65 42.08 3.63
CA HIS A 1154 -0.71 41.70 2.20
C HIS A 1154 -1.81 40.67 1.91
N MET A 1155 -2.05 39.71 2.82
CA MET A 1155 -3.17 38.77 2.65
C MET A 1155 -4.54 39.48 2.66
N LEU A 1156 -4.74 40.41 3.61
CA LEU A 1156 -5.94 41.25 3.64
C LEU A 1156 -6.08 42.11 2.36
N GLU A 1157 -4.95 42.60 1.84
CA GLU A 1157 -4.88 43.37 0.60
C GLU A 1157 -5.37 42.57 -0.62
N VAL A 1158 -4.80 41.37 -0.85
CA VAL A 1158 -5.13 40.54 -2.02
C VAL A 1158 -6.54 39.95 -1.95
N LEU A 1159 -7.03 39.62 -0.75
CA LEU A 1159 -8.43 39.21 -0.54
C LEU A 1159 -9.40 40.35 -0.86
N ALA A 1160 -9.13 41.57 -0.42
CA ALA A 1160 -9.96 42.74 -0.73
C ALA A 1160 -9.98 43.05 -2.23
N ILE A 1161 -8.86 42.86 -2.93
CA ILE A 1161 -8.77 42.98 -4.40
C ILE A 1161 -9.56 41.86 -5.10
N ARG A 1162 -9.44 40.59 -4.65
CA ARG A 1162 -10.26 39.48 -5.19
C ARG A 1162 -11.75 39.75 -4.99
N ARG A 1163 -12.13 40.37 -3.87
CA ARG A 1163 -13.51 40.70 -3.53
C ARG A 1163 -14.07 41.86 -4.36
N SER A 1164 -13.27 42.87 -4.70
CA SER A 1164 -13.75 44.14 -5.29
C SER A 1164 -14.44 43.99 -6.65
N THR A 1165 -14.01 43.03 -7.49
CA THR A 1165 -14.53 42.81 -8.84
C THR A 1165 -14.94 41.34 -9.07
N PRO A 1166 -16.05 41.07 -9.77
CA PRO A 1166 -16.36 39.72 -10.27
C PRO A 1166 -15.39 39.22 -11.35
N LEU A 1167 -14.60 40.08 -11.99
CA LEU A 1167 -13.71 39.68 -13.10
C LEU A 1167 -12.53 38.79 -12.64
N LEU A 1168 -12.19 38.78 -11.35
CA LEU A 1168 -11.22 37.84 -10.76
C LEU A 1168 -11.88 36.52 -10.27
N ARG A 1169 -13.19 36.37 -10.47
CA ARG A 1169 -14.02 35.25 -10.01
C ARG A 1169 -15.12 34.94 -11.03
N LEU A 1170 -14.72 34.75 -12.29
CA LEU A 1170 -15.61 34.30 -13.36
C LEU A 1170 -16.15 32.90 -13.01
N ARG A 1171 -17.43 32.66 -13.32
CA ARG A 1171 -18.14 31.43 -12.93
C ARG A 1171 -18.26 30.42 -14.07
N GLU A 1172 -18.37 30.90 -15.30
CA GLU A 1172 -18.60 30.05 -16.46
C GLU A 1172 -17.28 29.85 -17.22
N ALA A 1173 -16.99 28.63 -17.66
CA ALA A 1173 -15.85 28.36 -18.54
C ALA A 1173 -15.89 29.21 -19.82
N ALA A 1174 -17.09 29.44 -20.37
CA ALA A 1174 -17.32 30.32 -21.51
C ALA A 1174 -16.92 31.78 -21.24
N ASP A 1175 -17.15 32.31 -20.03
CA ASP A 1175 -16.71 33.66 -19.66
C ASP A 1175 -15.17 33.73 -19.57
N ILE A 1176 -14.52 32.70 -19.02
CA ILE A 1176 -13.05 32.64 -18.95
C ILE A 1176 -12.45 32.58 -20.35
N ASN A 1177 -12.90 31.65 -21.19
CA ASN A 1177 -12.47 31.50 -22.58
C ASN A 1177 -12.70 32.75 -23.44
N ALA A 1178 -13.75 33.55 -23.15
CA ALA A 1178 -14.04 34.78 -23.88
C ALA A 1178 -13.34 36.03 -23.34
N LYS A 1179 -13.01 36.09 -22.04
CA LYS A 1179 -12.57 37.34 -21.36
C LYS A 1179 -11.14 37.31 -20.86
N VAL A 1180 -10.57 36.14 -20.55
CA VAL A 1180 -9.23 36.00 -19.96
C VAL A 1180 -8.17 35.82 -21.06
N GLN A 1181 -7.08 36.57 -20.99
CA GLN A 1181 -5.94 36.44 -21.91
C GLN A 1181 -4.62 36.64 -21.18
N PHE A 1182 -3.60 35.85 -21.54
CA PHE A 1182 -2.22 36.04 -21.08
C PHE A 1182 -1.38 36.68 -22.17
N LEU A 1183 -0.77 37.84 -21.87
CA LEU A 1183 -0.05 38.64 -22.85
C LEU A 1183 1.45 38.30 -22.94
N ASN A 1184 2.02 37.71 -21.88
CA ASN A 1184 3.41 37.23 -21.88
C ASN A 1184 3.42 35.71 -22.16
N GLY A 1185 3.97 35.32 -23.30
CA GLY A 1185 4.08 33.93 -23.78
C GLY A 1185 5.02 33.82 -24.99
N GLY A 1186 5.28 32.60 -25.46
CA GLY A 1186 6.28 32.34 -26.51
C GLY A 1186 7.73 32.28 -25.99
N PRO A 1187 8.71 31.95 -26.86
CA PRO A 1187 10.12 31.77 -26.46
C PRO A 1187 10.81 33.09 -26.05
N ASN A 1188 10.18 34.21 -26.44
CA ASN A 1188 10.58 35.58 -26.13
C ASN A 1188 9.79 36.18 -24.94
N ALA A 1189 8.99 35.39 -24.21
CA ALA A 1189 8.36 35.84 -22.97
C ALA A 1189 9.42 36.36 -21.99
N THR A 1190 9.09 37.44 -21.29
CA THR A 1190 9.91 37.97 -20.18
C THR A 1190 9.88 36.95 -19.04
N PRO A 1191 11.01 36.32 -18.66
CA PRO A 1191 10.99 35.25 -17.66
C PRO A 1191 10.68 35.80 -16.26
N GLY A 1192 9.91 35.05 -15.48
CA GLY A 1192 9.42 35.48 -14.17
C GLY A 1192 8.28 36.50 -14.21
N LEU A 1193 7.68 36.76 -15.39
CA LEU A 1193 6.54 37.65 -15.53
C LEU A 1193 5.28 36.91 -15.97
N ILE A 1194 4.18 37.10 -15.24
CA ILE A 1194 2.83 36.78 -15.71
C ILE A 1194 2.09 38.10 -15.94
N VAL A 1195 1.44 38.23 -17.11
CA VAL A 1195 0.55 39.34 -17.45
C VAL A 1195 -0.78 38.76 -17.90
N MET A 1196 -1.76 38.75 -17.01
CA MET A 1196 -3.13 38.31 -17.29
C MET A 1196 -4.05 39.52 -17.44
N THR A 1197 -4.95 39.49 -18.40
CA THR A 1197 -6.03 40.48 -18.54
C THR A 1197 -7.38 39.79 -18.49
N VAL A 1198 -8.38 40.49 -17.94
CA VAL A 1198 -9.78 40.06 -17.97
C VAL A 1198 -10.63 41.22 -18.49
N SER A 1199 -11.21 41.05 -19.67
CA SER A 1199 -11.86 42.11 -20.43
C SER A 1199 -13.36 41.87 -20.55
N ASP A 1200 -14.18 42.78 -20.02
CA ASP A 1200 -15.65 42.71 -20.13
C ASP A 1200 -16.20 43.98 -20.81
N PRO A 1201 -15.90 44.24 -22.09
CA PRO A 1201 -16.23 45.50 -22.73
C PRO A 1201 -17.74 45.80 -22.74
N ALA A 1202 -18.58 44.75 -22.72
CA ALA A 1202 -20.04 44.81 -22.72
C ALA A 1202 -20.68 45.05 -21.34
N GLY A 1203 -20.03 44.67 -20.23
CA GLY A 1203 -20.65 44.75 -18.90
C GLY A 1203 -21.61 43.60 -18.58
N SER A 1204 -21.32 42.41 -19.12
CA SER A 1204 -22.11 41.21 -18.85
C SER A 1204 -21.81 40.61 -17.47
N VAL A 1205 -20.64 40.91 -16.88
CA VAL A 1205 -20.18 40.35 -15.60
C VAL A 1205 -19.86 41.44 -14.57
N ASP A 1206 -19.20 42.53 -14.95
CA ASP A 1206 -18.88 43.65 -14.04
C ASP A 1206 -19.47 44.96 -14.56
N ARG A 1207 -20.36 45.57 -13.78
CA ARG A 1207 -21.07 46.81 -14.15
C ARG A 1207 -20.28 48.08 -13.88
N GLU A 1208 -19.15 48.00 -13.18
CA GLU A 1208 -18.33 49.13 -12.77
C GLU A 1208 -16.99 49.15 -13.51
N HIS A 1209 -16.41 47.98 -13.80
CA HIS A 1209 -15.10 47.82 -14.44
C HIS A 1209 -15.21 47.12 -15.79
N ASP A 1210 -14.46 47.60 -16.79
CA ASP A 1210 -14.47 47.05 -18.16
C ASP A 1210 -13.21 46.28 -18.56
N LEU A 1211 -12.14 46.43 -17.79
CA LEU A 1211 -10.87 45.71 -17.94
C LEU A 1211 -10.14 45.64 -16.60
N VAL A 1212 -9.66 44.45 -16.25
CA VAL A 1212 -8.67 44.19 -15.20
C VAL A 1212 -7.39 43.67 -15.84
N ALA A 1213 -6.24 44.06 -15.32
CA ALA A 1213 -4.93 43.55 -15.71
C ALA A 1213 -4.12 43.20 -14.45
N VAL A 1214 -3.78 41.93 -14.29
CA VAL A 1214 -2.96 41.38 -13.20
C VAL A 1214 -1.55 41.18 -13.74
N LEU A 1215 -0.56 41.72 -13.04
CA LEU A 1215 0.86 41.56 -13.37
C LEU A 1215 1.61 41.02 -12.16
N ILE A 1216 2.35 39.93 -12.35
CA ILE A 1216 3.11 39.23 -11.29
C ILE A 1216 4.55 39.09 -11.78
N ASN A 1217 5.46 39.86 -11.19
CA ASN A 1217 6.90 39.83 -11.45
C ASN A 1217 7.60 39.13 -10.28
N SER A 1218 8.14 37.92 -10.49
CA SER A 1218 8.93 37.19 -9.48
C SER A 1218 10.44 37.45 -9.56
N ALA A 1219 10.92 38.12 -10.61
CA ALA A 1219 12.32 38.50 -10.73
C ALA A 1219 12.72 39.58 -9.70
N PRO A 1220 14.00 39.66 -9.29
CA PRO A 1220 14.46 40.65 -8.31
C PRO A 1220 14.48 42.10 -8.83
N GLY A 1221 14.52 42.31 -10.15
CA GLY A 1221 14.56 43.64 -10.78
C GLY A 1221 13.18 44.18 -11.20
N GLU A 1222 13.07 45.51 -11.37
CA GLU A 1222 11.93 46.08 -12.10
C GLU A 1222 11.89 45.51 -13.52
N GLN A 1223 10.72 45.02 -13.93
CA GLN A 1223 10.46 44.57 -15.30
C GLN A 1223 9.51 45.55 -15.99
N LYS A 1224 9.69 45.71 -17.30
CA LYS A 1224 8.84 46.51 -18.16
C LYS A 1224 8.15 45.63 -19.19
N PHE A 1225 6.87 45.85 -19.42
CA PHE A 1225 6.08 45.05 -20.35
C PHE A 1225 5.27 45.93 -21.29
N SER A 1226 5.49 45.79 -22.60
CA SER A 1226 4.76 46.52 -23.62
C SER A 1226 3.50 45.75 -24.05
N ALA A 1227 2.34 46.35 -23.84
CA ALA A 1227 1.04 45.84 -24.27
C ALA A 1227 0.34 46.87 -25.19
N PRO A 1228 0.75 47.01 -26.48
CA PRO A 1228 0.23 48.06 -27.37
C PRO A 1228 -1.29 48.06 -27.55
N GLY A 1229 -1.94 46.88 -27.48
CA GLY A 1229 -3.41 46.75 -27.52
C GLY A 1229 -4.13 47.39 -26.32
N LEU A 1230 -3.42 47.72 -25.24
CA LEU A 1230 -3.93 48.45 -24.08
C LEU A 1230 -3.61 49.95 -24.12
N ALA A 1231 -2.84 50.43 -25.11
CA ALA A 1231 -2.57 51.86 -25.26
C ALA A 1231 -3.89 52.66 -25.32
N LYS A 1232 -3.87 53.89 -24.78
CA LYS A 1232 -5.03 54.78 -24.61
C LYS A 1232 -6.13 54.30 -23.64
N LYS A 1233 -6.13 53.06 -23.13
CA LYS A 1233 -7.01 52.64 -22.01
C LYS A 1233 -6.75 53.51 -20.76
N LYS A 1234 -7.76 53.81 -19.96
CA LYS A 1234 -7.62 54.54 -18.69
C LYS A 1234 -7.32 53.58 -17.52
N LEU A 1235 -6.40 52.64 -17.71
CA LEU A 1235 -5.96 51.72 -16.64
C LEU A 1235 -5.28 52.52 -15.51
N ARG A 1236 -5.67 52.24 -14.27
CA ARG A 1236 -5.12 52.81 -13.02
C ARG A 1236 -4.74 51.66 -12.08
N LEU A 1237 -3.72 51.85 -11.25
CA LEU A 1237 -3.38 50.90 -10.18
C LEU A 1237 -4.59 50.78 -9.22
N HIS A 1238 -4.94 49.57 -8.79
CA HIS A 1238 -6.11 49.32 -7.97
C HIS A 1238 -6.00 50.08 -6.62
N PRO A 1239 -7.05 50.82 -6.16
CA PRO A 1239 -6.94 51.73 -5.01
C PRO A 1239 -6.50 51.07 -3.70
N VAL A 1240 -6.75 49.78 -3.52
CA VAL A 1240 -6.26 49.03 -2.35
C VAL A 1240 -4.71 48.99 -2.30
N HIS A 1241 -4.00 48.87 -3.43
CA HIS A 1241 -2.54 49.03 -3.48
C HIS A 1241 -2.09 50.45 -3.11
N MET A 1242 -2.88 51.47 -3.47
CA MET A 1242 -2.61 52.88 -3.10
C MET A 1242 -2.85 53.17 -1.61
N LEU A 1243 -3.47 52.25 -0.88
CA LEU A 1243 -3.72 52.29 0.57
C LEU A 1243 -2.93 51.22 1.35
N SER A 1244 -2.09 50.44 0.65
CA SER A 1244 -1.25 49.38 1.21
C SER A 1244 -0.12 49.95 2.07
N PRO A 1245 0.40 49.21 3.08
CA PRO A 1245 1.69 49.51 3.68
C PRO A 1245 2.90 49.19 2.76
N ASP A 1246 2.74 48.46 1.64
CA ASP A 1246 3.84 48.21 0.70
C ASP A 1246 4.03 49.37 -0.29
N GLU A 1247 4.90 50.31 0.08
CA GLU A 1247 5.39 51.36 -0.81
C GLU A 1247 5.99 50.84 -2.13
N VAL A 1248 6.38 49.57 -2.24
CA VAL A 1248 6.93 49.01 -3.48
C VAL A 1248 5.79 48.77 -4.49
N ALA A 1249 4.66 48.22 -4.08
CA ALA A 1249 3.48 48.04 -4.94
C ALA A 1249 3.00 49.36 -5.55
N MET A 1250 2.98 50.45 -4.77
CA MET A 1250 2.61 51.80 -5.22
C MET A 1250 3.50 52.36 -6.36
N ARG A 1251 4.70 51.81 -6.57
CA ARG A 1251 5.63 52.28 -7.61
C ARG A 1251 5.28 51.74 -8.99
N ALA A 1252 4.43 50.72 -9.07
CA ALA A 1252 3.95 50.15 -10.33
C ALA A 1252 3.15 51.16 -11.14
N LYS A 1253 3.42 51.24 -12.44
CA LYS A 1253 2.88 52.29 -13.34
C LYS A 1253 2.41 51.71 -14.66
N PHE A 1254 1.42 52.37 -15.25
CA PHE A 1254 0.99 52.13 -16.63
C PHE A 1254 1.11 53.41 -17.46
N ASN A 1255 1.96 53.40 -18.48
CA ASN A 1255 2.07 54.48 -19.44
C ASN A 1255 1.00 54.35 -20.53
N ARG A 1256 -0.15 55.01 -20.30
CA ARG A 1256 -1.28 55.12 -21.23
C ARG A 1256 -0.90 55.53 -22.66
N GLY A 1257 0.18 56.29 -22.85
CA GLY A 1257 0.64 56.73 -24.17
C GLY A 1257 1.32 55.63 -25.00
N GLN A 1258 2.03 54.71 -24.33
CA GLN A 1258 2.79 53.63 -24.97
C GLN A 1258 2.13 52.25 -24.84
N GLY A 1259 1.22 52.07 -23.87
CA GLY A 1259 0.73 50.74 -23.47
C GLY A 1259 1.73 49.96 -22.61
N GLU A 1260 2.73 50.63 -22.02
CA GLU A 1260 3.80 50.01 -21.23
C GLU A 1260 3.44 49.95 -19.74
N PHE A 1261 3.65 48.80 -19.10
CA PHE A 1261 3.68 48.66 -17.64
C PHE A 1261 5.13 48.69 -17.12
N SER A 1262 5.31 49.27 -15.93
CA SER A 1262 6.54 49.18 -15.11
C SER A 1262 6.17 48.48 -13.81
N ILE A 1263 6.77 47.32 -13.54
CA ILE A 1263 6.43 46.42 -12.42
C ILE A 1263 7.68 46.20 -11.56
N PRO A 1264 7.75 46.75 -10.34
CA PRO A 1264 8.88 46.54 -9.44
C PRO A 1264 9.15 45.05 -9.16
N GLY A 1265 10.41 44.71 -8.91
CA GLY A 1265 10.84 43.33 -8.63
C GLY A 1265 10.05 42.69 -7.49
N ARG A 1266 9.85 41.36 -7.58
CA ARG A 1266 9.15 40.52 -6.58
C ARG A 1266 7.74 41.03 -6.20
N THR A 1267 6.98 41.58 -7.14
CA THR A 1267 5.71 42.28 -6.88
C THR A 1267 4.58 41.74 -7.75
N ALA A 1268 3.41 41.53 -7.14
CA ALA A 1268 2.14 41.33 -7.83
C ALA A 1268 1.25 42.57 -7.68
N VAL A 1269 0.66 43.04 -8.78
CA VAL A 1269 -0.23 44.22 -8.81
C VAL A 1269 -1.40 44.02 -9.75
N VAL A 1270 -2.52 44.65 -9.42
CA VAL A 1270 -3.71 44.74 -10.25
C VAL A 1270 -3.93 46.18 -10.70
N PHE A 1271 -4.10 46.35 -12.01
CA PHE A 1271 -4.63 47.56 -12.63
C PHE A 1271 -6.06 47.32 -13.09
N TRP A 1272 -6.89 48.36 -13.06
CA TRP A 1272 -8.27 48.28 -13.55
C TRP A 1272 -8.71 49.54 -14.29
N SER A 1273 -9.79 49.43 -15.06
CA SER A 1273 -10.40 50.49 -15.85
C SER A 1273 -11.90 50.52 -15.54
N SER A 1274 -12.43 51.70 -15.19
CA SER A 1274 -13.83 51.87 -14.84
C SER A 1274 -14.68 52.30 -16.05
N ARG A 1275 -15.96 51.94 -16.05
CA ARG A 1275 -16.94 52.40 -17.04
C ARG A 1275 -17.28 53.88 -16.90
N SER A 1276 -17.23 54.44 -15.70
CA SER A 1276 -17.40 55.89 -15.50
C SER A 1276 -16.24 56.70 -16.09
N ASP A 1277 -15.13 56.03 -16.40
CA ASP A 1277 -13.97 56.57 -17.10
C ASP A 1277 -14.14 56.50 -18.65
N ARG A 1278 -15.32 56.17 -19.21
CA ARG A 1278 -15.51 56.12 -20.66
C ARG A 1278 -15.84 57.46 -21.33
N ASP A 1279 -16.20 58.49 -20.56
CA ASP A 1279 -16.40 59.87 -21.02
C ASP A 1279 -15.06 60.67 -21.09
#